data_AF-A0AAX4PE34-F1
#
_entry.id   AF-A0AAX4PE34-F1
#
_cell.length_a   1.000
_cell.length_b   1.000
_cell.length_c   1.000
_cell.angle_alpha   90.00
_cell.angle_beta   90.00
_cell.angle_gamma   90.00
#
_symmetry.space_group_name_H-M   'P 1'
#
loop_
_entity.id
_entity.type
_entity.pdbx_description
1 polymer ?
#
loop_
_entity_poly.entity_id
_entity_poly.type
_entity_poly.pdbx_seq_one_letter_code
_entity_poly.pdbx_strand_id
1 'polypeptide(L)'
;MVVEGHEQVRLAVEVVSDPLQHPEVRLRAQNVIDEVKSIASGSAEREGEGPLDPSYETKQAEQLLSLCASLIASQAPAKAYLEKKLFGISVLQQLVTQQWTDLPEPLRQRTTLYIVECCRSLCVSPEAPSYAVKSKLAVLFADMARYMSTDPKPSGAGQAPAGEFDPKGPGNAIKTYVLPEITTWPGARGVEMACLVLRWLPEGTTGTVVEALPAKRKRTLLKVLHAALPEIISFAYQALDKYYAALRQAEGQDNGGGQAQAEECKHIVEAALSLALAYAEWAPMALMHQSGIVNACGILMRDKRFREAACDVLRQQSACKLKPVFAEEGGAPNAKVVQQVSSAASTQASIEDAKAASRAVFEAFSGPCQECLASPQEYASLGVENMEFGQLLCETMVLWGKNHVKLLEGSEHLSIFLKMMMAFLQHSNANVALLTIDFWMFLVRESLLGDTSDPVEKRRLLRIPDGFVGALLDVIVSKMQKPVLDTLDDYPAEYYESVKDFHEKTAALRQRLVDISRSLAKSAPEEVFRACLGNLEKMFVHIQQNPSHKGIEIPLEAAVHLLFVASGATSAEAVGRSPALEALLAKLLNFPLAVMANRPVVIMQFVKCLESIGGHSHRIVPAVQCLLTILRSDAGQLSVPEEKHAARQQAATTVLALASREESGPALFQHVSSLMEQTQEMWNQRAIRAGERNALYEAVLVVSAGAGLEQLQKTLEWLWSETCQHFSSPQWQEKTLTDAVAFLKAIGVKQCACLANDPSFDPAKAGKERVEIYHGIQLIERLSRRLLKMKRQKNINAWLAVIPHFKWTIPVLVRILRCIHFLASPEGRKLLGACESVLDLGEVERAFILGMTPHGVSPAHYVSATAGGQFVPSSSSSIGMEQDNPESLRTFLRGMRDSIYQYLGIVSQIKVDDNNLAASIGFKSFFDTMGSALNEFYALIMENLEYQDDKSTRMLIRGFICPLVKSCPQHCWRQWLGTILPPLLQHMHSRLTATWHQFLTGQRLGTARSATVQQQQIASASGVSTELGEEMLKETSMRELTREHLSLVLIVATGDEVGHTYFQHKKKGSSAAANLPSATIFQWMVAECVQAASSLLATTVASLTWPDTDTGMKSIKACRIVLGLTQKSAGELGSLQSFIAGEMLTACMSCLTLTSHADFQAEILLVLRDIITRHEVLVRPMLLGLPNINEQVLDGFHQAMRTKNSEKDQRNLVRKLLLRSGGSELKALAKQHSPGSKIPQLQSQDFGARNPKARPLLDTVGSQEQSPLQNLF
;
A
#
# COMPACT_ATOMS: atom_id res chain seq x y z
N MET A 1 -1.14 -42.56 -40.74
CA MET A 1 -1.47 -42.79 -39.33
C MET A 1 -2.59 -41.89 -38.78
N VAL A 2 -3.09 -40.86 -39.48
CA VAL A 2 -4.10 -39.94 -38.90
C VAL A 2 -5.57 -40.36 -39.09
N VAL A 3 -5.89 -41.16 -40.12
CA VAL A 3 -7.28 -41.61 -40.40
C VAL A 3 -7.84 -42.54 -39.31
N GLU A 4 -7.00 -43.30 -38.61
CA GLU A 4 -7.38 -44.11 -37.43
C GLU A 4 -7.46 -43.28 -36.14
N GLY A 5 -6.88 -42.07 -36.12
CA GLY A 5 -6.77 -41.24 -34.91
C GLY A 5 -8.05 -40.48 -34.53
N HIS A 6 -9.03 -40.34 -35.42
CA HIS A 6 -10.24 -39.54 -35.13
C HIS A 6 -11.07 -40.11 -33.98
N GLU A 7 -11.23 -41.43 -33.89
CA GLU A 7 -11.92 -42.07 -32.76
C GLU A 7 -11.07 -42.06 -31.48
N GLN A 8 -9.75 -42.23 -31.61
CA GLN A 8 -8.83 -42.13 -30.47
C GLN A 8 -8.90 -40.74 -29.80
N VAL A 9 -8.97 -39.67 -30.59
CA VAL A 9 -9.13 -38.29 -30.09
C VAL A 9 -10.53 -38.06 -29.49
N ARG A 10 -11.60 -38.58 -30.13
CA ARG A 10 -12.96 -38.52 -29.57
C ARG A 10 -13.06 -39.19 -28.21
N LEU A 11 -12.45 -40.38 -28.06
CA LEU A 11 -12.39 -41.13 -26.81
C LEU A 11 -11.50 -40.43 -25.78
N ALA A 12 -10.37 -39.84 -26.19
CA ALA A 12 -9.50 -39.08 -25.29
C ALA A 12 -10.23 -37.88 -24.66
N VAL A 13 -11.05 -37.16 -25.44
CA VAL A 13 -11.89 -36.06 -24.91
C VAL A 13 -12.94 -36.57 -23.92
N GLU A 14 -13.59 -37.72 -24.18
CA GLU A 14 -14.49 -38.34 -23.19
C GLU A 14 -13.76 -38.68 -21.88
N VAL A 15 -12.60 -39.35 -21.98
CA VAL A 15 -11.79 -39.81 -20.84
C VAL A 15 -11.24 -38.66 -20.00
N VAL A 16 -10.84 -37.54 -20.63
CA VAL A 16 -10.34 -36.36 -19.90
C VAL A 16 -11.46 -35.58 -19.20
N SER A 17 -12.68 -35.65 -19.75
CA SER A 17 -13.87 -34.96 -19.22
C SER A 17 -14.55 -35.72 -18.08
N ASP A 18 -14.39 -37.04 -18.00
CA ASP A 18 -14.94 -37.89 -16.94
C ASP A 18 -14.05 -37.85 -15.66
N PRO A 19 -14.54 -37.29 -14.53
CA PRO A 19 -13.77 -37.18 -13.30
C PRO A 19 -13.58 -38.51 -12.56
N LEU A 20 -14.26 -39.59 -12.97
CA LEU A 20 -14.16 -40.92 -12.35
C LEU A 20 -13.09 -41.81 -13.01
N GLN A 21 -12.41 -41.34 -14.05
CA GLN A 21 -11.37 -42.10 -14.74
C GLN A 21 -10.06 -42.18 -13.96
N HIS A 22 -9.35 -43.31 -14.12
CA HIS A 22 -8.06 -43.54 -13.45
C HIS A 22 -7.01 -42.49 -13.86
N PRO A 23 -6.23 -41.91 -12.92
CA PRO A 23 -5.28 -40.83 -13.23
C PRO A 23 -4.31 -41.13 -14.37
N GLU A 24 -3.78 -42.35 -14.47
CA GLU A 24 -2.89 -42.76 -15.57
C GLU A 24 -3.59 -42.79 -16.93
N VAL A 25 -4.86 -43.23 -16.97
CA VAL A 25 -5.66 -43.32 -18.20
C VAL A 25 -6.01 -41.90 -18.66
N ARG A 26 -6.34 -41.03 -17.71
CA ARG A 26 -6.55 -39.59 -17.94
C ARG A 26 -5.28 -38.88 -18.43
N LEU A 27 -4.11 -39.21 -17.88
CA LEU A 27 -2.82 -38.68 -18.34
C LEU A 27 -2.49 -39.13 -19.77
N ARG A 28 -2.70 -40.41 -20.11
CA ARG A 28 -2.51 -40.91 -21.49
C ARG A 28 -3.45 -40.20 -22.48
N ALA A 29 -4.71 -40.01 -22.12
CA ALA A 29 -5.67 -39.27 -22.94
C ALA A 29 -5.31 -37.76 -23.06
N GLN A 30 -4.80 -37.16 -21.98
CA GLN A 30 -4.30 -35.78 -21.99
C GLN A 30 -3.10 -35.62 -22.93
N ASN A 31 -2.16 -36.57 -22.96
CA ASN A 31 -1.03 -36.55 -23.89
C ASN A 31 -1.49 -36.55 -25.36
N VAL A 32 -2.49 -37.38 -25.72
CA VAL A 32 -3.10 -37.39 -27.07
C VAL A 32 -3.75 -36.05 -27.41
N ILE A 33 -4.43 -35.42 -26.44
CA ILE A 33 -5.03 -34.09 -26.60
C ILE A 33 -3.95 -33.01 -26.83
N ASP A 34 -2.85 -33.06 -26.09
CA ASP A 34 -1.77 -32.06 -26.17
C ASP A 34 -0.87 -32.27 -27.40
N GLU A 35 -0.72 -33.50 -27.89
CA GLU A 35 -0.12 -33.80 -29.20
C GLU A 35 -0.91 -33.13 -30.34
N VAL A 36 -2.24 -33.29 -30.38
CA VAL A 36 -3.10 -32.65 -31.39
C VAL A 36 -3.01 -31.11 -31.31
N LYS A 37 -2.96 -30.54 -30.09
CA LYS A 37 -2.72 -29.10 -29.92
C LYS A 37 -1.35 -28.66 -30.41
N SER A 38 -0.30 -29.45 -30.17
CA SER A 38 1.07 -29.17 -30.60
C SER A 38 1.21 -29.16 -32.14
N ILE A 39 0.52 -30.09 -32.82
CA ILE A 39 0.43 -30.10 -34.29
C ILE A 39 -0.33 -28.85 -34.78
N ALA A 40 -1.46 -28.49 -34.15
CA ALA A 40 -2.24 -27.30 -34.49
C ALA A 40 -1.54 -25.96 -34.16
N SER A 41 -0.62 -25.93 -33.20
CA SER A 41 0.23 -24.75 -32.90
C SER A 41 1.56 -24.73 -33.66
N GLY A 42 1.87 -25.76 -34.45
CA GLY A 42 3.12 -25.88 -35.19
C GLY A 42 4.35 -26.07 -34.30
N SER A 43 4.15 -26.58 -33.08
CA SER A 43 5.17 -26.68 -32.03
C SER A 43 5.76 -28.09 -31.87
N ALA A 44 5.31 -29.06 -32.68
CA ALA A 44 5.83 -30.42 -32.65
C ALA A 44 7.30 -30.48 -33.10
N GLU A 45 8.15 -31.10 -32.30
CA GLU A 45 9.55 -31.32 -32.65
C GLU A 45 9.64 -32.29 -33.85
N ARG A 46 10.47 -31.93 -34.83
CA ARG A 46 10.64 -32.70 -36.06
C ARG A 46 11.68 -33.79 -35.87
N GLU A 47 11.25 -35.04 -35.67
CA GLU A 47 12.12 -36.20 -35.87
C GLU A 47 12.37 -36.40 -37.38
N GLY A 48 13.42 -35.76 -37.91
CA GLY A 48 13.90 -35.96 -39.27
C GLY A 48 14.56 -34.73 -39.89
N GLU A 49 15.88 -34.80 -40.12
CA GLU A 49 16.60 -33.81 -40.93
C GLU A 49 16.29 -33.99 -42.42
N GLY A 50 15.48 -33.09 -42.99
CA GLY A 50 15.17 -33.07 -44.42
C GLY A 50 14.56 -31.74 -44.86
N PRO A 51 14.73 -31.34 -46.14
CA PRO A 51 14.19 -30.07 -46.65
C PRO A 51 12.64 -30.09 -46.71
N LEU A 52 12.04 -28.93 -46.46
CA LEU A 52 10.59 -28.69 -46.44
C LEU A 52 9.90 -29.13 -47.75
N ASP A 53 9.07 -30.17 -47.68
CA ASP A 53 8.02 -30.41 -48.68
C ASP A 53 6.72 -29.70 -48.25
N PRO A 54 6.30 -28.60 -48.89
CA PRO A 54 5.05 -27.91 -48.57
C PRO A 54 3.80 -28.79 -48.82
N SER A 55 3.91 -29.92 -49.52
CA SER A 55 2.82 -30.90 -49.64
C SER A 55 2.48 -31.58 -48.30
N TYR A 56 3.45 -31.71 -47.39
CA TYR A 56 3.26 -32.41 -46.11
C TYR A 56 2.48 -31.57 -45.10
N GLU A 57 2.91 -30.31 -44.88
CA GLU A 57 2.25 -29.37 -43.97
C GLU A 57 0.81 -29.08 -44.41
N THR A 58 0.57 -28.97 -45.73
CA THR A 58 -0.77 -28.82 -46.30
C THR A 58 -1.67 -30.03 -45.97
N LYS A 59 -1.17 -31.26 -46.12
CA LYS A 59 -1.93 -32.48 -45.81
C LYS A 59 -2.24 -32.62 -44.31
N GLN A 60 -1.32 -32.21 -43.43
CA GLN A 60 -1.55 -32.20 -41.98
C GLN A 60 -2.66 -31.21 -41.60
N ALA A 61 -2.64 -30.00 -42.14
CA ALA A 61 -3.67 -28.99 -41.88
C ALA A 61 -5.05 -29.39 -42.45
N GLU A 62 -5.11 -30.06 -43.61
CA GLU A 62 -6.36 -30.65 -44.12
C GLU A 62 -6.91 -31.76 -43.20
N GLN A 63 -6.04 -32.60 -42.65
CA GLN A 63 -6.42 -33.65 -41.70
C GLN A 63 -6.95 -33.05 -40.39
N LEU A 64 -6.28 -32.03 -39.83
CA LEU A 64 -6.77 -31.28 -38.66
C LEU A 64 -8.14 -30.64 -38.91
N LEU A 65 -8.38 -30.04 -40.09
CA LEU A 65 -9.68 -29.49 -40.44
C LEU A 65 -10.77 -30.57 -40.49
N SER A 66 -10.44 -31.77 -41.01
CA SER A 66 -11.37 -32.92 -41.01
C SER A 66 -11.67 -33.47 -39.62
N LEU A 67 -10.68 -33.46 -38.71
CA LEU A 67 -10.84 -33.81 -37.30
C LEU A 67 -11.72 -32.78 -36.57
N CYS A 68 -11.49 -31.48 -36.80
CA CYS A 68 -12.33 -30.41 -36.25
C CYS A 68 -13.78 -30.56 -36.72
N ALA A 69 -14.00 -30.85 -38.01
CA ALA A 69 -15.34 -31.09 -38.54
C ALA A 69 -16.03 -32.31 -37.90
N SER A 70 -15.28 -33.41 -37.73
CA SER A 70 -15.71 -34.62 -37.03
C SER A 70 -16.10 -34.37 -35.57
N LEU A 71 -15.41 -33.48 -34.86
CA LEU A 71 -15.67 -33.16 -33.46
C LEU A 71 -16.84 -32.17 -33.28
N ILE A 72 -16.90 -31.11 -34.10
CA ILE A 72 -17.92 -30.06 -34.03
C ILE A 72 -19.30 -30.58 -34.44
N ALA A 73 -19.37 -31.57 -35.34
CA ALA A 73 -20.61 -32.23 -35.75
C ALA A 73 -21.25 -33.14 -34.68
N SER A 74 -20.61 -33.37 -33.52
CA SER A 74 -21.19 -34.18 -32.43
C SER A 74 -22.53 -33.61 -31.95
N GLN A 75 -23.55 -34.44 -31.73
CA GLN A 75 -24.85 -34.01 -31.21
C GLN A 75 -25.35 -34.94 -30.10
N ALA A 76 -26.34 -34.50 -29.32
CA ALA A 76 -27.02 -35.37 -28.37
C ALA A 76 -27.67 -36.57 -29.10
N PRO A 77 -27.69 -37.78 -28.52
CA PRO A 77 -27.31 -38.14 -27.15
C PRO A 77 -25.85 -38.63 -27.00
N ALA A 78 -24.91 -38.25 -27.87
CA ALA A 78 -23.52 -38.71 -27.76
C ALA A 78 -22.85 -38.27 -26.45
N LYS A 79 -22.04 -39.15 -25.85
CA LYS A 79 -21.24 -38.82 -24.66
C LYS A 79 -20.27 -37.65 -24.94
N ALA A 80 -20.12 -36.78 -23.95
CA ALA A 80 -19.25 -35.60 -23.96
C ALA A 80 -19.35 -34.73 -25.25
N TYR A 81 -20.55 -34.60 -25.83
CA TYR A 81 -20.73 -33.92 -27.12
C TYR A 81 -20.41 -32.42 -27.06
N LEU A 82 -20.61 -31.76 -25.91
CA LEU A 82 -20.28 -30.35 -25.71
C LEU A 82 -18.77 -30.15 -25.62
N GLU A 83 -18.09 -31.03 -24.90
CA GLU A 83 -16.64 -31.05 -24.70
C GLU A 83 -15.93 -31.36 -26.02
N LYS A 84 -16.44 -32.29 -26.82
CA LYS A 84 -16.00 -32.54 -28.20
C LYS A 84 -16.16 -31.31 -29.09
N LYS A 85 -17.31 -30.61 -29.05
CA LYS A 85 -17.50 -29.34 -29.77
C LYS A 85 -16.49 -28.29 -29.34
N LEU A 86 -16.36 -28.05 -28.04
CA LEU A 86 -15.46 -27.03 -27.48
C LEU A 86 -13.98 -27.34 -27.78
N PHE A 87 -13.58 -28.61 -27.75
CA PHE A 87 -12.24 -29.04 -28.14
C PHE A 87 -12.01 -28.84 -29.65
N GLY A 88 -12.93 -29.28 -30.51
CA GLY A 88 -12.86 -29.07 -31.95
C GLY A 88 -12.74 -27.58 -32.34
N ILE A 89 -13.55 -26.70 -31.73
CA ILE A 89 -13.45 -25.25 -31.93
C ILE A 89 -12.10 -24.71 -31.40
N SER A 90 -11.57 -25.26 -30.32
CA SER A 90 -10.27 -24.84 -29.76
C SER A 90 -9.08 -25.22 -30.64
N VAL A 91 -9.07 -26.43 -31.22
CA VAL A 91 -8.04 -26.86 -32.18
C VAL A 91 -8.10 -26.00 -33.45
N LEU A 92 -9.31 -25.74 -33.95
CA LEU A 92 -9.53 -24.85 -35.09
C LEU A 92 -9.09 -23.40 -34.80
N GLN A 93 -9.26 -22.92 -33.56
CA GLN A 93 -8.76 -21.62 -33.11
C GLN A 93 -7.23 -21.57 -33.02
N GLN A 94 -6.57 -22.65 -32.60
CA GLN A 94 -5.11 -22.72 -32.61
C GLN A 94 -4.55 -22.65 -34.04
N LEU A 95 -5.17 -23.37 -34.98
CA LEU A 95 -4.84 -23.31 -36.40
C LEU A 95 -4.96 -21.87 -36.95
N VAL A 96 -6.05 -21.16 -36.63
CA VAL A 96 -6.30 -19.77 -37.04
C VAL A 96 -5.38 -18.76 -36.35
N THR A 97 -4.98 -18.97 -35.10
CA THR A 97 -4.17 -17.99 -34.35
C THR A 97 -2.67 -18.17 -34.54
N GLN A 98 -2.19 -19.41 -34.74
CA GLN A 98 -0.76 -19.73 -34.82
C GLN A 98 -0.25 -19.91 -36.26
N GLN A 99 -1.04 -20.53 -37.17
CA GLN A 99 -0.56 -20.94 -38.50
C GLN A 99 -1.15 -20.15 -39.68
N TRP A 100 -2.10 -19.23 -39.47
CA TRP A 100 -2.89 -18.61 -40.55
C TRP A 100 -2.10 -17.87 -41.64
N THR A 101 -0.89 -17.38 -41.36
CA THR A 101 -0.03 -16.76 -42.39
C THR A 101 0.61 -17.76 -43.34
N ASP A 102 0.70 -19.00 -42.89
CA ASP A 102 1.53 -20.05 -43.48
C ASP A 102 0.64 -21.09 -44.21
N LEU A 103 -0.66 -21.10 -43.90
CA LEU A 103 -1.68 -21.88 -44.62
C LEU A 103 -1.85 -21.43 -46.09
N PRO A 104 -1.94 -22.38 -47.04
CA PRO A 104 -2.28 -22.09 -48.43
C PRO A 104 -3.63 -21.39 -48.60
N GLU A 105 -3.72 -20.49 -49.58
CA GLU A 105 -4.95 -19.76 -49.96
C GLU A 105 -6.22 -20.63 -50.05
N PRO A 106 -6.26 -21.77 -50.79
CA PRO A 106 -7.47 -22.59 -50.87
C PRO A 106 -7.88 -23.20 -49.53
N LEU A 107 -6.92 -23.50 -48.65
CA LEU A 107 -7.20 -24.04 -47.32
C LEU A 107 -7.73 -22.96 -46.37
N ARG A 108 -7.24 -21.71 -46.49
CA ARG A 108 -7.79 -20.56 -45.76
C ARG A 108 -9.22 -20.25 -46.18
N GLN A 109 -9.52 -20.29 -47.48
CA GLN A 109 -10.89 -20.12 -48.00
C GLN A 109 -11.82 -21.23 -47.49
N ARG A 110 -11.42 -22.50 -47.59
CA ARG A 110 -12.18 -23.65 -47.07
C ARG A 110 -12.41 -23.57 -45.56
N THR A 111 -11.41 -23.14 -44.80
CA THR A 111 -11.51 -22.94 -43.34
C THR A 111 -12.48 -21.80 -43.02
N THR A 112 -12.44 -20.70 -43.78
CA THR A 112 -13.34 -19.56 -43.62
C THR A 112 -14.80 -19.95 -43.85
N LEU A 113 -15.09 -20.61 -44.97
CA LEU A 113 -16.44 -21.11 -45.30
C LEU A 113 -16.94 -22.10 -44.24
N TYR A 114 -16.07 -22.98 -43.73
CA TYR A 114 -16.43 -23.92 -42.67
C TYR A 114 -16.81 -23.21 -41.36
N ILE A 115 -16.05 -22.18 -40.94
CA ILE A 115 -16.36 -21.39 -39.73
C ILE A 115 -17.69 -20.62 -39.90
N VAL A 116 -17.94 -20.05 -41.08
CA VAL A 116 -19.22 -19.38 -41.41
C VAL A 116 -20.39 -20.36 -41.31
N GLU A 117 -20.26 -21.55 -41.90
CA GLU A 117 -21.32 -22.57 -41.89
C GLU A 117 -21.59 -23.12 -40.48
N CYS A 118 -20.55 -23.28 -39.65
CA CYS A 118 -20.72 -23.58 -38.22
C CYS A 118 -21.54 -22.52 -37.49
N CYS A 119 -21.38 -21.23 -37.82
CA CYS A 119 -22.17 -20.16 -37.20
C CYS A 119 -23.62 -20.20 -37.68
N ARG A 120 -23.84 -20.31 -39.00
CA ARG A 120 -25.19 -20.37 -39.61
C ARG A 120 -25.99 -21.57 -39.10
N SER A 121 -25.40 -22.76 -39.06
CA SER A 121 -26.04 -23.98 -38.56
C SER A 121 -26.44 -23.90 -37.08
N LEU A 122 -25.66 -23.20 -36.24
CA LEU A 122 -26.05 -22.91 -34.85
C LEU A 122 -27.23 -21.93 -34.73
N CYS A 123 -27.39 -20.99 -35.67
CA CYS A 123 -28.52 -20.05 -35.68
C CYS A 123 -29.86 -20.75 -35.97
N VAL A 124 -29.83 -21.83 -36.77
CA VAL A 124 -31.02 -22.60 -37.20
C VAL A 124 -31.22 -23.89 -36.37
N SER A 125 -30.35 -24.15 -35.39
CA SER A 125 -30.42 -25.34 -34.53
C SER A 125 -31.80 -25.49 -33.84
N PRO A 126 -32.44 -26.67 -33.88
CA PRO A 126 -33.73 -26.89 -33.20
C PRO A 126 -33.59 -26.79 -31.67
N GLU A 127 -32.49 -27.32 -31.13
CA GLU A 127 -32.12 -27.14 -29.72
C GLU A 127 -31.43 -25.78 -29.51
N ALA A 128 -31.71 -25.12 -28.39
CA ALA A 128 -31.03 -23.90 -28.00
C ALA A 128 -29.55 -24.21 -27.67
N PRO A 129 -28.57 -23.62 -28.39
CA PRO A 129 -27.16 -23.95 -28.18
C PRO A 129 -26.62 -23.39 -26.86
N SER A 130 -25.77 -24.16 -26.18
CA SER A 130 -25.07 -23.69 -24.96
C SER A 130 -24.26 -22.43 -25.23
N TYR A 131 -24.33 -21.46 -24.30
CA TYR A 131 -23.57 -20.21 -24.35
C TYR A 131 -22.06 -20.44 -24.51
N ALA A 132 -21.51 -21.49 -23.89
CA ALA A 132 -20.10 -21.84 -24.04
C ALA A 132 -19.72 -22.11 -25.51
N VAL A 133 -20.58 -22.82 -26.26
CA VAL A 133 -20.36 -23.14 -27.68
C VAL A 133 -20.57 -21.89 -28.55
N LYS A 134 -21.64 -21.11 -28.31
CA LYS A 134 -21.90 -19.82 -28.99
C LYS A 134 -20.71 -18.87 -28.86
N SER A 135 -20.30 -18.58 -27.62
CA SER A 135 -19.22 -17.66 -27.31
C SER A 135 -17.87 -18.14 -27.86
N LYS A 136 -17.53 -19.42 -27.68
CA LYS A 136 -16.26 -19.98 -28.19
C LYS A 136 -16.15 -19.94 -29.71
N LEU A 137 -17.26 -20.16 -30.44
CA LEU A 137 -17.29 -20.02 -31.89
C LEU A 137 -17.28 -18.55 -32.33
N ALA A 138 -17.93 -17.65 -31.59
CA ALA A 138 -17.88 -16.22 -31.86
C ALA A 138 -16.45 -15.66 -31.72
N VAL A 139 -15.69 -16.12 -30.71
CA VAL A 139 -14.26 -15.83 -30.57
C VAL A 139 -13.46 -16.34 -31.76
N LEU A 140 -13.68 -17.59 -32.20
CA LEU A 140 -13.01 -18.15 -33.39
C LEU A 140 -13.26 -17.32 -34.65
N PHE A 141 -14.51 -16.92 -34.89
CA PHE A 141 -14.88 -16.05 -36.01
C PHE A 141 -14.19 -14.69 -35.88
N ALA A 142 -14.14 -14.11 -34.68
CA ALA A 142 -13.47 -12.85 -34.42
C ALA A 142 -11.94 -12.93 -34.56
N ASP A 143 -11.28 -14.04 -34.20
CA ASP A 143 -9.88 -14.30 -34.53
C ASP A 143 -9.68 -14.30 -36.06
N MET A 144 -10.43 -15.15 -36.77
CA MET A 144 -10.38 -15.25 -38.24
C MET A 144 -10.52 -13.88 -38.92
N ALA A 145 -11.55 -13.11 -38.54
CA ALA A 145 -11.79 -11.77 -39.07
C ALA A 145 -10.63 -10.78 -38.79
N ARG A 146 -9.97 -10.88 -37.62
CA ARG A 146 -8.79 -10.06 -37.29
C ARG A 146 -7.59 -10.40 -38.17
N TYR A 147 -7.33 -11.68 -38.47
CA TYR A 147 -6.24 -12.07 -39.37
C TYR A 147 -6.54 -11.73 -40.83
N MET A 148 -7.75 -11.98 -41.33
CA MET A 148 -8.19 -11.54 -42.67
C MET A 148 -8.02 -10.02 -42.87
N SER A 149 -8.32 -9.23 -41.83
CA SER A 149 -8.23 -7.76 -41.86
C SER A 149 -6.80 -7.20 -41.71
N THR A 150 -5.78 -8.05 -41.51
CA THR A 150 -4.39 -7.61 -41.24
C THR A 150 -3.30 -8.34 -42.03
N ASP A 151 -3.69 -9.12 -43.05
CA ASP A 151 -2.77 -9.82 -43.96
C ASP A 151 -2.07 -8.82 -44.93
N PRO A 152 -0.73 -8.77 -45.00
CA PRO A 152 0.00 -7.81 -45.83
C PRO A 152 0.20 -8.18 -47.31
N LYS A 153 -0.49 -9.18 -47.90
CA LYS A 153 -0.33 -9.57 -49.32
C LYS A 153 -1.35 -8.92 -50.28
N PRO A 154 -0.98 -7.89 -51.06
CA PRO A 154 -1.71 -7.49 -52.27
C PRO A 154 -1.17 -8.25 -53.50
N SER A 155 -2.02 -8.89 -54.30
CA SER A 155 -1.61 -9.49 -55.59
C SER A 155 -2.77 -9.72 -56.56
N GLY A 156 -2.67 -9.12 -57.76
CA GLY A 156 -3.41 -9.53 -58.96
C GLY A 156 -4.79 -8.91 -59.16
N ALA A 157 -4.89 -7.96 -60.11
CA ALA A 157 -6.17 -7.52 -60.65
C ALA A 157 -6.71 -8.54 -61.66
N GLY A 158 -7.98 -8.92 -61.54
CA GLY A 158 -8.73 -9.79 -62.46
C GLY A 158 -10.23 -9.58 -62.24
N GLN A 159 -11.03 -9.59 -63.30
CA GLN A 159 -12.43 -9.14 -63.27
C GLN A 159 -13.45 -10.27 -63.19
N ALA A 160 -14.58 -9.98 -62.51
CA ALA A 160 -15.93 -10.53 -62.68
C ALA A 160 -16.21 -11.99 -62.20
N PRO A 161 -17.50 -12.38 -62.02
CA PRO A 161 -18.74 -11.61 -61.84
C PRO A 161 -19.41 -11.85 -60.46
N ALA A 162 -20.63 -11.31 -60.26
CA ALA A 162 -21.32 -11.29 -58.97
C ALA A 162 -21.81 -12.66 -58.46
N GLY A 163 -21.69 -12.91 -57.15
CA GLY A 163 -22.45 -13.95 -56.45
C GLY A 163 -21.76 -14.60 -55.24
N GLU A 164 -20.42 -14.67 -55.21
CA GLU A 164 -19.66 -15.46 -54.23
C GLU A 164 -18.64 -14.66 -53.41
N PHE A 165 -18.22 -15.23 -52.28
CA PHE A 165 -17.34 -14.64 -51.27
C PHE A 165 -15.87 -14.60 -51.75
N ASP A 166 -15.45 -13.53 -52.43
CA ASP A 166 -14.05 -13.32 -52.87
C ASP A 166 -13.28 -12.39 -51.90
N PRO A 167 -12.21 -12.84 -51.22
CA PRO A 167 -11.47 -12.03 -50.24
C PRO A 167 -10.56 -10.93 -50.83
N LYS A 168 -10.61 -10.64 -52.14
CA LYS A 168 -9.57 -9.85 -52.87
C LYS A 168 -9.92 -8.38 -53.08
N GLY A 169 -9.80 -7.55 -52.05
CA GLY A 169 -9.88 -6.09 -52.20
C GLY A 169 -9.02 -5.31 -51.20
N PRO A 170 -8.43 -4.15 -51.57
CA PRO A 170 -7.69 -3.27 -50.65
C PRO A 170 -8.65 -2.42 -49.79
N GLY A 171 -9.71 -3.06 -49.29
CA GLY A 171 -10.80 -2.45 -48.54
C GLY A 171 -10.83 -2.93 -47.09
N ASN A 172 -11.70 -2.30 -46.30
CA ASN A 172 -11.99 -2.71 -44.94
C ASN A 172 -12.71 -4.08 -44.94
N ALA A 173 -11.98 -5.18 -44.79
CA ALA A 173 -12.54 -6.53 -44.86
C ALA A 173 -13.68 -6.79 -43.85
N ILE A 174 -13.67 -6.12 -42.70
CA ILE A 174 -14.76 -6.17 -41.71
C ILE A 174 -16.04 -5.59 -42.33
N LYS A 175 -15.94 -4.45 -43.01
CA LYS A 175 -17.06 -3.79 -43.70
C LYS A 175 -17.46 -4.46 -45.02
N THR A 176 -16.51 -4.98 -45.79
CA THR A 176 -16.80 -5.57 -47.12
C THR A 176 -17.35 -6.99 -47.01
N TYR A 177 -16.91 -7.79 -46.04
CA TYR A 177 -17.23 -9.23 -45.97
C TYR A 177 -17.86 -9.67 -44.66
N VAL A 178 -17.37 -9.19 -43.51
CA VAL A 178 -17.88 -9.67 -42.20
C VAL A 178 -19.26 -9.11 -41.88
N LEU A 179 -19.46 -7.78 -41.96
CA LEU A 179 -20.75 -7.16 -41.67
C LEU A 179 -21.88 -7.63 -42.60
N PRO A 180 -21.69 -7.73 -43.93
CA PRO A 180 -22.71 -8.28 -44.82
C PRO A 180 -23.02 -9.76 -44.54
N GLU A 181 -22.03 -10.56 -44.17
CA GLU A 181 -22.25 -11.98 -43.83
C GLU A 181 -23.09 -12.13 -42.56
N ILE A 182 -22.64 -11.56 -41.43
CA ILE A 182 -23.31 -11.80 -40.13
C ILE A 182 -24.72 -11.19 -40.05
N THR A 183 -25.01 -10.18 -40.88
CA THR A 183 -26.36 -9.58 -40.95
C THR A 183 -27.37 -10.41 -41.76
N THR A 184 -26.91 -11.43 -42.50
CA THR A 184 -27.81 -12.38 -43.19
C THR A 184 -28.22 -13.57 -42.32
N TRP A 185 -27.66 -13.71 -41.11
CA TRP A 185 -27.93 -14.86 -40.25
C TRP A 185 -29.39 -14.87 -39.76
N PRO A 186 -30.10 -16.01 -39.87
CA PRO A 186 -31.55 -16.05 -39.70
C PRO A 186 -31.98 -15.96 -38.22
N GLY A 187 -33.10 -15.24 -38.00
CA GLY A 187 -33.83 -15.23 -36.75
C GLY A 187 -33.17 -14.48 -35.59
N ALA A 188 -33.79 -14.58 -34.43
CA ALA A 188 -33.35 -13.94 -33.18
C ALA A 188 -31.93 -14.40 -32.78
N ARG A 189 -31.67 -15.71 -32.89
CA ARG A 189 -30.36 -16.35 -32.61
C ARG A 189 -29.25 -15.89 -33.56
N GLY A 190 -29.59 -15.56 -34.81
CA GLY A 190 -28.66 -14.94 -35.76
C GLY A 190 -28.16 -13.57 -35.30
N VAL A 191 -29.07 -12.72 -34.80
CA VAL A 191 -28.71 -11.41 -34.24
C VAL A 191 -27.88 -11.56 -32.96
N GLU A 192 -28.25 -12.49 -32.06
CA GLU A 192 -27.46 -12.79 -30.86
C GLU A 192 -26.01 -13.16 -31.23
N MET A 193 -25.84 -14.10 -32.16
CA MET A 193 -24.54 -14.57 -32.61
C MET A 193 -23.72 -13.46 -33.30
N ALA A 194 -24.35 -12.62 -34.11
CA ALA A 194 -23.71 -11.46 -34.73
C ALA A 194 -23.22 -10.44 -33.68
N CYS A 195 -24.01 -10.16 -32.64
CA CYS A 195 -23.60 -9.30 -31.52
C CYS A 195 -22.39 -9.89 -30.78
N LEU A 196 -22.38 -11.20 -30.49
CA LEU A 196 -21.24 -11.88 -29.86
C LEU A 196 -19.98 -11.80 -30.74
N VAL A 197 -20.06 -12.07 -32.04
CA VAL A 197 -18.90 -11.98 -32.96
C VAL A 197 -18.30 -10.58 -32.96
N LEU A 198 -19.13 -9.54 -33.07
CA LEU A 198 -18.65 -8.15 -33.04
C LEU A 198 -18.04 -7.78 -31.69
N ARG A 199 -18.60 -8.27 -30.57
CA ARG A 199 -18.08 -8.04 -29.20
C ARG A 199 -16.62 -8.50 -29.03
N TRP A 200 -16.27 -9.67 -29.58
CA TRP A 200 -14.92 -10.25 -29.47
C TRP A 200 -13.92 -9.68 -30.50
N LEU A 201 -14.39 -8.93 -31.50
CA LEU A 201 -13.58 -8.39 -32.60
C LEU A 201 -12.52 -7.33 -32.21
N PRO A 202 -12.76 -6.39 -31.25
CA PRO A 202 -11.74 -5.45 -30.80
C PRO A 202 -10.75 -6.05 -29.80
N GLU A 203 -11.02 -7.22 -29.22
CA GLU A 203 -10.13 -7.81 -28.21
C GLU A 203 -8.72 -8.07 -28.78
N GLY A 204 -7.71 -7.72 -27.98
CA GLY A 204 -6.31 -7.71 -28.41
C GLY A 204 -5.84 -6.42 -29.11
N THR A 205 -6.73 -5.45 -29.42
CA THR A 205 -6.32 -4.08 -29.82
C THR A 205 -6.07 -3.17 -28.63
N THR A 206 -6.92 -3.24 -27.61
CA THR A 206 -6.82 -2.53 -26.32
C THR A 206 -6.71 -3.54 -25.18
N GLY A 207 -5.69 -3.40 -24.31
CA GLY A 207 -5.60 -4.15 -23.04
C GLY A 207 -5.06 -5.59 -23.07
N THR A 208 -4.16 -5.84 -22.11
CA THR A 208 -3.71 -7.07 -21.39
C THR A 208 -4.05 -8.53 -21.77
N VAL A 209 -4.93 -8.88 -22.71
CA VAL A 209 -5.31 -10.28 -23.00
C VAL A 209 -4.79 -10.76 -24.36
N VAL A 210 -3.90 -11.76 -24.31
CA VAL A 210 -3.27 -12.52 -25.41
C VAL A 210 -2.32 -11.75 -26.36
N GLU A 211 -1.09 -12.25 -26.48
CA GLU A 211 0.01 -11.73 -27.31
C GLU A 211 -0.10 -12.07 -28.82
N ALA A 212 -1.31 -12.26 -29.38
CA ALA A 212 -1.47 -12.83 -30.72
C ALA A 212 -0.98 -11.95 -31.90
N LEU A 213 -1.12 -10.61 -31.81
CA LEU A 213 -0.89 -9.72 -32.96
C LEU A 213 0.33 -8.81 -32.78
N PRO A 214 1.30 -8.83 -33.73
CA PRO A 214 2.40 -7.86 -33.77
C PRO A 214 1.92 -6.41 -33.82
N ALA A 215 2.68 -5.48 -33.24
CA ALA A 215 2.30 -4.06 -33.09
C ALA A 215 1.89 -3.36 -34.41
N LYS A 216 2.47 -3.77 -35.55
CA LYS A 216 2.06 -3.28 -36.88
C LYS A 216 0.64 -3.72 -37.25
N ARG A 217 0.29 -5.00 -37.03
CA ARG A 217 -1.06 -5.54 -37.27
C ARG A 217 -2.10 -4.92 -36.34
N LYS A 218 -1.79 -4.75 -35.04
CA LYS A 218 -2.69 -4.07 -34.09
C LYS A 218 -3.08 -2.65 -34.56
N ARG A 219 -2.13 -1.87 -35.09
CA ARG A 219 -2.39 -0.54 -35.67
C ARG A 219 -3.24 -0.59 -36.95
N THR A 220 -3.06 -1.59 -37.81
CA THR A 220 -3.90 -1.79 -38.99
C THR A 220 -5.33 -2.15 -38.59
N LEU A 221 -5.50 -3.13 -37.69
CA LEU A 221 -6.79 -3.59 -37.20
C LEU A 221 -7.61 -2.43 -36.59
N LEU A 222 -6.97 -1.58 -35.76
CA LEU A 222 -7.65 -0.43 -35.17
C LEU A 222 -8.14 0.59 -36.22
N LYS A 223 -7.40 0.81 -37.32
CA LYS A 223 -7.86 1.65 -38.44
C LYS A 223 -9.07 1.04 -39.15
N VAL A 224 -9.03 -0.26 -39.40
CA VAL A 224 -10.10 -1.02 -40.07
C VAL A 224 -11.37 -1.02 -39.22
N LEU A 225 -11.25 -1.30 -37.92
CA LEU A 225 -12.34 -1.21 -36.95
C LEU A 225 -12.95 0.18 -36.87
N HIS A 226 -12.12 1.24 -36.79
CA HIS A 226 -12.63 2.61 -36.72
C HIS A 226 -13.43 3.00 -37.96
N ALA A 227 -13.06 2.50 -39.15
CA ALA A 227 -13.78 2.73 -40.40
C ALA A 227 -15.08 1.90 -40.54
N ALA A 228 -15.28 0.84 -39.75
CA ALA A 228 -16.53 0.07 -39.67
C ALA A 228 -17.43 0.51 -38.48
N LEU A 229 -16.90 1.35 -37.58
CA LEU A 229 -17.52 1.68 -36.30
C LEU A 229 -18.97 2.22 -36.40
N PRO A 230 -19.34 3.13 -37.33
CA PRO A 230 -20.70 3.64 -37.40
C PRO A 230 -21.75 2.55 -37.71
N GLU A 231 -21.40 1.57 -38.55
CA GLU A 231 -22.27 0.45 -38.90
C GLU A 231 -22.43 -0.53 -37.73
N ILE A 232 -21.32 -0.86 -37.05
CA ILE A 232 -21.31 -1.72 -35.85
C ILE A 232 -22.18 -1.13 -34.73
N ILE A 233 -22.00 0.16 -34.45
CA ILE A 233 -22.74 0.87 -33.40
C ILE A 233 -24.22 1.06 -33.80
N SER A 234 -24.53 1.35 -35.06
CA SER A 234 -25.92 1.41 -35.52
C SER A 234 -26.62 0.05 -35.46
N PHE A 235 -25.92 -1.05 -35.76
CA PHE A 235 -26.46 -2.40 -35.63
C PHE A 235 -26.77 -2.75 -34.17
N ALA A 236 -25.85 -2.40 -33.24
CA ALA A 236 -26.07 -2.57 -31.81
C ALA A 236 -27.31 -1.82 -31.31
N TYR A 237 -27.51 -0.56 -31.71
CA TYR A 237 -28.72 0.20 -31.37
C TYR A 237 -30.00 -0.44 -31.92
N GLN A 238 -30.01 -0.83 -33.21
CA GLN A 238 -31.18 -1.45 -33.83
C GLN A 238 -31.56 -2.79 -33.18
N ALA A 239 -30.57 -3.57 -32.73
CA ALA A 239 -30.80 -4.77 -31.95
C ALA A 239 -31.40 -4.44 -30.57
N LEU A 240 -30.85 -3.45 -29.85
CA LEU A 240 -31.37 -3.02 -28.55
C LEU A 240 -32.83 -2.54 -28.66
N ASP A 241 -33.12 -1.58 -29.52
CA ASP A 241 -34.44 -0.96 -29.65
C ASP A 241 -35.53 -1.99 -30.03
N LYS A 242 -35.28 -2.77 -31.09
CA LYS A 242 -36.22 -3.77 -31.59
C LYS A 242 -36.51 -4.88 -30.58
N TYR A 243 -35.46 -5.48 -29.99
CA TYR A 243 -35.63 -6.64 -29.13
C TYR A 243 -36.00 -6.25 -27.68
N TYR A 244 -35.68 -5.04 -27.22
CA TYR A 244 -36.22 -4.53 -25.95
C TYR A 244 -37.72 -4.20 -26.06
N ALA A 245 -38.16 -3.61 -27.18
CA ALA A 245 -39.59 -3.42 -27.44
C ALA A 245 -40.34 -4.76 -27.53
N ALA A 246 -39.77 -5.76 -28.23
CA ALA A 246 -40.34 -7.11 -28.31
C ALA A 246 -40.39 -7.82 -26.94
N LEU A 247 -39.35 -7.68 -26.12
CA LEU A 247 -39.32 -8.19 -24.75
C LEU A 247 -40.48 -7.62 -23.92
N ARG A 248 -40.63 -6.30 -23.89
CA ARG A 248 -41.72 -5.62 -23.16
C ARG A 248 -43.12 -6.03 -23.63
N GLN A 249 -43.29 -6.38 -24.91
CA GLN A 249 -44.55 -6.90 -25.45
C GLN A 249 -44.80 -8.36 -25.06
N ALA A 250 -43.77 -9.20 -25.09
CA ALA A 250 -43.85 -10.62 -24.72
C ALA A 250 -44.15 -10.80 -23.21
N GLU A 251 -43.61 -9.95 -22.35
CA GLU A 251 -43.90 -9.92 -20.91
C GLU A 251 -45.37 -9.57 -20.58
N GLY A 252 -46.09 -8.92 -21.50
CA GLY A 252 -47.53 -8.65 -21.36
C GLY A 252 -48.44 -9.81 -21.78
N GLN A 253 -47.88 -10.95 -22.21
CA GLN A 253 -48.63 -12.09 -22.74
C GLN A 253 -48.40 -13.35 -21.87
N ASP A 254 -49.38 -13.67 -21.04
CA ASP A 254 -49.31 -14.72 -19.99
C ASP A 254 -49.40 -16.18 -20.53
N ASN A 255 -48.97 -16.39 -21.78
CA ASN A 255 -48.95 -17.68 -22.47
C ASN A 255 -47.52 -18.24 -22.50
N GLY A 256 -47.34 -19.55 -22.31
CA GLY A 256 -46.01 -20.18 -22.23
C GLY A 256 -45.09 -19.98 -23.45
N GLY A 257 -45.63 -19.65 -24.63
CA GLY A 257 -44.83 -19.25 -25.79
C GLY A 257 -44.19 -17.86 -25.67
N GLY A 258 -44.84 -16.93 -24.97
CA GLY A 258 -44.33 -15.58 -24.71
C GLY A 258 -43.11 -15.58 -23.80
N GLN A 259 -43.06 -16.48 -22.81
CA GLN A 259 -41.91 -16.63 -21.92
C GLN A 259 -40.63 -17.07 -22.65
N ALA A 260 -40.74 -18.04 -23.57
CA ALA A 260 -39.61 -18.47 -24.39
C ALA A 260 -39.10 -17.34 -25.31
N GLN A 261 -40.03 -16.59 -25.93
CA GLN A 261 -39.68 -15.43 -26.75
C GLN A 261 -39.05 -14.29 -25.91
N ALA A 262 -39.49 -14.09 -24.67
CA ALA A 262 -38.92 -13.11 -23.75
C ALA A 262 -37.47 -13.44 -23.38
N GLU A 263 -37.15 -14.69 -23.02
CA GLU A 263 -35.76 -15.10 -22.75
C GLU A 263 -34.86 -14.97 -24.00
N GLU A 264 -35.33 -15.33 -25.20
CA GLU A 264 -34.57 -15.08 -26.43
C GLU A 264 -34.32 -13.59 -26.70
N CYS A 265 -35.31 -12.71 -26.46
CA CYS A 265 -35.14 -11.26 -26.60
C CYS A 265 -34.18 -10.68 -25.55
N LYS A 266 -34.23 -11.16 -24.31
CA LYS A 266 -33.35 -10.76 -23.21
C LYS A 266 -31.88 -11.03 -23.52
N HIS A 267 -31.55 -12.23 -24.00
CA HIS A 267 -30.17 -12.56 -24.40
C HIS A 267 -29.63 -11.67 -25.54
N ILE A 268 -30.49 -11.23 -26.46
CA ILE A 268 -30.08 -10.30 -27.53
C ILE A 268 -29.80 -8.90 -26.97
N VAL A 269 -30.60 -8.43 -26.01
CA VAL A 269 -30.35 -7.16 -25.31
C VAL A 269 -29.03 -7.22 -24.51
N GLU A 270 -28.78 -8.32 -23.80
CA GLU A 270 -27.51 -8.58 -23.09
C GLU A 270 -26.30 -8.59 -24.06
N ALA A 271 -26.42 -9.30 -25.19
CA ALA A 271 -25.37 -9.38 -26.20
C ALA A 271 -25.11 -8.03 -26.89
N ALA A 272 -26.16 -7.24 -27.17
CA ALA A 272 -26.04 -5.93 -27.81
C ALA A 272 -25.49 -4.85 -26.86
N LEU A 273 -25.82 -4.89 -25.55
CA LEU A 273 -25.16 -4.07 -24.53
C LEU A 273 -23.68 -4.45 -24.38
N SER A 274 -23.38 -5.75 -24.35
CA SER A 274 -22.01 -6.25 -24.27
C SER A 274 -21.18 -5.84 -25.50
N LEU A 275 -21.79 -5.85 -26.68
CA LEU A 275 -21.20 -5.29 -27.90
C LEU A 275 -20.92 -3.79 -27.74
N ALA A 276 -21.91 -2.99 -27.32
CA ALA A 276 -21.72 -1.55 -27.12
C ALA A 276 -20.56 -1.26 -26.15
N LEU A 277 -20.46 -2.03 -25.06
CA LEU A 277 -19.41 -1.91 -24.05
C LEU A 277 -17.99 -2.15 -24.61
N ALA A 278 -17.82 -3.18 -25.46
CA ALA A 278 -16.52 -3.53 -26.05
C ALA A 278 -15.92 -2.41 -26.95
N TYR A 279 -16.77 -1.48 -27.41
CA TYR A 279 -16.37 -0.32 -28.21
C TYR A 279 -16.40 0.99 -27.40
N ALA A 280 -17.15 1.06 -26.30
CA ALA A 280 -17.37 2.28 -25.51
C ALA A 280 -16.12 2.88 -24.85
N GLU A 281 -15.04 2.13 -24.65
CA GLU A 281 -13.77 2.68 -24.11
C GLU A 281 -13.08 3.66 -25.10
N TRP A 282 -13.19 3.39 -26.41
CA TRP A 282 -12.38 4.04 -27.44
C TRP A 282 -13.19 4.61 -28.63
N ALA A 283 -14.50 4.35 -28.69
CA ALA A 283 -15.41 4.97 -29.66
C ALA A 283 -15.58 6.49 -29.39
N PRO A 284 -15.71 7.34 -30.45
CA PRO A 284 -16.00 8.76 -30.26
C PRO A 284 -17.35 8.97 -29.58
N MET A 285 -17.39 9.77 -28.50
CA MET A 285 -18.63 10.03 -27.74
C MET A 285 -19.78 10.55 -28.61
N ALA A 286 -19.48 11.43 -29.57
CA ALA A 286 -20.46 11.96 -30.51
C ALA A 286 -21.18 10.84 -31.30
N LEU A 287 -20.46 9.79 -31.72
CA LEU A 287 -21.03 8.66 -32.46
C LEU A 287 -21.94 7.79 -31.57
N MET A 288 -21.54 7.56 -30.31
CA MET A 288 -22.33 6.78 -29.34
C MET A 288 -23.62 7.50 -28.90
N HIS A 289 -23.62 8.83 -28.92
CA HIS A 289 -24.81 9.64 -28.70
C HIS A 289 -25.71 9.71 -29.94
N GLN A 290 -25.13 10.02 -31.12
CA GLN A 290 -25.87 10.13 -32.39
C GLN A 290 -26.53 8.81 -32.82
N SER A 291 -25.98 7.66 -32.43
CA SER A 291 -26.59 6.35 -32.67
C SER A 291 -27.81 6.05 -31.78
N GLY A 292 -28.05 6.84 -30.73
CA GLY A 292 -29.12 6.61 -29.75
C GLY A 292 -28.74 5.70 -28.58
N ILE A 293 -27.57 5.04 -28.59
CA ILE A 293 -27.18 4.08 -27.53
C ILE A 293 -27.15 4.75 -26.15
N VAL A 294 -26.58 5.96 -26.02
CA VAL A 294 -26.53 6.68 -24.73
C VAL A 294 -27.92 6.86 -24.12
N ASN A 295 -28.90 7.22 -24.94
CA ASN A 295 -30.28 7.44 -24.49
C ASN A 295 -30.96 6.11 -24.14
N ALA A 296 -30.72 5.05 -24.92
CA ALA A 296 -31.20 3.71 -24.63
C ALA A 296 -30.63 3.17 -23.30
N CYS A 297 -29.34 3.40 -23.02
CA CYS A 297 -28.73 3.04 -21.73
C CYS A 297 -29.41 3.76 -20.55
N GLY A 298 -29.77 5.05 -20.68
CA GLY A 298 -30.50 5.78 -19.65
C GLY A 298 -31.91 5.25 -19.37
N ILE A 299 -32.58 4.68 -20.38
CA ILE A 299 -33.86 3.97 -20.21
C ILE A 299 -33.62 2.60 -19.54
N LEU A 300 -32.65 1.84 -20.02
CA LEU A 300 -32.31 0.50 -19.52
C LEU A 300 -31.76 0.51 -18.09
N MET A 301 -31.20 1.62 -17.61
CA MET A 301 -30.86 1.83 -16.20
C MET A 301 -32.04 1.71 -15.23
N ARG A 302 -33.29 1.92 -15.70
CA ARG A 302 -34.50 1.70 -14.90
C ARG A 302 -34.99 0.25 -14.89
N ASP A 303 -34.40 -0.62 -15.71
CA ASP A 303 -34.74 -2.04 -15.79
C ASP A 303 -33.69 -2.87 -15.02
N LYS A 304 -34.10 -3.48 -13.89
CA LYS A 304 -33.19 -4.18 -12.97
C LYS A 304 -32.36 -5.29 -13.64
N ARG A 305 -32.80 -5.81 -14.78
CA ARG A 305 -32.09 -6.85 -15.56
C ARG A 305 -30.89 -6.31 -16.34
N PHE A 306 -30.97 -5.07 -16.80
CA PHE A 306 -30.03 -4.49 -17.76
C PHE A 306 -29.24 -3.30 -17.20
N ARG A 307 -29.64 -2.76 -16.04
CA ARG A 307 -29.09 -1.54 -15.44
C ARG A 307 -27.57 -1.55 -15.28
N GLU A 308 -26.97 -2.69 -14.97
CA GLU A 308 -25.52 -2.81 -14.76
C GLU A 308 -24.78 -2.74 -16.09
N ALA A 309 -25.14 -3.59 -17.06
CA ALA A 309 -24.58 -3.55 -18.40
C ALA A 309 -24.79 -2.18 -19.09
N ALA A 310 -25.96 -1.54 -18.89
CA ALA A 310 -26.24 -0.21 -19.39
C ALA A 310 -25.40 0.89 -18.71
N CYS A 311 -25.24 0.80 -17.38
CA CYS A 311 -24.42 1.76 -16.63
C CYS A 311 -22.92 1.61 -16.94
N ASP A 312 -22.41 0.41 -17.24
CA ASP A 312 -20.99 0.24 -17.60
C ASP A 312 -20.67 0.87 -18.97
N VAL A 313 -21.58 0.80 -19.95
CA VAL A 313 -21.44 1.55 -21.22
C VAL A 313 -21.32 3.05 -20.94
N LEU A 314 -22.15 3.59 -20.04
CA LEU A 314 -22.08 5.00 -19.62
C LEU A 314 -20.81 5.29 -18.79
N ARG A 315 -20.29 4.33 -18.01
CA ARG A 315 -19.02 4.43 -17.27
C ARG A 315 -17.84 4.62 -18.21
N GLN A 316 -17.73 3.80 -19.25
CA GLN A 316 -16.66 3.90 -20.24
C GLN A 316 -16.72 5.23 -20.99
N GLN A 317 -17.90 5.65 -21.44
CA GLN A 317 -18.11 6.96 -22.07
C GLN A 317 -17.76 8.12 -21.12
N SER A 318 -18.08 8.00 -19.84
CA SER A 318 -17.72 8.97 -18.80
C SER A 318 -16.21 9.04 -18.51
N ALA A 319 -15.44 8.02 -18.89
CA ALA A 319 -13.98 8.03 -18.80
C ALA A 319 -13.29 8.75 -19.98
N CYS A 320 -14.01 9.06 -21.07
CA CYS A 320 -13.49 9.59 -22.32
C CYS A 320 -13.10 11.09 -22.25
N LYS A 321 -11.93 11.38 -21.70
CA LYS A 321 -11.22 12.68 -21.76
C LYS A 321 -12.03 13.83 -21.12
N LEU A 322 -12.12 15.06 -21.64
CA LEU A 322 -11.57 15.64 -22.88
C LEU A 322 -10.08 16.04 -22.73
N LYS A 323 -9.46 16.63 -23.76
CA LYS A 323 -8.20 17.40 -23.59
C LYS A 323 -8.39 18.85 -24.04
N PRO A 324 -7.63 19.81 -23.48
CA PRO A 324 -7.51 21.16 -24.02
C PRO A 324 -6.58 21.20 -25.24
N VAL A 325 -6.86 22.10 -26.19
CA VAL A 325 -5.92 22.51 -27.25
C VAL A 325 -5.38 23.90 -26.92
N PHE A 326 -4.09 24.10 -27.16
CA PHE A 326 -3.47 25.42 -27.23
C PHE A 326 -3.17 25.71 -28.70
N ALA A 327 -3.65 26.84 -29.21
CA ALA A 327 -3.30 27.33 -30.54
C ALA A 327 -2.31 28.48 -30.37
N GLU A 328 -1.14 28.38 -31.00
CA GLU A 328 -0.24 29.51 -31.20
C GLU A 328 -0.54 30.13 -32.56
N GLU A 329 -1.40 31.14 -32.57
CA GLU A 329 -1.40 32.18 -33.62
C GLU A 329 -1.35 33.55 -32.93
N GLY A 330 -0.63 34.49 -33.54
CA GLY A 330 -0.15 35.69 -32.86
C GLY A 330 -1.27 36.60 -32.35
N GLY A 331 -1.22 36.95 -31.06
CA GLY A 331 -1.77 38.22 -30.58
C GLY A 331 -3.05 38.21 -29.73
N ALA A 332 -3.60 37.08 -29.27
CA ALA A 332 -4.49 37.03 -28.08
C ALA A 332 -4.83 35.58 -27.64
N PRO A 333 -4.63 35.19 -26.37
CA PRO A 333 -4.88 33.81 -25.93
C PRO A 333 -6.34 33.56 -25.50
N ASN A 334 -7.21 33.24 -26.46
CA ASN A 334 -8.55 32.70 -26.17
C ASN A 334 -8.57 31.17 -26.33
N ALA A 335 -8.70 30.44 -25.21
CA ALA A 335 -8.60 28.98 -25.18
C ALA A 335 -9.90 28.27 -25.61
N LYS A 336 -9.78 27.24 -26.47
CA LYS A 336 -10.85 26.26 -26.76
C LYS A 336 -10.29 24.82 -26.71
N VAL A 337 -11.12 23.88 -26.28
CA VAL A 337 -10.72 22.55 -25.77
C VAL A 337 -11.04 21.45 -26.79
N VAL A 338 -10.07 20.63 -27.22
CA VAL A 338 -10.29 19.45 -28.10
C VAL A 338 -9.45 18.22 -27.69
N GLN A 339 -10.09 17.05 -27.64
CA GLN A 339 -9.46 15.77 -27.29
C GLN A 339 -8.70 15.13 -28.47
N GLN A 340 -7.89 14.11 -28.16
CA GLN A 340 -7.63 12.99 -29.07
C GLN A 340 -8.94 12.44 -29.68
N VAL A 341 -9.30 12.98 -30.83
CA VAL A 341 -9.89 12.18 -31.91
C VAL A 341 -8.73 11.60 -32.71
N SER A 342 -8.95 10.44 -33.33
CA SER A 342 -8.06 9.73 -34.26
C SER A 342 -7.75 10.58 -35.51
N SER A 343 -6.88 11.58 -35.36
CA SER A 343 -6.25 12.40 -36.44
C SER A 343 -7.17 13.10 -37.47
N ALA A 344 -8.51 13.10 -37.28
CA ALA A 344 -9.45 13.48 -38.35
C ALA A 344 -10.47 14.59 -37.99
N ALA A 345 -10.66 14.94 -36.71
CA ALA A 345 -11.57 16.01 -36.31
C ALA A 345 -10.81 17.31 -36.02
N SER A 346 -10.73 18.19 -37.01
CA SER A 346 -10.08 19.50 -36.94
C SER A 346 -11.06 20.68 -36.92
N THR A 347 -12.38 20.43 -36.85
CA THR A 347 -13.43 21.45 -37.01
C THR A 347 -14.16 21.76 -35.70
N GLN A 348 -14.58 23.03 -35.53
CA GLN A 348 -15.23 23.50 -34.31
C GLN A 348 -16.59 22.83 -34.03
N ALA A 349 -17.28 22.34 -35.07
CA ALA A 349 -18.54 21.61 -34.93
C ALA A 349 -18.37 20.32 -34.10
N SER A 350 -17.35 19.52 -34.41
CA SER A 350 -17.08 18.24 -33.74
C SER A 350 -16.79 18.39 -32.23
N ILE A 351 -16.42 19.59 -31.77
CA ILE A 351 -16.22 19.92 -30.35
C ILE A 351 -17.58 20.06 -29.64
N GLU A 352 -18.51 20.81 -30.24
CA GLU A 352 -19.84 21.01 -29.66
C GLU A 352 -20.65 19.71 -29.68
N ASP A 353 -20.50 18.89 -30.73
CA ASP A 353 -21.08 17.54 -30.78
C ASP A 353 -20.58 16.65 -29.63
N ALA A 354 -19.28 16.70 -29.32
CA ALA A 354 -18.69 15.95 -28.21
C ALA A 354 -19.14 16.47 -26.83
N LYS A 355 -19.37 17.78 -26.68
CA LYS A 355 -19.95 18.37 -25.46
C LYS A 355 -21.43 18.00 -25.31
N ALA A 356 -22.20 18.02 -26.39
CA ALA A 356 -23.60 17.60 -26.41
C ALA A 356 -23.72 16.12 -26.00
N ALA A 357 -22.90 15.24 -26.58
CA ALA A 357 -22.83 13.84 -26.18
C ALA A 357 -22.47 13.65 -24.70
N SER A 358 -21.50 14.41 -24.18
CA SER A 358 -21.12 14.36 -22.76
C SER A 358 -22.24 14.84 -21.81
N ARG A 359 -23.04 15.83 -22.21
CA ARG A 359 -24.26 16.24 -21.48
C ARG A 359 -25.35 15.17 -21.54
N ALA A 360 -25.57 14.55 -22.72
CA ALA A 360 -26.52 13.46 -22.87
C ALA A 360 -26.15 12.23 -22.01
N VAL A 361 -24.86 11.93 -21.83
CA VAL A 361 -24.41 10.90 -20.86
C VAL A 361 -24.80 11.26 -19.43
N PHE A 362 -24.66 12.53 -19.02
CA PHE A 362 -25.13 12.98 -17.71
C PHE A 362 -26.66 12.91 -17.58
N GLU A 363 -27.41 13.35 -18.58
CA GLU A 363 -28.88 13.25 -18.60
C GLU A 363 -29.34 11.79 -18.52
N ALA A 364 -28.65 10.87 -19.20
CA ALA A 364 -28.95 9.44 -19.19
C ALA A 364 -28.83 8.79 -17.80
N PHE A 365 -27.78 9.10 -17.02
CA PHE A 365 -27.64 8.52 -15.66
C PHE A 365 -28.27 9.36 -14.55
N SER A 366 -28.40 10.68 -14.70
CA SER A 366 -28.80 11.58 -13.60
C SER A 366 -30.27 11.44 -13.19
N GLY A 367 -31.17 11.11 -14.12
CA GLY A 367 -32.57 10.80 -13.83
C GLY A 367 -32.71 9.52 -12.98
N PRO A 368 -32.27 8.35 -13.50
CA PRO A 368 -32.27 7.10 -12.74
C PRO A 368 -31.52 7.19 -11.39
N CYS A 369 -30.41 7.95 -11.34
CA CYS A 369 -29.70 8.19 -10.09
C CYS A 369 -30.55 8.97 -9.06
N GLN A 370 -31.22 10.04 -9.46
CA GLN A 370 -32.13 10.78 -8.56
C GLN A 370 -33.30 9.92 -8.07
N GLU A 371 -33.85 9.06 -8.93
CA GLU A 371 -34.91 8.11 -8.57
C GLU A 371 -34.42 7.14 -7.47
N CYS A 372 -33.27 6.49 -7.68
CA CYS A 372 -32.66 5.59 -6.69
C CYS A 372 -32.25 6.28 -5.39
N LEU A 373 -31.76 7.53 -5.44
CA LEU A 373 -31.35 8.30 -4.26
C LEU A 373 -32.55 8.87 -3.46
N ALA A 374 -33.69 9.08 -4.12
CA ALA A 374 -34.90 9.60 -3.46
C ALA A 374 -35.69 8.51 -2.71
N SER A 375 -35.60 7.26 -3.14
CA SER A 375 -36.23 6.11 -2.47
C SER A 375 -35.33 5.57 -1.34
N PRO A 376 -35.75 5.62 -0.06
CA PRO A 376 -34.90 5.15 1.05
C PRO A 376 -34.53 3.67 0.95
N GLN A 377 -35.43 2.83 0.40
CA GLN A 377 -35.21 1.40 0.21
C GLN A 377 -34.18 1.15 -0.89
N GLU A 378 -34.29 1.83 -2.04
CA GLU A 378 -33.34 1.66 -3.14
C GLU A 378 -31.97 2.22 -2.77
N TYR A 379 -31.91 3.40 -2.13
CA TYR A 379 -30.68 4.01 -1.62
C TYR A 379 -29.92 3.09 -0.64
N ALA A 380 -30.63 2.45 0.30
CA ALA A 380 -30.04 1.45 1.20
C ALA A 380 -29.53 0.22 0.42
N SER A 381 -30.31 -0.26 -0.56
CA SER A 381 -29.94 -1.43 -1.37
C SER A 381 -28.66 -1.24 -2.18
N LEU A 382 -28.29 -0.01 -2.56
CA LEU A 382 -27.01 0.31 -3.23
C LEU A 382 -25.77 -0.03 -2.38
N GLY A 383 -25.93 -0.31 -1.09
CA GLY A 383 -24.88 -0.81 -0.22
C GLY A 383 -24.97 -2.29 0.15
N VAL A 384 -26.10 -2.96 -0.11
CA VAL A 384 -26.37 -4.38 0.25
C VAL A 384 -26.70 -5.18 -1.02
N GLU A 385 -27.99 -5.38 -1.32
CA GLU A 385 -28.50 -6.27 -2.38
C GLU A 385 -28.07 -5.86 -3.80
N ASN A 386 -27.89 -4.56 -4.02
CA ASN A 386 -27.57 -3.95 -5.30
C ASN A 386 -26.19 -3.28 -5.27
N MET A 387 -25.27 -3.77 -4.43
CA MET A 387 -23.96 -3.16 -4.21
C MET A 387 -23.15 -2.99 -5.51
N GLU A 388 -23.17 -3.97 -6.41
CA GLU A 388 -22.42 -3.91 -7.67
C GLU A 388 -22.90 -2.75 -8.56
N PHE A 389 -24.22 -2.61 -8.73
CA PHE A 389 -24.83 -1.47 -9.42
C PHE A 389 -24.54 -0.14 -8.72
N GLY A 390 -24.62 -0.09 -7.38
CA GLY A 390 -24.33 1.11 -6.59
C GLY A 390 -22.88 1.58 -6.73
N GLN A 391 -21.92 0.66 -6.71
CA GLN A 391 -20.51 0.95 -6.98
C GLN A 391 -20.33 1.46 -8.42
N LEU A 392 -20.88 0.75 -9.41
CA LEU A 392 -20.76 1.08 -10.83
C LEU A 392 -21.36 2.46 -11.17
N LEU A 393 -22.51 2.80 -10.59
CA LEU A 393 -23.16 4.11 -10.72
C LEU A 393 -22.32 5.22 -10.08
N CYS A 394 -21.82 5.00 -8.86
CA CYS A 394 -20.96 5.97 -8.19
C CYS A 394 -19.64 6.18 -8.96
N GLU A 395 -19.01 5.12 -9.48
CA GLU A 395 -17.82 5.22 -10.33
C GLU A 395 -18.10 5.99 -11.62
N THR A 396 -19.23 5.73 -12.28
CA THR A 396 -19.67 6.46 -13.48
C THR A 396 -19.75 7.96 -13.20
N MET A 397 -20.41 8.34 -12.11
CA MET A 397 -20.52 9.74 -11.68
C MET A 397 -19.17 10.36 -11.32
N VAL A 398 -18.30 9.63 -10.62
CA VAL A 398 -16.95 10.11 -10.24
C VAL A 398 -16.07 10.34 -11.47
N LEU A 399 -16.09 9.41 -12.43
CA LEU A 399 -15.38 9.52 -13.71
C LEU A 399 -15.90 10.71 -14.51
N TRP A 400 -17.23 10.79 -14.69
CA TRP A 400 -17.87 11.89 -15.41
C TRP A 400 -17.57 13.24 -14.75
N GLY A 401 -17.70 13.33 -13.42
CA GLY A 401 -17.41 14.54 -12.65
C GLY A 401 -15.97 15.02 -12.79
N LYS A 402 -14.99 14.10 -12.77
CA LYS A 402 -13.56 14.43 -12.95
C LYS A 402 -13.20 14.88 -14.36
N ASN A 403 -14.04 14.56 -15.34
CA ASN A 403 -13.77 14.76 -16.77
C ASN A 403 -14.59 15.89 -17.40
N HIS A 404 -15.82 16.10 -16.92
CA HIS A 404 -16.86 16.85 -17.63
C HIS A 404 -17.67 17.83 -16.77
N VAL A 405 -17.50 17.88 -15.43
CA VAL A 405 -18.35 18.73 -14.54
C VAL A 405 -18.39 20.21 -14.93
N LYS A 406 -17.33 20.74 -15.54
CA LYS A 406 -17.27 22.13 -16.04
C LYS A 406 -18.30 22.43 -17.14
N LEU A 407 -18.88 21.41 -17.78
CA LEU A 407 -19.98 21.58 -18.75
C LEU A 407 -21.31 22.01 -18.10
N LEU A 408 -21.44 21.89 -16.77
CA LEU A 408 -22.62 22.28 -15.99
C LEU A 408 -22.47 23.65 -15.31
N GLU A 409 -21.33 24.33 -15.45
CA GLU A 409 -21.06 25.58 -14.76
C GLU A 409 -22.14 26.65 -15.04
N GLY A 410 -22.66 27.26 -13.97
CA GLY A 410 -23.76 28.24 -14.04
C GLY A 410 -25.16 27.64 -14.27
N SER A 411 -25.32 26.32 -14.32
CA SER A 411 -26.63 25.65 -14.48
C SER A 411 -27.15 25.01 -13.19
N GLU A 412 -28.46 24.83 -13.08
CA GLU A 412 -29.10 24.10 -11.97
C GLU A 412 -28.60 22.64 -11.88
N HIS A 413 -28.26 22.02 -13.02
CA HIS A 413 -27.70 20.68 -13.11
C HIS A 413 -26.40 20.51 -12.31
N LEU A 414 -25.57 21.55 -12.15
CA LEU A 414 -24.39 21.47 -11.28
C LEU A 414 -24.80 21.27 -9.82
N SER A 415 -25.84 21.98 -9.36
CA SER A 415 -26.36 21.84 -8.00
C SER A 415 -27.00 20.47 -7.78
N ILE A 416 -27.68 19.92 -8.79
CA ILE A 416 -28.23 18.57 -8.76
C ILE A 416 -27.10 17.53 -8.69
N PHE A 417 -26.10 17.62 -9.57
CA PHE A 417 -24.94 16.71 -9.58
C PHE A 417 -24.18 16.72 -8.25
N LEU A 418 -23.89 17.89 -7.71
CA LEU A 418 -23.21 18.03 -6.42
C LEU A 418 -24.04 17.46 -5.25
N LYS A 419 -25.38 17.62 -5.26
CA LYS A 419 -26.26 16.97 -4.28
C LYS A 419 -26.23 15.45 -4.38
N MET A 420 -26.29 14.88 -5.59
CA MET A 420 -26.17 13.43 -5.79
C MET A 420 -24.81 12.91 -5.27
N MET A 421 -23.71 13.60 -5.58
CA MET A 421 -22.38 13.24 -5.06
C MET A 421 -22.31 13.32 -3.52
N MET A 422 -22.97 14.31 -2.90
CA MET A 422 -23.07 14.38 -1.43
C MET A 422 -23.87 13.20 -0.86
N ALA A 423 -24.94 12.75 -1.53
CA ALA A 423 -25.72 11.59 -1.08
C ALA A 423 -24.88 10.30 -1.06
N PHE A 424 -24.02 10.07 -2.07
CA PHE A 424 -23.08 8.94 -2.04
C PHE A 424 -22.02 9.08 -0.92
N LEU A 425 -21.52 10.30 -0.66
CA LEU A 425 -20.62 10.55 0.47
C LEU A 425 -21.31 10.32 1.84
N GLN A 426 -22.62 10.60 1.93
CA GLN A 426 -23.43 10.41 3.13
C GLN A 426 -23.86 8.95 3.37
N HIS A 427 -23.61 8.02 2.44
CA HIS A 427 -24.07 6.62 2.53
C HIS A 427 -23.57 5.89 3.79
N SER A 428 -24.37 4.97 4.33
CA SER A 428 -24.06 4.18 5.53
C SER A 428 -22.82 3.31 5.35
N ASN A 429 -22.72 2.63 4.19
CA ASN A 429 -21.59 1.78 3.82
C ASN A 429 -20.39 2.66 3.42
N ALA A 430 -19.31 2.59 4.19
CA ALA A 430 -18.09 3.37 3.96
C ALA A 430 -17.41 3.04 2.62
N ASN A 431 -17.63 1.85 2.05
CA ASN A 431 -17.09 1.49 0.73
C ASN A 431 -17.68 2.35 -0.39
N VAL A 432 -18.98 2.66 -0.31
CA VAL A 432 -19.68 3.55 -1.25
C VAL A 432 -19.15 4.98 -1.11
N ALA A 433 -19.07 5.49 0.12
CA ALA A 433 -18.54 6.83 0.39
C ALA A 433 -17.07 7.00 -0.09
N LEU A 434 -16.24 5.97 0.05
CA LEU A 434 -14.84 5.95 -0.40
C LEU A 434 -14.68 6.18 -1.90
N LEU A 435 -15.61 5.72 -2.75
CA LEU A 435 -15.55 5.95 -4.19
C LEU A 435 -15.60 7.44 -4.54
N THR A 436 -16.37 8.23 -3.78
CA THR A 436 -16.56 9.67 -4.03
C THR A 436 -15.32 10.53 -3.76
N ILE A 437 -14.38 10.05 -2.92
CA ILE A 437 -13.21 10.80 -2.44
C ILE A 437 -12.38 11.38 -3.59
N ASP A 438 -12.21 10.60 -4.63
CA ASP A 438 -11.38 10.94 -5.79
C ASP A 438 -12.00 12.07 -6.64
N PHE A 439 -13.33 12.21 -6.59
CA PHE A 439 -14.04 13.38 -7.14
C PHE A 439 -13.90 14.60 -6.23
N TRP A 440 -14.09 14.46 -4.91
CA TRP A 440 -13.96 15.61 -3.99
C TRP A 440 -12.55 16.21 -3.99
N MET A 441 -11.52 15.37 -3.98
CA MET A 441 -10.11 15.81 -4.11
C MET A 441 -9.81 16.50 -5.44
N PHE A 442 -10.51 16.14 -6.51
CA PHE A 442 -10.45 16.85 -7.80
C PHE A 442 -11.22 18.17 -7.74
N LEU A 443 -12.45 18.16 -7.22
CA LEU A 443 -13.32 19.32 -7.14
C LEU A 443 -12.63 20.45 -6.38
N VAL A 444 -12.09 20.18 -5.18
CA VAL A 444 -11.40 21.20 -4.37
C VAL A 444 -10.21 21.83 -5.11
N ARG A 445 -9.45 21.03 -5.88
CA ARG A 445 -8.34 21.50 -6.73
C ARG A 445 -8.80 22.37 -7.90
N GLU A 446 -9.94 22.05 -8.50
CA GLU A 446 -10.42 22.72 -9.71
C GLU A 446 -11.41 23.86 -9.45
N SER A 447 -11.88 24.05 -8.20
CA SER A 447 -12.92 25.05 -7.87
C SER A 447 -12.45 26.21 -7.02
N LEU A 448 -11.49 26.00 -6.11
CA LEU A 448 -11.13 26.99 -5.08
C LEU A 448 -9.61 27.13 -4.86
N LEU A 449 -8.77 26.52 -5.70
CA LEU A 449 -7.32 26.44 -5.49
C LEU A 449 -6.50 27.26 -6.48
N GLY A 450 -6.34 28.54 -6.19
CA GLY A 450 -5.48 29.44 -6.96
C GLY A 450 -5.04 30.66 -6.16
N ASP A 451 -4.05 30.49 -5.27
CA ASP A 451 -3.17 31.59 -4.84
C ASP A 451 -2.13 31.90 -5.95
N THR A 452 -2.63 31.94 -7.19
CA THR A 452 -1.87 32.26 -8.38
C THR A 452 -1.99 33.76 -8.60
N SER A 453 -0.83 34.41 -8.69
CA SER A 453 -0.68 35.82 -9.06
C SER A 453 -1.09 36.09 -10.52
N ASP A 454 -1.41 35.06 -11.29
CA ASP A 454 -1.79 35.12 -12.70
C ASP A 454 -3.33 35.17 -12.87
N PRO A 455 -3.90 36.31 -13.33
CA PRO A 455 -5.35 36.44 -13.54
C PRO A 455 -5.91 35.58 -14.68
N VAL A 456 -5.05 34.96 -15.51
CA VAL A 456 -5.49 34.07 -16.60
C VAL A 456 -5.92 32.69 -16.09
N GLU A 457 -5.30 32.18 -15.02
CA GLU A 457 -5.67 30.88 -14.44
C GLU A 457 -6.92 30.96 -13.55
N LYS A 458 -7.15 32.10 -12.86
CA LYS A 458 -8.36 32.33 -12.07
C LYS A 458 -9.66 32.26 -12.90
N ARG A 459 -9.58 32.43 -14.22
CA ARG A 459 -10.70 32.24 -15.17
C ARG A 459 -10.96 30.78 -15.57
N ARG A 460 -10.21 29.81 -15.04
CA ARG A 460 -10.32 28.37 -15.38
C ARG A 460 -10.89 27.50 -14.24
N LEU A 461 -11.12 28.08 -13.06
CA LEU A 461 -11.65 27.39 -11.89
C LEU A 461 -13.18 27.26 -11.99
N LEU A 462 -13.73 26.11 -11.59
CA LEU A 462 -15.17 25.84 -11.54
C LEU A 462 -15.82 26.61 -10.40
N ARG A 463 -16.75 27.52 -10.69
CA ARG A 463 -17.52 28.21 -9.66
C ARG A 463 -18.53 27.26 -8.99
N ILE A 464 -18.30 26.98 -7.71
CA ILE A 464 -19.24 26.23 -6.84
C ILE A 464 -20.36 27.15 -6.35
N PRO A 465 -21.61 26.65 -6.17
CA PRO A 465 -22.71 27.40 -5.55
C PRO A 465 -22.41 27.82 -4.09
N ASP A 466 -22.86 29.02 -3.71
CA ASP A 466 -22.62 29.57 -2.36
C ASP A 466 -23.19 28.66 -1.25
N GLY A 467 -22.47 28.56 -0.12
CA GLY A 467 -22.83 27.74 1.04
C GLY A 467 -22.56 26.23 0.89
N PHE A 468 -22.24 25.74 -0.31
CA PHE A 468 -21.95 24.32 -0.55
C PHE A 468 -20.71 23.81 0.21
N VAL A 469 -19.67 24.64 0.37
CA VAL A 469 -18.46 24.30 1.13
C VAL A 469 -18.79 24.04 2.60
N GLY A 470 -19.65 24.87 3.21
CA GLY A 470 -20.15 24.66 4.57
C GLY A 470 -20.90 23.33 4.71
N ALA A 471 -21.82 23.03 3.79
CA ALA A 471 -22.55 21.76 3.79
C ALA A 471 -21.61 20.54 3.63
N LEU A 472 -20.60 20.63 2.76
CA LEU A 472 -19.59 19.58 2.61
C LEU A 472 -18.76 19.39 3.89
N LEU A 473 -18.39 20.48 4.58
CA LEU A 473 -17.67 20.42 5.86
C LEU A 473 -18.52 19.79 6.97
N ASP A 474 -19.82 20.08 7.03
CA ASP A 474 -20.73 19.45 8.01
C ASP A 474 -20.87 17.93 7.74
N VAL A 475 -20.97 17.51 6.48
CA VAL A 475 -20.93 16.09 6.08
C VAL A 475 -19.59 15.44 6.43
N ILE A 476 -18.47 16.14 6.20
CA ILE A 476 -17.13 15.70 6.58
C ILE A 476 -17.02 15.50 8.10
N VAL A 477 -17.52 16.43 8.92
CA VAL A 477 -17.55 16.26 10.39
C VAL A 477 -18.41 15.07 10.78
N SER A 478 -19.58 14.89 10.17
CA SER A 478 -20.44 13.71 10.40
C SER A 478 -19.73 12.39 10.07
N LYS A 479 -19.05 12.29 8.93
CA LYS A 479 -18.34 11.08 8.49
C LYS A 479 -16.95 10.90 9.11
N MET A 480 -16.41 11.92 9.79
CA MET A 480 -15.19 11.79 10.59
C MET A 480 -15.42 11.19 11.98
N GLN A 481 -16.67 11.10 12.44
CA GLN A 481 -17.03 10.45 13.70
C GLN A 481 -16.52 9.00 13.73
N LYS A 482 -15.95 8.59 14.87
CA LYS A 482 -15.55 7.20 15.06
C LYS A 482 -16.83 6.35 15.19
N PRO A 483 -16.98 5.25 14.44
CA PRO A 483 -18.08 4.34 14.68
C PRO A 483 -17.91 3.72 16.07
N VAL A 484 -19.00 3.66 16.82
CA VAL A 484 -19.07 3.00 18.13
C VAL A 484 -19.91 1.75 17.97
N LEU A 485 -19.38 0.64 18.48
CA LEU A 485 -20.04 -0.66 18.55
C LEU A 485 -20.16 -0.97 20.05
N ASP A 486 -21.31 -0.62 20.65
CA ASP A 486 -21.57 -0.91 22.07
C ASP A 486 -22.04 -2.37 22.24
N THR A 487 -22.67 -2.92 21.20
CA THR A 487 -23.14 -4.30 21.09
C THR A 487 -22.71 -4.94 19.77
N LEU A 488 -22.85 -6.28 19.66
CA LEU A 488 -22.70 -6.99 18.38
C LEU A 488 -23.83 -6.69 17.39
N ASP A 489 -24.98 -6.21 17.87
CA ASP A 489 -26.13 -5.85 17.03
C ASP A 489 -25.92 -4.49 16.34
N ASP A 490 -25.03 -3.63 16.86
CA ASP A 490 -24.60 -2.38 16.22
C ASP A 490 -23.64 -2.61 15.03
N TYR A 491 -23.10 -3.83 14.88
CA TYR A 491 -22.15 -4.16 13.83
C TYR A 491 -22.89 -4.41 12.50
N PRO A 492 -22.59 -3.65 11.43
CA PRO A 492 -23.25 -3.82 10.13
C PRO A 492 -22.72 -5.04 9.37
N ALA A 493 -23.13 -6.24 9.83
CA ALA A 493 -22.79 -7.53 9.22
C ALA A 493 -23.28 -7.68 7.77
N GLU A 494 -24.23 -6.85 7.34
CA GLU A 494 -24.70 -6.76 5.94
C GLU A 494 -23.64 -6.19 4.98
N TYR A 495 -22.68 -5.40 5.49
CA TYR A 495 -21.72 -4.65 4.66
C TYR A 495 -20.27 -5.17 4.74
N TYR A 496 -19.93 -5.95 5.78
CA TYR A 496 -18.54 -6.32 6.09
C TYR A 496 -18.46 -7.76 6.61
N GLU A 497 -17.37 -8.45 6.29
CA GLU A 497 -17.13 -9.83 6.75
C GLU A 497 -16.58 -9.90 8.20
N SER A 498 -15.94 -8.83 8.67
CA SER A 498 -15.41 -8.74 10.03
C SER A 498 -15.42 -7.32 10.60
N VAL A 499 -15.44 -7.22 11.93
CA VAL A 499 -15.29 -5.94 12.68
C VAL A 499 -13.97 -5.24 12.32
N LYS A 500 -12.93 -6.01 12.02
CA LYS A 500 -11.63 -5.51 11.55
C LYS A 500 -11.75 -4.79 10.20
N ASP A 501 -12.36 -5.42 9.21
CA ASP A 501 -12.57 -4.82 7.88
C ASP A 501 -13.39 -3.53 7.99
N PHE A 502 -14.49 -3.55 8.74
CA PHE A 502 -15.29 -2.34 9.02
C PHE A 502 -14.44 -1.19 9.60
N HIS A 503 -13.60 -1.47 10.60
CA HIS A 503 -12.72 -0.46 11.18
C HIS A 503 -11.61 0.01 10.23
N GLU A 504 -11.06 -0.87 9.38
CA GLU A 504 -10.08 -0.52 8.35
C GLU A 504 -10.69 0.40 7.28
N LYS A 505 -11.87 0.06 6.73
CA LYS A 505 -12.56 0.88 5.73
C LYS A 505 -12.99 2.23 6.29
N THR A 506 -13.54 2.28 7.50
CA THR A 506 -13.90 3.54 8.15
C THR A 506 -12.68 4.36 8.55
N ALA A 507 -11.55 3.75 8.93
CA ALA A 507 -10.29 4.45 9.14
C ALA A 507 -9.74 5.06 7.83
N ALA A 508 -9.76 4.29 6.74
CA ALA A 508 -9.37 4.77 5.42
C ALA A 508 -10.24 5.95 4.97
N LEU A 509 -11.57 5.87 5.13
CA LEU A 509 -12.49 6.97 4.81
C LEU A 509 -12.14 8.24 5.62
N ARG A 510 -11.99 8.13 6.94
CA ARG A 510 -11.60 9.23 7.83
C ARG A 510 -10.28 9.87 7.39
N GLN A 511 -9.26 9.08 7.09
CA GLN A 511 -7.96 9.57 6.62
C GLN A 511 -8.05 10.33 5.28
N ARG A 512 -8.92 9.88 4.37
CA ARG A 512 -9.15 10.56 3.08
C ARG A 512 -9.94 11.86 3.24
N LEU A 513 -10.90 11.92 4.17
CA LEU A 513 -11.64 13.14 4.51
C LEU A 513 -10.73 14.20 5.17
N VAL A 514 -9.72 13.79 5.94
CA VAL A 514 -8.65 14.66 6.44
C VAL A 514 -7.86 15.31 5.29
N ASP A 515 -7.54 14.56 4.23
CA ASP A 515 -6.79 15.10 3.08
C ASP A 515 -7.63 16.12 2.26
N ILE A 516 -8.94 15.88 2.14
CA ILE A 516 -9.90 16.85 1.56
C ILE A 516 -9.94 18.12 2.43
N SER A 517 -10.10 17.95 3.75
CA SER A 517 -10.14 19.05 4.73
C SER A 517 -8.86 19.90 4.71
N ARG A 518 -7.69 19.25 4.63
CA ARG A 518 -6.39 19.92 4.50
C ARG A 518 -6.28 20.74 3.21
N SER A 519 -6.88 20.26 2.11
CA SER A 519 -6.93 20.99 0.84
C SER A 519 -7.87 22.19 0.93
N LEU A 520 -9.09 22.00 1.48
CA LEU A 520 -10.05 23.09 1.70
C LEU A 520 -9.48 24.20 2.60
N ALA A 521 -8.85 23.85 3.72
CA ALA A 521 -8.29 24.83 4.65
C ALA A 521 -7.17 25.68 4.04
N LYS A 522 -6.35 25.13 3.14
CA LYS A 522 -5.36 25.90 2.36
C LYS A 522 -5.98 26.88 1.36
N SER A 523 -7.23 26.64 0.96
CA SER A 523 -7.94 27.35 -0.11
C SER A 523 -8.78 28.49 0.44
N ALA A 524 -9.62 28.18 1.42
CA ALA A 524 -10.62 29.06 2.02
C ALA A 524 -10.52 28.96 3.56
N PRO A 525 -9.39 29.36 4.17
CA PRO A 525 -9.11 29.13 5.59
C PRO A 525 -10.21 29.66 6.51
N GLU A 526 -10.67 30.89 6.27
CA GLU A 526 -11.67 31.56 7.10
C GLU A 526 -13.08 30.95 6.97
N GLU A 527 -13.42 30.34 5.83
CA GLU A 527 -14.68 29.60 5.69
C GLU A 527 -14.64 28.29 6.48
N VAL A 528 -13.52 27.56 6.42
CA VAL A 528 -13.30 26.36 7.24
C VAL A 528 -13.29 26.71 8.73
N PHE A 529 -12.62 27.79 9.15
CA PHE A 529 -12.62 28.21 10.55
C PHE A 529 -14.01 28.65 11.05
N ARG A 530 -14.83 29.29 10.20
CA ARG A 530 -16.22 29.61 10.53
C ARG A 530 -17.08 28.34 10.71
N ALA A 531 -16.89 27.32 9.87
CA ALA A 531 -17.56 26.03 10.04
C ALA A 531 -17.11 25.31 11.33
N CYS A 532 -15.80 25.31 11.62
CA CYS A 532 -15.26 24.78 12.89
C CYS A 532 -15.85 25.49 14.11
N LEU A 533 -15.89 26.83 14.09
CA LEU A 533 -16.51 27.64 15.14
C LEU A 533 -17.98 27.26 15.32
N GLY A 534 -18.78 27.33 14.25
CA GLY A 534 -20.22 27.06 14.31
C GLY A 534 -20.54 25.65 14.80
N ASN A 535 -19.73 24.64 14.46
CA ASN A 535 -19.92 23.28 14.96
C ASN A 535 -19.48 23.13 16.42
N LEU A 536 -18.29 23.60 16.80
CA LEU A 536 -17.83 23.54 18.20
C LEU A 536 -18.74 24.32 19.16
N GLU A 537 -19.29 25.46 18.74
CA GLU A 537 -20.23 26.24 19.54
C GLU A 537 -21.52 25.48 19.85
N LYS A 538 -22.17 24.88 18.84
CA LYS A 538 -23.36 24.03 19.04
C LYS A 538 -23.09 22.96 20.10
N MET A 539 -21.90 22.38 20.05
CA MET A 539 -21.47 21.30 20.95
C MET A 539 -21.19 21.78 22.38
N PHE A 540 -20.43 22.86 22.56
CA PHE A 540 -20.16 23.40 23.89
C PHE A 540 -21.42 23.93 24.57
N VAL A 541 -22.36 24.53 23.82
CA VAL A 541 -23.68 24.91 24.34
C VAL A 541 -24.47 23.69 24.81
N HIS A 542 -24.49 22.61 24.02
CA HIS A 542 -25.16 21.37 24.43
C HIS A 542 -24.50 20.73 25.67
N ILE A 543 -23.17 20.74 25.79
CA ILE A 543 -22.45 20.24 26.98
C ILE A 543 -22.81 21.07 28.22
N GLN A 544 -22.93 22.39 28.08
CA GLN A 544 -23.31 23.28 29.17
C GLN A 544 -24.78 23.09 29.61
N GLN A 545 -25.69 22.84 28.67
CA GLN A 545 -27.12 22.61 28.95
C GLN A 545 -27.39 21.20 29.48
N ASN A 546 -26.69 20.18 28.97
CA ASN A 546 -26.91 18.76 29.26
C ASN A 546 -25.62 18.08 29.75
N PRO A 547 -25.07 18.47 30.93
CA PRO A 547 -23.77 17.98 31.40
C PRO A 547 -23.71 16.45 31.59
N SER A 548 -24.85 15.80 31.84
CA SER A 548 -24.99 14.35 32.02
C SER A 548 -25.21 13.55 30.73
N HIS A 549 -25.42 14.18 29.57
CA HIS A 549 -25.74 13.49 28.31
C HIS A 549 -24.51 12.77 27.73
N LYS A 550 -24.55 11.44 27.63
CA LYS A 550 -23.49 10.60 27.05
C LYS A 550 -23.49 10.66 25.52
N GLY A 551 -22.34 10.41 24.88
CA GLY A 551 -22.22 10.25 23.42
C GLY A 551 -21.89 11.52 22.64
N ILE A 552 -21.94 12.71 23.28
CA ILE A 552 -21.49 13.96 22.64
C ILE A 552 -19.96 14.02 22.45
N GLU A 553 -19.20 13.16 23.13
CA GLU A 553 -17.76 12.99 22.96
C GLU A 553 -17.34 12.73 21.49
N ILE A 554 -18.13 11.94 20.75
CA ILE A 554 -17.78 11.44 19.41
C ILE A 554 -17.86 12.55 18.34
N PRO A 555 -18.99 13.30 18.22
CA PRO A 555 -19.02 14.48 17.35
C PRO A 555 -18.02 15.56 17.79
N LEU A 556 -17.68 15.65 19.08
CA LEU A 556 -16.74 16.65 19.58
C LEU A 556 -15.33 16.33 19.10
N GLU A 557 -14.91 15.07 19.21
CA GLU A 557 -13.65 14.60 18.65
C GLU A 557 -13.56 14.86 17.14
N ALA A 558 -14.63 14.60 16.38
CA ALA A 558 -14.65 14.87 14.94
C ALA A 558 -14.52 16.37 14.59
N ALA A 559 -15.24 17.25 15.31
CA ALA A 559 -15.16 18.69 15.12
C ALA A 559 -13.80 19.28 15.52
N VAL A 560 -13.22 18.80 16.63
CA VAL A 560 -11.87 19.20 17.08
C VAL A 560 -10.80 18.67 16.13
N HIS A 561 -10.96 17.47 15.59
CA HIS A 561 -10.06 16.93 14.57
C HIS A 561 -10.07 17.78 13.29
N LEU A 562 -11.25 18.27 12.84
CA LEU A 562 -11.33 19.22 11.72
C LEU A 562 -10.55 20.51 12.02
N LEU A 563 -10.73 21.10 13.21
CA LEU A 563 -10.00 22.30 13.64
C LEU A 563 -8.48 22.08 13.65
N PHE A 564 -8.02 20.93 14.16
CA PHE A 564 -6.60 20.57 14.19
C PHE A 564 -6.02 20.40 12.78
N VAL A 565 -6.74 19.71 11.90
CA VAL A 565 -6.36 19.56 10.49
C VAL A 565 -6.33 20.90 9.77
N ALA A 566 -7.33 21.75 9.98
CA ALA A 566 -7.42 23.07 9.34
C ALA A 566 -6.27 23.98 9.77
N SER A 567 -6.09 24.19 11.09
CA SER A 567 -5.03 25.04 11.64
C SER A 567 -3.62 24.56 11.28
N GLY A 568 -3.39 23.25 11.19
CA GLY A 568 -2.12 22.68 10.72
C GLY A 568 -1.90 22.70 9.21
N ALA A 569 -2.95 22.97 8.41
CA ALA A 569 -2.86 23.06 6.94
C ALA A 569 -2.53 24.48 6.45
N THR A 570 -2.99 25.48 7.21
CA THR A 570 -2.94 26.92 6.91
C THR A 570 -1.63 27.59 7.28
N SER A 571 -1.33 28.75 6.69
CA SER A 571 -0.19 29.56 7.10
C SER A 571 -0.38 30.11 8.52
N ALA A 572 0.72 30.23 9.28
CA ALA A 572 0.68 30.69 10.67
C ALA A 572 0.05 32.09 10.81
N GLU A 573 0.33 32.99 9.85
CA GLU A 573 -0.24 34.34 9.79
C GLU A 573 -1.77 34.33 9.63
N ALA A 574 -2.33 33.45 8.78
CA ALA A 574 -3.77 33.34 8.60
C ALA A 574 -4.48 32.80 9.86
N VAL A 575 -3.89 31.81 10.54
CA VAL A 575 -4.41 31.31 11.84
C VAL A 575 -4.34 32.41 12.90
N GLY A 576 -3.26 33.19 12.91
CA GLY A 576 -3.02 34.27 13.88
C GLY A 576 -3.93 35.49 13.70
N ARG A 577 -4.50 35.71 12.51
CA ARG A 577 -5.42 36.83 12.22
C ARG A 577 -6.88 36.42 12.02
N SER A 578 -7.22 35.14 12.09
CA SER A 578 -8.61 34.68 11.89
C SER A 578 -9.51 35.13 13.04
N PRO A 579 -10.57 35.93 12.79
CA PRO A 579 -11.51 36.37 13.82
C PRO A 579 -12.39 35.21 14.32
N ALA A 580 -12.67 34.20 13.49
CA ALA A 580 -13.38 33.00 13.93
C ALA A 580 -12.60 32.25 15.03
N LEU A 581 -11.27 32.22 14.96
CA LEU A 581 -10.44 31.58 15.99
C LEU A 581 -10.28 32.43 17.26
N GLU A 582 -10.38 33.76 17.16
CA GLU A 582 -10.45 34.66 18.33
C GLU A 582 -11.76 34.49 19.09
N ALA A 583 -12.88 34.43 18.37
CA ALA A 583 -14.18 34.12 18.94
C ALA A 583 -14.19 32.74 19.63
N LEU A 584 -13.57 31.73 19.01
CA LEU A 584 -13.42 30.40 19.62
C LEU A 584 -12.58 30.46 20.90
N LEU A 585 -11.42 31.13 20.89
CA LEU A 585 -10.56 31.26 22.07
C LEU A 585 -11.28 31.99 23.20
N ALA A 586 -11.96 33.10 22.90
CA ALA A 586 -12.74 33.83 23.88
C ALA A 586 -13.85 32.96 24.51
N LYS A 587 -14.51 32.11 23.72
CA LYS A 587 -15.51 31.15 24.25
C LYS A 587 -14.88 30.05 25.10
N LEU A 588 -13.72 29.52 24.72
CA LEU A 588 -13.00 28.52 25.53
C LEU A 588 -12.52 29.10 26.87
N LEU A 589 -11.88 30.28 26.86
CA LEU A 589 -11.37 30.92 28.09
C LEU A 589 -12.47 31.29 29.08
N ASN A 590 -13.69 31.57 28.61
CA ASN A 590 -14.86 31.84 29.44
C ASN A 590 -15.71 30.58 29.75
N PHE A 591 -15.30 29.40 29.29
CA PHE A 591 -16.08 28.17 29.51
C PHE A 591 -15.95 27.70 30.98
N PRO A 592 -17.06 27.37 31.67
CA PRO A 592 -17.02 26.95 33.06
C PRO A 592 -16.40 25.56 33.23
N LEU A 593 -15.09 25.50 33.55
CA LEU A 593 -14.31 24.26 33.69
C LEU A 593 -14.95 23.23 34.65
N ALA A 594 -15.71 23.68 35.66
CA ALA A 594 -16.47 22.82 36.56
C ALA A 594 -17.46 21.88 35.84
N VAL A 595 -18.05 22.31 34.72
CA VAL A 595 -18.98 21.50 33.89
C VAL A 595 -18.27 20.30 33.27
N MET A 596 -16.96 20.41 33.01
CA MET A 596 -16.15 19.36 32.38
C MET A 596 -15.37 18.50 33.38
N ALA A 597 -15.33 18.87 34.67
CA ALA A 597 -14.44 18.28 35.66
C ALA A 597 -14.54 16.75 35.79
N ASN A 598 -15.70 16.16 35.47
CA ASN A 598 -15.95 14.72 35.55
C ASN A 598 -16.04 14.03 34.17
N ARG A 599 -15.65 14.69 33.07
CA ARG A 599 -15.68 14.15 31.70
C ARG A 599 -14.30 14.24 31.03
N PRO A 600 -13.41 13.28 31.27
CA PRO A 600 -12.02 13.31 30.80
C PRO A 600 -11.86 13.51 29.29
N VAL A 601 -12.69 12.84 28.49
CA VAL A 601 -12.67 12.95 27.02
C VAL A 601 -13.01 14.38 26.57
N VAL A 602 -13.93 15.06 27.26
CA VAL A 602 -14.32 16.44 26.94
C VAL A 602 -13.18 17.41 27.29
N ILE A 603 -12.49 17.20 28.43
CA ILE A 603 -11.25 17.94 28.78
C ILE A 603 -10.19 17.72 27.71
N MET A 604 -9.96 16.47 27.28
CA MET A 604 -8.98 16.12 26.24
C MET A 604 -9.23 16.87 24.92
N GLN A 605 -10.48 16.94 24.44
CA GLN A 605 -10.79 17.64 23.19
C GLN A 605 -10.70 19.17 23.35
N PHE A 606 -11.07 19.73 24.50
CA PHE A 606 -10.92 21.16 24.81
C PHE A 606 -9.44 21.59 24.85
N VAL A 607 -8.58 20.78 25.47
CA VAL A 607 -7.12 20.98 25.46
C VAL A 607 -6.58 20.97 24.03
N LYS A 608 -7.04 20.06 23.17
CA LYS A 608 -6.68 20.04 21.74
C LYS A 608 -7.15 21.29 20.98
N CYS A 609 -8.32 21.86 21.31
CA CYS A 609 -8.73 23.17 20.75
C CYS A 609 -7.73 24.27 21.10
N LEU A 610 -7.32 24.36 22.38
CA LEU A 610 -6.31 25.31 22.84
C LEU A 610 -4.96 25.07 22.16
N GLU A 611 -4.57 23.81 21.92
CA GLU A 611 -3.36 23.46 21.18
C GLU A 611 -3.40 23.99 19.74
N SER A 612 -4.51 23.85 19.02
CA SER A 612 -4.67 24.37 17.67
C SER A 612 -4.48 25.89 17.60
N ILE A 613 -5.22 26.63 18.45
CA ILE A 613 -5.40 28.09 18.29
C ILE A 613 -4.50 28.96 19.17
N GLY A 614 -3.97 28.43 20.27
CA GLY A 614 -3.27 29.22 21.32
C GLY A 614 -1.81 29.56 21.00
N GLY A 615 -1.28 29.09 19.88
CA GLY A 615 0.15 29.10 19.58
C GLY A 615 0.74 30.40 19.02
N HIS A 616 0.07 31.53 19.23
CA HIS A 616 0.43 32.86 18.74
C HIS A 616 0.74 33.81 19.89
N SER A 617 1.60 34.79 19.66
CA SER A 617 2.15 35.69 20.71
C SER A 617 1.11 36.37 21.60
N HIS A 618 -0.05 36.74 21.05
CA HIS A 618 -1.15 37.38 21.81
C HIS A 618 -2.13 36.38 22.45
N ARG A 619 -2.09 35.09 22.07
CA ARG A 619 -3.00 34.03 22.55
C ARG A 619 -2.35 33.11 23.58
N ILE A 620 -1.02 33.04 23.58
CA ILE A 620 -0.25 32.03 24.32
C ILE A 620 -0.36 32.15 25.84
N VAL A 621 -0.24 33.36 26.40
CA VAL A 621 -0.28 33.54 27.87
C VAL A 621 -1.66 33.18 28.45
N PRO A 622 -2.80 33.66 27.90
CA PRO A 622 -4.13 33.20 28.33
C PRO A 622 -4.33 31.68 28.16
N ALA A 623 -3.89 31.10 27.04
CA ALA A 623 -4.03 29.66 26.79
C ALA A 623 -3.23 28.81 27.80
N VAL A 624 -1.98 29.19 28.09
CA VAL A 624 -1.15 28.50 29.10
C VAL A 624 -1.77 28.66 30.49
N GLN A 625 -2.25 29.85 30.88
CA GLN A 625 -2.90 30.03 32.18
C GLN A 625 -4.17 29.17 32.32
N CYS A 626 -4.95 29.02 31.26
CA CYS A 626 -6.10 28.10 31.24
C CYS A 626 -5.66 26.63 31.42
N LEU A 627 -4.60 26.19 30.75
CA LEU A 627 -4.05 24.83 30.89
C LEU A 627 -3.52 24.56 32.31
N LEU A 628 -2.81 25.53 32.90
CA LEU A 628 -2.36 25.44 34.30
C LEU A 628 -3.54 25.41 35.29
N THR A 629 -4.66 26.06 34.97
CA THR A 629 -5.90 26.01 35.78
C THR A 629 -6.55 24.62 35.70
N ILE A 630 -6.53 23.97 34.53
CA ILE A 630 -6.98 22.57 34.38
C ILE A 630 -6.11 21.62 35.23
N LEU A 631 -4.78 21.80 35.24
CA LEU A 631 -3.88 20.97 36.07
C LEU A 631 -4.12 21.13 37.58
N ARG A 632 -4.48 22.33 38.03
CA ARG A 632 -4.82 22.63 39.45
C ARG A 632 -6.17 22.08 39.90
N SER A 633 -7.05 21.67 38.98
CA SER A 633 -8.46 21.33 39.30
C SER A 633 -8.66 20.15 40.27
N ASP A 634 -7.67 19.27 40.44
CA ASP A 634 -7.71 18.15 41.40
C ASP A 634 -6.68 18.28 42.55
N ALA A 635 -6.17 19.49 42.83
CA ALA A 635 -5.20 19.68 43.91
C ALA A 635 -5.75 19.13 45.24
N GLY A 636 -4.98 18.23 45.88
CA GLY A 636 -5.37 17.55 47.12
C GLY A 636 -6.21 16.27 46.98
N GLN A 637 -6.59 15.83 45.77
CA GLN A 637 -7.28 14.54 45.60
C GLN A 637 -6.31 13.35 45.74
N LEU A 638 -6.65 12.40 46.62
CA LEU A 638 -5.84 11.19 46.91
C LEU A 638 -5.83 10.17 45.77
N SER A 639 -6.85 10.17 44.90
CA SER A 639 -6.96 9.29 43.73
C SER A 639 -7.69 10.01 42.62
N VAL A 640 -7.13 9.96 41.40
CA VAL A 640 -7.66 10.59 40.19
C VAL A 640 -7.81 9.50 39.13
N PRO A 641 -8.99 9.35 38.48
CA PRO A 641 -9.23 8.34 37.45
C PRO A 641 -8.21 8.38 36.31
N GLU A 642 -7.93 7.21 35.73
CA GLU A 642 -6.89 7.03 34.70
C GLU A 642 -7.09 7.96 33.50
N GLU A 643 -8.29 7.95 32.91
CA GLU A 643 -8.66 8.81 31.78
C GLU A 643 -8.48 10.30 32.12
N LYS A 644 -8.79 10.71 33.35
CA LYS A 644 -8.67 12.11 33.80
C LYS A 644 -7.21 12.53 33.90
N HIS A 645 -6.33 11.64 34.37
CA HIS A 645 -4.90 11.90 34.33
C HIS A 645 -4.36 11.92 32.90
N ALA A 646 -4.86 11.09 31.98
CA ALA A 646 -4.46 11.16 30.57
C ALA A 646 -4.82 12.54 29.94
N ALA A 647 -6.00 13.08 30.25
CA ALA A 647 -6.41 14.42 29.81
C ALA A 647 -5.53 15.55 30.40
N ARG A 648 -5.11 15.42 31.67
CA ARG A 648 -4.16 16.35 32.31
C ARG A 648 -2.73 16.23 31.75
N GLN A 649 -2.28 15.00 31.47
CA GLN A 649 -0.99 14.75 30.81
C GLN A 649 -0.96 15.37 29.41
N GLN A 650 -2.08 15.34 28.67
CA GLN A 650 -2.22 16.11 27.44
C GLN A 650 -2.11 17.61 27.73
N ALA A 651 -2.81 18.17 28.72
CA ALA A 651 -2.73 19.60 29.05
C ALA A 651 -1.29 20.08 29.32
N ALA A 652 -0.52 19.33 30.12
CA ALA A 652 0.91 19.61 30.35
C ALA A 652 1.77 19.49 29.07
N THR A 653 1.46 18.50 28.21
CA THR A 653 2.15 18.30 26.93
C THR A 653 1.78 19.38 25.90
N THR A 654 0.56 19.92 25.95
CA THR A 654 0.10 21.04 25.12
C THR A 654 0.82 22.34 25.50
N VAL A 655 1.12 22.60 26.78
CA VAL A 655 1.97 23.75 27.18
C VAL A 655 3.33 23.68 26.46
N LEU A 656 3.96 22.51 26.43
CA LEU A 656 5.21 22.25 25.68
C LEU A 656 5.04 22.39 24.16
N ALA A 657 3.96 21.84 23.59
CA ALA A 657 3.68 21.93 22.15
C ALA A 657 3.48 23.38 21.70
N LEU A 658 2.75 24.15 22.48
CA LEU A 658 2.54 25.58 22.29
C LEU A 658 3.85 26.34 22.41
N ALA A 659 4.59 26.20 23.53
CA ALA A 659 5.88 26.88 23.75
C ALA A 659 6.96 26.55 22.70
N SER A 660 6.84 25.41 22.00
CA SER A 660 7.74 25.02 20.92
C SER A 660 7.52 25.78 19.60
N ARG A 661 6.46 26.60 19.46
CA ARG A 661 6.20 27.40 18.25
C ARG A 661 7.06 28.66 18.22
N GLU A 662 7.42 29.09 17.01
CA GLU A 662 8.44 30.10 16.76
C GLU A 662 8.12 31.49 17.36
N GLU A 663 6.90 31.98 17.17
CA GLU A 663 6.43 33.28 17.69
C GLU A 663 6.09 33.26 19.20
N SER A 664 5.80 32.08 19.75
CA SER A 664 5.23 31.92 21.09
C SER A 664 6.28 31.84 22.21
N GLY A 665 7.43 31.20 21.93
CA GLY A 665 8.52 31.04 22.89
C GLY A 665 9.06 32.39 23.42
N PRO A 666 9.34 33.39 22.56
CA PRO A 666 9.76 34.72 23.00
C PRO A 666 8.70 35.45 23.84
N ALA A 667 7.40 35.28 23.54
CA ALA A 667 6.32 35.88 24.32
C ALA A 667 6.20 35.23 25.72
N LEU A 668 6.38 33.91 25.82
CA LEU A 668 6.44 33.21 27.11
C LEU A 668 7.71 33.49 27.91
N PHE A 669 8.81 33.89 27.27
CA PHE A 669 10.09 34.15 27.95
C PHE A 669 9.97 35.22 29.05
N GLN A 670 9.15 36.25 28.84
CA GLN A 670 8.88 37.29 29.85
C GLN A 670 8.20 36.74 31.12
N HIS A 671 7.58 35.56 31.02
CA HIS A 671 6.87 34.88 32.12
C HIS A 671 7.54 33.58 32.58
N VAL A 672 8.77 33.27 32.12
CA VAL A 672 9.42 31.98 32.39
C VAL A 672 9.65 31.73 33.88
N SER A 673 10.02 32.76 34.65
CA SER A 673 10.18 32.66 36.11
C SER A 673 8.86 32.30 36.80
N SER A 674 7.75 32.94 36.41
CA SER A 674 6.43 32.60 36.93
C SER A 674 5.99 31.19 36.54
N LEU A 675 6.31 30.74 35.31
CA LEU A 675 6.04 29.35 34.90
C LEU A 675 6.85 28.34 35.73
N MET A 676 8.11 28.63 36.04
CA MET A 676 8.95 27.81 36.92
C MET A 676 8.40 27.76 38.35
N GLU A 677 8.10 28.93 38.94
CA GLU A 677 7.51 29.07 40.27
C GLU A 677 6.17 28.31 40.38
N GLN A 678 5.25 28.52 39.44
CA GLN A 678 3.96 27.81 39.41
C GLN A 678 4.13 26.30 39.21
N THR A 679 5.13 25.85 38.43
CA THR A 679 5.42 24.41 38.27
C THR A 679 5.95 23.80 39.57
N GLN A 680 6.88 24.49 40.25
CA GLN A 680 7.42 24.05 41.54
C GLN A 680 6.36 24.09 42.65
N GLU A 681 5.51 25.11 42.67
CA GLU A 681 4.36 25.23 43.58
C GLU A 681 3.45 23.99 43.44
N MET A 682 3.00 23.70 42.20
CA MET A 682 2.14 22.54 41.93
C MET A 682 2.83 21.21 42.27
N TRP A 683 4.15 21.10 42.09
CA TRP A 683 4.92 19.90 42.46
C TRP A 683 4.97 19.73 43.99
N ASN A 684 5.32 20.79 44.72
CA ASN A 684 5.38 20.80 46.18
C ASN A 684 4.01 20.51 46.82
N GLN A 685 2.93 21.04 46.24
CA GLN A 685 1.54 20.78 46.67
C GLN A 685 1.02 19.39 46.24
N ARG A 686 1.82 18.59 45.50
CA ARG A 686 1.41 17.32 44.86
C ARG A 686 0.18 17.45 43.95
N ALA A 687 -0.04 18.64 43.39
CA ALA A 687 -1.12 18.90 42.44
C ALA A 687 -0.83 18.29 41.07
N ILE A 688 0.44 18.11 40.69
CA ILE A 688 0.87 17.46 39.43
C ILE A 688 1.69 16.19 39.67
N ARG A 689 1.60 15.24 38.73
CA ARG A 689 2.40 13.99 38.73
C ARG A 689 3.72 14.17 37.96
N ALA A 690 4.67 13.26 38.18
CA ALA A 690 6.00 13.32 37.55
C ALA A 690 5.98 13.35 36.00
N GLY A 691 5.03 12.68 35.34
CA GLY A 691 4.85 12.77 33.89
C GLY A 691 4.40 14.16 33.40
N GLU A 692 3.55 14.84 34.17
CA GLU A 692 3.06 16.20 33.92
C GLU A 692 4.20 17.20 34.17
N ARG A 693 4.89 17.06 35.30
CA ARG A 693 6.10 17.81 35.65
C ARG A 693 7.16 17.73 34.55
N ASN A 694 7.49 16.53 34.07
CA ASN A 694 8.50 16.33 33.03
C ASN A 694 8.12 17.04 31.70
N ALA A 695 6.82 17.15 31.38
CA ALA A 695 6.36 17.92 30.22
C ALA A 695 6.46 19.45 30.42
N LEU A 696 6.14 19.96 31.61
CA LEU A 696 6.34 21.36 31.98
C LEU A 696 7.83 21.74 32.04
N TYR A 697 8.69 20.82 32.51
CA TYR A 697 10.14 20.96 32.54
C TYR A 697 10.75 21.03 31.12
N GLU A 698 10.26 20.21 30.18
CA GLU A 698 10.58 20.39 28.76
C GLU A 698 10.12 21.76 28.23
N ALA A 699 8.96 22.27 28.65
CA ALA A 699 8.44 23.57 28.20
C ALA A 699 9.31 24.73 28.70
N VAL A 700 9.68 24.72 29.99
CA VAL A 700 10.63 25.68 30.59
C VAL A 700 11.96 25.66 29.84
N LEU A 701 12.52 24.47 29.55
CA LEU A 701 13.78 24.35 28.80
C LEU A 701 13.68 24.96 27.38
N VAL A 702 12.53 24.78 26.72
CA VAL A 702 12.26 25.36 25.40
C VAL A 702 12.16 26.87 25.43
N VAL A 703 11.51 27.45 26.43
CA VAL A 703 11.39 28.91 26.60
C VAL A 703 12.76 29.52 26.95
N SER A 704 13.50 28.91 27.88
CA SER A 704 14.84 29.38 28.29
C SER A 704 15.91 29.31 27.18
N ALA A 705 15.71 28.48 26.15
CA ALA A 705 16.67 28.36 25.03
C ALA A 705 16.88 29.66 24.24
N GLY A 706 15.97 30.63 24.33
CA GLY A 706 16.13 31.97 23.73
C GLY A 706 17.20 32.85 24.39
N ALA A 707 17.62 32.55 25.62
CA ALA A 707 18.54 33.37 26.42
C ALA A 707 20.03 33.04 26.23
N GLY A 708 20.37 32.06 25.40
CA GLY A 708 21.75 31.62 25.17
C GLY A 708 22.22 30.46 26.08
N LEU A 709 23.45 29.99 25.84
CA LEU A 709 23.95 28.73 26.39
C LEU A 709 24.13 28.74 27.92
N GLU A 710 24.59 29.85 28.50
CA GLU A 710 24.83 29.95 29.95
C GLU A 710 23.53 29.84 30.76
N GLN A 711 22.49 30.58 30.36
CA GLN A 711 21.19 30.50 31.00
C GLN A 711 20.54 29.13 30.80
N LEU A 712 20.78 28.50 29.65
CA LEU A 712 20.32 27.14 29.37
C LEU A 712 21.02 26.09 30.24
N GLN A 713 22.33 26.22 30.49
CA GLN A 713 23.08 25.38 31.44
C GLN A 713 22.52 25.53 32.86
N LYS A 714 22.35 26.76 33.35
CA LYS A 714 21.73 27.04 34.67
C LYS A 714 20.32 26.48 34.79
N THR A 715 19.51 26.61 33.72
CA THR A 715 18.16 26.03 33.67
C THR A 715 18.20 24.50 33.72
N LEU A 716 19.09 23.87 32.96
CA LEU A 716 19.23 22.41 32.92
C LEU A 716 19.75 21.83 34.24
N GLU A 717 20.69 22.52 34.89
CA GLU A 717 21.19 22.19 36.23
C GLU A 717 20.07 22.27 37.28
N TRP A 718 19.23 23.30 37.24
CA TRP A 718 18.02 23.38 38.08
C TRP A 718 17.05 22.22 37.81
N LEU A 719 16.74 21.94 36.54
CA LEU A 719 15.81 20.87 36.12
C LEU A 719 16.27 19.46 36.54
N TRP A 720 17.58 19.20 36.54
CA TRP A 720 18.16 17.92 36.94
C TRP A 720 18.62 17.86 38.40
N SER A 721 18.49 18.93 39.19
CA SER A 721 19.01 19.02 40.56
C SER A 721 18.61 17.84 41.46
N GLU A 722 17.30 17.58 41.60
CA GLU A 722 16.76 16.43 42.36
C GLU A 722 17.31 15.08 41.86
N THR A 723 17.29 14.84 40.54
CA THR A 723 17.72 13.58 39.93
C THR A 723 19.24 13.37 40.05
N CYS A 724 20.01 14.44 39.92
CA CYS A 724 21.46 14.43 40.09
C CYS A 724 21.84 14.09 41.53
N GLN A 725 21.16 14.69 42.52
CA GLN A 725 21.39 14.39 43.94
C GLN A 725 21.07 12.92 44.28
N HIS A 726 19.93 12.40 43.78
CA HIS A 726 19.51 11.02 44.00
C HIS A 726 20.50 10.01 43.36
N PHE A 727 20.77 10.11 42.05
CA PHE A 727 21.66 9.17 41.36
C PHE A 727 23.16 9.33 41.71
N SER A 728 23.60 10.50 42.19
CA SER A 728 25.00 10.68 42.64
C SER A 728 25.22 10.29 44.10
N SER A 729 24.18 9.90 44.84
CA SER A 729 24.31 9.45 46.23
C SER A 729 25.09 8.12 46.30
N PRO A 730 26.25 8.06 47.00
CA PRO A 730 27.05 6.84 47.06
C PRO A 730 26.29 5.72 47.78
N GLN A 731 25.56 6.05 48.85
CA GLN A 731 24.70 5.12 49.60
C GLN A 731 23.63 4.48 48.71
N TRP A 732 23.08 5.24 47.75
CA TRP A 732 22.11 4.71 46.80
C TRP A 732 22.78 3.82 45.74
N GLN A 733 23.92 4.23 45.19
CA GLN A 733 24.64 3.40 44.19
C GLN A 733 25.10 2.06 44.79
N GLU A 734 25.64 2.04 46.01
CA GLU A 734 26.04 0.81 46.71
C GLU A 734 24.84 -0.11 47.01
N LYS A 735 23.70 0.47 47.40
CA LYS A 735 22.47 -0.27 47.71
C LYS A 735 21.76 -0.84 46.46
N THR A 736 21.83 -0.13 45.34
CA THR A 736 20.96 -0.35 44.16
C THR A 736 21.71 -0.86 42.93
N LEU A 737 23.00 -0.53 42.75
CA LEU A 737 23.75 -0.75 41.49
C LEU A 737 25.00 -1.64 41.64
N THR A 738 25.15 -2.34 42.78
CA THR A 738 26.27 -3.26 43.01
C THR A 738 26.20 -4.50 42.12
N ASP A 739 25.01 -5.10 41.98
CA ASP A 739 24.75 -6.22 41.06
C ASP A 739 23.27 -6.23 40.61
N ALA A 740 22.89 -7.21 39.79
CA ALA A 740 21.52 -7.37 39.33
C ALA A 740 20.53 -7.73 40.46
N VAL A 741 20.98 -8.39 41.54
CA VAL A 741 20.13 -8.79 42.68
C VAL A 741 19.78 -7.57 43.53
N ALA A 742 20.76 -6.70 43.81
CA ALA A 742 20.58 -5.41 44.47
C ALA A 742 19.60 -4.52 43.68
N PHE A 743 19.74 -4.45 42.36
CA PHE A 743 18.81 -3.72 41.49
C PHE A 743 17.37 -4.28 41.57
N LEU A 744 17.21 -5.60 41.44
CA LEU A 744 15.89 -6.27 41.54
C LEU A 744 15.25 -6.11 42.93
N LYS A 745 16.06 -6.09 44.01
CA LYS A 745 15.61 -5.82 45.38
C LYS A 745 15.15 -4.36 45.54
N ALA A 746 15.90 -3.40 45.00
CA ALA A 746 15.58 -1.98 45.08
C ALA A 746 14.26 -1.63 44.38
N ILE A 747 14.02 -2.18 43.18
CA ILE A 747 12.76 -1.98 42.44
C ILE A 747 11.60 -2.88 42.94
N GLY A 748 11.85 -3.74 43.94
CA GLY A 748 10.83 -4.52 44.62
C GLY A 748 10.26 -5.69 43.83
N VAL A 749 11.10 -6.53 43.23
CA VAL A 749 10.65 -7.80 42.63
C VAL A 749 10.47 -8.86 43.73
N LYS A 750 9.21 -9.29 43.97
CA LYS A 750 8.83 -10.22 45.07
C LYS A 750 9.78 -11.39 45.27
N GLN A 751 10.27 -12.00 44.19
CA GLN A 751 11.00 -13.27 44.26
C GLN A 751 12.46 -13.10 44.71
N CYS A 752 13.11 -12.00 44.32
CA CYS A 752 14.38 -11.59 44.91
C CYS A 752 14.18 -11.07 46.34
N ALA A 753 13.04 -10.42 46.61
CA ALA A 753 12.67 -9.93 47.93
C ALA A 753 12.28 -11.05 48.93
N CYS A 754 11.89 -12.26 48.49
CA CYS A 754 11.53 -13.38 49.36
C CYS A 754 12.61 -14.48 49.45
N LEU A 755 13.64 -14.46 48.59
CA LEU A 755 14.88 -15.21 48.82
C LEU A 755 15.61 -14.74 50.09
N ALA A 756 15.35 -13.50 50.51
CA ALA A 756 15.61 -13.05 51.87
C ALA A 756 14.28 -12.98 52.63
N ASN A 757 14.14 -13.72 53.75
CA ASN A 757 13.14 -13.40 54.77
C ASN A 757 13.59 -12.12 55.51
N ASP A 758 13.63 -11.00 54.80
CA ASP A 758 14.16 -9.72 55.25
C ASP A 758 13.03 -8.85 55.80
N PRO A 759 12.87 -8.75 57.14
CA PRO A 759 11.81 -7.94 57.74
C PRO A 759 11.97 -6.43 57.50
N SER A 760 13.06 -5.98 56.85
CA SER A 760 13.25 -4.58 56.46
C SER A 760 12.70 -4.23 55.06
N PHE A 761 12.26 -5.22 54.27
CA PHE A 761 11.71 -4.98 52.94
C PHE A 761 10.29 -4.39 52.98
N ASP A 762 10.13 -3.21 52.38
CA ASP A 762 8.87 -2.48 52.28
C ASP A 762 8.47 -2.33 50.80
N PRO A 763 7.44 -3.05 50.32
CA PRO A 763 7.05 -3.03 48.91
C PRO A 763 6.50 -1.66 48.47
N ALA A 764 5.92 -0.86 49.37
CA ALA A 764 5.42 0.47 49.05
C ALA A 764 6.57 1.48 48.89
N LYS A 765 7.68 1.32 49.63
CA LYS A 765 8.91 2.08 49.38
C LYS A 765 9.58 1.65 48.07
N ALA A 766 9.68 0.34 47.82
CA ALA A 766 10.28 -0.17 46.58
C ALA A 766 9.48 0.21 45.31
N GLY A 767 8.14 0.28 45.40
CA GLY A 767 7.28 0.79 44.33
C GLY A 767 7.51 2.28 44.03
N LYS A 768 7.72 3.11 45.05
CA LYS A 768 8.08 4.53 44.87
C LYS A 768 9.47 4.71 44.27
N GLU A 769 10.46 4.00 44.81
CA GLU A 769 11.83 3.96 44.30
C GLU A 769 11.86 3.61 42.80
N ARG A 770 11.10 2.58 42.38
CA ARG A 770 10.93 2.20 40.98
C ARG A 770 10.41 3.37 40.12
N VAL A 771 9.41 4.11 40.59
CA VAL A 771 8.81 5.25 39.87
C VAL A 771 9.73 6.47 39.84
N GLU A 772 10.45 6.75 40.92
CA GLU A 772 11.46 7.83 40.98
C GLU A 772 12.61 7.59 40.00
N ILE A 773 13.16 6.36 39.99
CA ILE A 773 14.19 5.94 39.01
C ILE A 773 13.67 6.08 37.58
N TYR A 774 12.46 5.57 37.30
CA TYR A 774 11.84 5.61 35.98
C TYR A 774 11.71 7.05 35.44
N HIS A 775 11.13 7.94 36.23
CA HIS A 775 10.92 9.31 35.82
C HIS A 775 12.20 10.16 35.80
N GLY A 776 13.19 9.84 36.62
CA GLY A 776 14.53 10.43 36.53
C GLY A 776 15.21 10.12 35.20
N ILE A 777 15.18 8.86 34.76
CA ILE A 777 15.76 8.44 33.47
C ILE A 777 14.97 9.02 32.29
N GLN A 778 13.63 8.99 32.34
CA GLN A 778 12.81 9.68 31.33
C GLN A 778 13.10 11.18 31.26
N LEU A 779 13.38 11.86 32.38
CA LEU A 779 13.71 13.29 32.38
C LEU A 779 15.08 13.55 31.74
N ILE A 780 16.09 12.72 32.02
CA ILE A 780 17.42 12.80 31.39
C ILE A 780 17.31 12.60 29.87
N GLU A 781 16.57 11.58 29.44
CA GLU A 781 16.32 11.26 28.04
C GLU A 781 15.59 12.42 27.32
N ARG A 782 14.41 12.81 27.82
CA ARG A 782 13.51 13.76 27.15
C ARG A 782 14.12 15.16 27.01
N LEU A 783 14.76 15.68 28.06
CA LEU A 783 15.43 17.00 27.98
C LEU A 783 16.61 16.94 26.99
N SER A 784 17.40 15.87 26.99
CA SER A 784 18.53 15.70 26.05
C SER A 784 18.04 15.58 24.60
N ARG A 785 16.96 14.84 24.35
CA ARG A 785 16.30 14.75 23.04
C ARG A 785 15.81 16.12 22.57
N ARG A 786 15.20 16.89 23.47
CA ARG A 786 14.68 18.23 23.18
C ARG A 786 15.79 19.17 22.73
N LEU A 787 16.94 19.16 23.41
CA LEU A 787 18.12 19.95 23.05
C LEU A 787 18.74 19.51 21.71
N LEU A 788 18.83 18.21 21.45
CA LEU A 788 19.29 17.71 20.14
C LEU A 788 18.33 18.13 19.00
N LYS A 789 17.02 18.14 19.25
CA LYS A 789 16.03 18.63 18.28
C LYS A 789 16.22 20.12 17.96
N MET A 790 16.53 20.95 18.97
CA MET A 790 16.86 22.37 18.76
C MET A 790 18.08 22.58 17.87
N LYS A 791 19.15 21.77 18.03
CA LYS A 791 20.32 21.79 17.12
C LYS A 791 19.88 21.66 15.67
N ARG A 792 19.09 20.63 15.38
CA ARG A 792 18.66 20.28 14.02
C ARG A 792 17.70 21.29 13.39
N GLN A 793 16.95 22.06 14.19
CA GLN A 793 15.94 22.99 13.70
C GLN A 793 16.40 24.45 13.64
N LYS A 794 17.16 24.92 14.64
CA LYS A 794 17.54 26.34 14.78
C LYS A 794 19.06 26.59 14.71
N ASN A 795 19.86 25.53 14.50
CA ASN A 795 21.32 25.55 14.53
C ASN A 795 21.94 26.16 15.81
N ILE A 796 21.21 26.10 16.92
CA ILE A 796 21.66 26.59 18.23
C ILE A 796 22.49 25.50 18.90
N ASN A 797 23.63 25.88 19.50
CA ASN A 797 24.50 25.00 20.28
C ASN A 797 23.92 24.59 21.67
N ALA A 798 22.59 24.60 21.80
CA ALA A 798 21.84 24.30 23.01
C ALA A 798 22.17 22.92 23.63
N TRP A 799 22.41 21.93 22.77
CA TRP A 799 22.79 20.57 23.12
C TRP A 799 24.16 20.44 23.82
N LEU A 800 25.01 21.48 23.79
CA LEU A 800 26.24 21.53 24.59
C LEU A 800 25.96 21.61 26.09
N ALA A 801 24.78 22.06 26.51
CA ALA A 801 24.40 22.14 27.92
C ALA A 801 24.41 20.77 28.62
N VAL A 802 24.31 19.66 27.89
CA VAL A 802 24.33 18.29 28.47
C VAL A 802 25.75 17.86 28.90
N ILE A 803 26.81 18.42 28.30
CA ILE A 803 28.19 17.94 28.48
C ILE A 803 28.64 17.88 29.95
N PRO A 804 28.41 18.89 30.82
CA PRO A 804 28.80 18.83 32.24
C PRO A 804 28.17 17.65 33.00
N HIS A 805 27.00 17.18 32.54
CA HIS A 805 26.25 16.11 33.21
C HIS A 805 26.67 14.70 32.77
N PHE A 806 27.58 14.55 31.79
CA PHE A 806 28.12 13.25 31.37
C PHE A 806 28.76 12.47 32.52
N LYS A 807 29.45 13.17 33.43
CA LYS A 807 30.23 12.57 34.54
C LYS A 807 29.39 11.71 35.49
N TRP A 808 28.12 12.05 35.71
CA TRP A 808 27.21 11.29 36.59
C TRP A 808 26.18 10.48 35.80
N THR A 809 25.66 11.00 34.69
CA THR A 809 24.63 10.31 33.90
C THR A 809 25.15 9.02 33.26
N ILE A 810 26.26 9.07 32.53
CA ILE A 810 26.69 7.92 31.71
C ILE A 810 27.03 6.69 32.58
N PRO A 811 27.85 6.78 33.65
CA PRO A 811 28.20 5.60 34.45
C PRO A 811 26.98 4.94 35.13
N VAL A 812 26.05 5.74 35.64
CA VAL A 812 24.82 5.24 36.29
C VAL A 812 23.93 4.51 35.27
N LEU A 813 23.68 5.13 34.11
CA LEU A 813 22.79 4.56 33.10
C LEU A 813 23.39 3.32 32.42
N VAL A 814 24.71 3.27 32.20
CA VAL A 814 25.40 2.07 31.69
C VAL A 814 25.31 0.90 32.68
N ARG A 815 25.48 1.15 33.99
CA ARG A 815 25.33 0.11 35.03
C ARG A 815 23.91 -0.44 35.09
N ILE A 816 22.90 0.45 35.16
CA ILE A 816 21.47 0.06 35.13
C ILE A 816 21.16 -0.79 33.90
N LEU A 817 21.65 -0.39 32.73
CA LEU A 817 21.38 -1.10 31.48
C LEU A 817 22.08 -2.46 31.41
N ARG A 818 23.30 -2.61 31.97
CA ARG A 818 23.95 -3.92 32.14
C ARG A 818 23.15 -4.84 33.07
N CYS A 819 22.63 -4.33 34.19
CA CYS A 819 21.72 -5.08 35.06
C CYS A 819 20.47 -5.56 34.29
N ILE A 820 19.86 -4.71 33.46
CA ILE A 820 18.69 -5.08 32.65
C ILE A 820 19.05 -6.11 31.56
N HIS A 821 20.18 -5.95 30.86
CA HIS A 821 20.64 -6.91 29.85
C HIS A 821 20.89 -8.30 30.44
N PHE A 822 21.46 -8.35 31.66
CA PHE A 822 21.69 -9.59 32.38
C PHE A 822 20.41 -10.37 32.69
N LEU A 823 19.26 -9.69 32.88
CA LEU A 823 17.98 -10.37 33.15
C LEU A 823 17.55 -11.33 32.03
N ALA A 824 17.98 -11.11 30.79
CA ALA A 824 17.66 -11.99 29.67
C ALA A 824 18.45 -13.31 29.66
N SER A 825 19.59 -13.36 30.35
CA SER A 825 20.46 -14.55 30.43
C SER A 825 19.77 -15.70 31.18
N PRO A 826 20.24 -16.95 31.03
CA PRO A 826 19.70 -18.08 31.78
C PRO A 826 19.77 -17.88 33.30
N GLU A 827 20.79 -17.18 33.79
CA GLU A 827 20.99 -16.83 35.21
C GLU A 827 20.04 -15.71 35.65
N GLY A 828 19.90 -14.66 34.84
CA GLY A 828 18.98 -13.56 35.11
C GLY A 828 17.52 -13.98 35.13
N ARG A 829 17.11 -14.86 34.21
CA ARG A 829 15.76 -15.47 34.18
C ARG A 829 15.45 -16.26 35.45
N LYS A 830 16.43 -17.02 35.98
CA LYS A 830 16.28 -17.75 37.27
C LYS A 830 16.02 -16.80 38.44
N LEU A 831 16.60 -15.60 38.45
CA LEU A 831 16.34 -14.58 39.49
C LEU A 831 14.90 -14.04 39.43
N LEU A 832 14.33 -13.92 38.23
CA LEU A 832 12.94 -13.47 38.04
C LEU A 832 11.90 -14.54 38.41
N GLY A 833 12.23 -15.82 38.22
CA GLY A 833 11.39 -16.95 38.61
C GLY A 833 9.98 -16.93 37.98
N ALA A 834 8.94 -16.85 38.81
CA ALA A 834 7.55 -16.72 38.38
C ALA A 834 7.26 -15.42 37.60
N CYS A 835 8.17 -14.43 37.68
CA CYS A 835 8.14 -13.21 36.87
C CYS A 835 8.96 -13.32 35.57
N GLU A 836 9.44 -14.49 35.14
CA GLU A 836 10.20 -14.62 33.87
C GLU A 836 9.41 -14.05 32.67
N SER A 837 8.09 -14.28 32.64
CA SER A 837 7.17 -13.81 31.59
C SER A 837 7.12 -12.29 31.41
N VAL A 838 7.67 -11.52 32.36
CA VAL A 838 7.82 -10.07 32.27
C VAL A 838 8.75 -9.66 31.13
N LEU A 839 9.67 -10.53 30.69
CA LEU A 839 10.54 -10.30 29.54
C LEU A 839 9.83 -10.57 28.20
N ASP A 840 8.74 -11.33 28.21
CA ASP A 840 7.97 -11.68 27.01
C ASP A 840 6.95 -10.59 26.64
N LEU A 841 6.44 -10.65 25.41
CA LEU A 841 5.39 -9.75 24.89
C LEU A 841 4.12 -9.80 25.77
N GLY A 842 3.62 -8.63 26.19
CA GLY A 842 2.37 -8.53 26.96
C GLY A 842 1.13 -8.81 26.11
N GLU A 843 0.03 -9.23 26.73
CA GLU A 843 -1.18 -9.72 26.03
C GLU A 843 -1.74 -8.71 25.02
N VAL A 844 -1.80 -7.42 25.40
CA VAL A 844 -2.29 -6.33 24.53
C VAL A 844 -1.39 -6.13 23.29
N GLU A 845 -0.08 -6.30 23.46
CA GLU A 845 0.92 -6.18 22.38
C GLU A 845 0.90 -7.42 21.46
N ARG A 846 0.70 -8.61 22.03
CA ARG A 846 0.52 -9.86 21.27
C ARG A 846 -0.74 -9.81 20.42
N ALA A 847 -1.85 -9.38 21.01
CA ALA A 847 -3.10 -9.15 20.29
C ALA A 847 -2.91 -8.15 19.14
N PHE A 848 -2.06 -7.11 19.33
CA PHE A 848 -1.85 -6.07 18.30
C PHE A 848 -1.13 -6.60 17.08
N ILE A 849 -0.05 -7.33 17.29
CA ILE A 849 0.74 -7.93 16.21
C ILE A 849 -0.09 -8.99 15.46
N LEU A 850 -0.96 -9.72 16.17
CA LEU A 850 -1.88 -10.70 15.58
C LEU A 850 -3.14 -10.06 14.95
N GLY A 851 -3.38 -8.76 15.14
CA GLY A 851 -4.60 -8.09 14.68
C GLY A 851 -5.88 -8.57 15.36
N MET A 852 -5.76 -9.03 16.61
CA MET A 852 -6.82 -9.57 17.47
C MET A 852 -7.21 -8.56 18.55
N THR A 853 -8.38 -8.71 19.16
CA THR A 853 -8.80 -7.96 20.35
C THR A 853 -8.40 -8.70 21.64
N PRO A 854 -7.78 -8.05 22.65
CA PRO A 854 -7.43 -8.69 23.91
C PRO A 854 -8.66 -9.13 24.72
N HIS A 855 -8.51 -10.17 25.54
CA HIS A 855 -9.58 -10.57 26.46
C HIS A 855 -9.87 -9.48 27.50
N GLY A 856 -11.15 -9.23 27.77
CA GLY A 856 -11.59 -8.22 28.74
C GLY A 856 -11.52 -6.76 28.26
N VAL A 857 -10.90 -6.49 27.11
CA VAL A 857 -10.90 -5.16 26.48
C VAL A 857 -11.96 -5.16 25.38
N SER A 858 -12.90 -4.21 25.40
CA SER A 858 -13.90 -4.15 24.31
C SER A 858 -13.21 -3.84 22.97
N PRO A 859 -13.66 -4.42 21.84
CA PRO A 859 -13.13 -4.11 20.52
C PRO A 859 -13.05 -2.60 20.24
N ALA A 860 -14.06 -1.84 20.69
CA ALA A 860 -14.09 -0.38 20.58
C ALA A 860 -12.97 0.32 21.37
N HIS A 861 -12.71 -0.09 22.63
CA HIS A 861 -11.61 0.47 23.43
C HIS A 861 -10.25 0.16 22.80
N TYR A 862 -10.09 -1.07 22.33
CA TYR A 862 -8.86 -1.55 21.72
C TYR A 862 -8.52 -0.83 20.40
N VAL A 863 -9.53 -0.67 19.53
CA VAL A 863 -9.40 0.04 18.25
C VAL A 863 -9.23 1.55 18.47
N SER A 864 -9.84 2.14 19.50
CA SER A 864 -9.61 3.54 19.86
C SER A 864 -8.18 3.79 20.34
N ALA A 865 -7.59 2.89 21.13
CA ALA A 865 -6.21 2.95 21.59
C ALA A 865 -5.16 2.70 20.48
N THR A 866 -5.56 2.10 19.36
CA THR A 866 -4.67 1.74 18.22
C THR A 866 -4.94 2.56 16.95
N ALA A 867 -5.89 3.50 17.00
CA ALA A 867 -6.29 4.38 15.90
C ALA A 867 -5.12 5.29 15.47
N GLY A 868 -4.36 4.84 14.47
CA GLY A 868 -3.13 5.48 14.00
C GLY A 868 -2.10 4.50 13.42
N GLY A 869 -2.35 3.19 13.48
CA GLY A 869 -1.47 2.18 12.88
C GLY A 869 -0.20 1.89 13.69
N GLN A 870 -0.10 2.44 14.90
CA GLN A 870 0.93 2.12 15.88
C GLN A 870 0.26 1.90 17.23
N PHE A 871 0.42 0.70 17.80
CA PHE A 871 0.24 0.52 19.23
C PHE A 871 1.34 1.30 19.93
N VAL A 872 0.99 2.50 20.36
CA VAL A 872 1.71 3.20 21.42
C VAL A 872 1.10 2.67 22.71
N PRO A 873 1.67 1.63 23.36
CA PRO A 873 1.32 1.41 24.75
C PRO A 873 1.63 2.71 25.48
N SER A 874 0.80 3.07 26.44
CA SER A 874 0.89 4.29 27.22
C SER A 874 2.16 4.32 28.08
N SER A 875 3.33 4.47 27.45
CA SER A 875 4.63 4.65 28.10
C SER A 875 4.75 6.03 28.78
N SER A 876 3.75 6.88 28.57
CA SER A 876 3.44 8.09 29.33
C SER A 876 2.63 7.82 30.61
N SER A 877 1.87 6.73 30.71
CA SER A 877 1.18 6.33 31.94
C SER A 877 2.09 5.46 32.80
N SER A 878 2.85 6.09 33.69
CA SER A 878 3.46 5.43 34.86
C SER A 878 2.42 5.01 35.92
N ILE A 879 1.14 5.06 35.56
CA ILE A 879 -0.02 4.73 36.40
C ILE A 879 0.07 3.25 36.74
N GLY A 880 -0.02 2.94 38.04
CA GLY A 880 0.14 1.56 38.51
C GLY A 880 1.58 1.05 38.57
N MET A 881 2.61 1.79 38.14
CA MET A 881 4.01 1.32 38.26
C MET A 881 4.47 1.10 39.71
N GLU A 882 3.87 1.81 40.67
CA GLU A 882 4.05 1.57 42.11
C GLU A 882 3.48 0.22 42.56
N GLN A 883 2.55 -0.37 41.81
CA GLN A 883 1.96 -1.67 42.11
C GLN A 883 2.91 -2.80 41.74
N ASP A 884 2.80 -3.86 42.53
CA ASP A 884 3.63 -5.06 42.42
C ASP A 884 2.91 -6.11 41.54
N ASN A 885 2.73 -5.75 40.26
CA ASN A 885 2.12 -6.57 39.22
C ASN A 885 3.10 -6.75 38.02
N PRO A 886 2.99 -7.86 37.24
CA PRO A 886 3.99 -8.19 36.22
C PRO A 886 3.95 -7.26 34.99
N GLU A 887 2.80 -6.65 34.68
CA GLU A 887 2.66 -5.75 33.53
C GLU A 887 3.31 -4.38 33.77
N SER A 888 3.21 -3.88 35.00
CA SER A 888 3.91 -2.69 35.47
C SER A 888 5.43 -2.89 35.44
N LEU A 889 5.91 -4.05 35.89
CA LEU A 889 7.33 -4.39 35.82
C LEU A 889 7.82 -4.54 34.35
N ARG A 890 6.99 -5.11 33.46
CA ARG A 890 7.28 -5.22 32.02
C ARG A 890 7.42 -3.84 31.39
N THR A 891 6.48 -2.95 31.68
CA THR A 891 6.45 -1.57 31.17
C THR A 891 7.62 -0.75 31.72
N PHE A 892 7.97 -0.95 32.99
CA PHE A 892 9.16 -0.37 33.61
C PHE A 892 10.46 -0.82 32.92
N LEU A 893 10.76 -2.13 32.89
CA LEU A 893 12.01 -2.66 32.34
C LEU A 893 12.20 -2.28 30.86
N ARG A 894 11.14 -2.41 30.05
CA ARG A 894 11.12 -1.99 28.65
C ARG A 894 11.36 -0.48 28.51
N GLY A 895 10.58 0.34 29.23
CA GLY A 895 10.68 1.80 29.14
C GLY A 895 12.04 2.34 29.60
N MET A 896 12.62 1.74 30.65
CA MET A 896 13.96 2.02 31.14
C MET A 896 15.02 1.75 30.08
N ARG A 897 15.07 0.51 29.57
CA ARG A 897 16.01 0.08 28.54
C ARG A 897 15.93 0.96 27.28
N ASP A 898 14.72 1.13 26.76
CA ASP A 898 14.50 1.87 25.52
C ASP A 898 14.87 3.36 25.71
N SER A 899 14.62 3.96 26.88
CA SER A 899 15.04 5.33 27.22
C SER A 899 16.56 5.48 27.34
N ILE A 900 17.25 4.51 27.95
CA ILE A 900 18.72 4.54 28.06
C ILE A 900 19.37 4.38 26.69
N TYR A 901 18.91 3.45 25.84
CA TYR A 901 19.40 3.35 24.46
C TYR A 901 19.25 4.68 23.71
N GLN A 902 18.10 5.32 23.84
CA GLN A 902 17.81 6.59 23.20
C GLN A 902 18.70 7.73 23.73
N TYR A 903 18.93 7.82 25.04
CA TYR A 903 19.88 8.77 25.62
C TYR A 903 21.32 8.52 25.13
N LEU A 904 21.80 7.26 25.16
CA LEU A 904 23.13 6.90 24.68
C LEU A 904 23.31 7.21 23.17
N GLY A 905 22.26 6.99 22.37
CA GLY A 905 22.22 7.39 20.96
C GLY A 905 22.17 8.91 20.74
N ILE A 906 21.59 9.68 21.68
CA ILE A 906 21.61 11.15 21.66
C ILE A 906 23.01 11.67 21.99
N VAL A 907 23.65 11.17 23.06
CA VAL A 907 24.97 11.66 23.47
C VAL A 907 26.10 11.25 22.53
N SER A 908 25.98 10.14 21.79
CA SER A 908 26.96 9.80 20.75
C SER A 908 26.97 10.77 19.54
N GLN A 909 25.92 11.58 19.36
CA GLN A 909 25.85 12.64 18.34
C GLN A 909 26.49 13.97 18.76
N ILE A 910 27.04 14.05 19.99
CA ILE A 910 27.55 15.28 20.61
C ILE A 910 29.02 15.49 20.19
N LYS A 911 29.23 16.41 19.23
CA LYS A 911 30.55 16.84 18.71
C LYS A 911 30.59 18.35 18.42
N VAL A 912 31.66 19.02 18.85
CA VAL A 912 31.89 20.46 18.64
C VAL A 912 32.72 20.63 17.38
N ASP A 913 32.15 21.27 16.35
CA ASP A 913 32.81 21.45 15.05
C ASP A 913 33.78 22.64 15.03
N ASP A 914 33.65 23.61 15.96
CA ASP A 914 34.57 24.74 16.14
C ASP A 914 35.65 24.41 17.18
N ASN A 915 36.91 24.39 16.75
CA ASN A 915 38.06 24.09 17.62
C ASN A 915 38.26 25.11 18.76
N ASN A 916 37.91 26.38 18.57
CA ASN A 916 38.04 27.41 19.61
C ASN A 916 36.99 27.21 20.71
N LEU A 917 35.76 26.90 20.31
CA LEU A 917 34.69 26.55 21.25
C LEU A 917 34.98 25.22 21.96
N ALA A 918 35.54 24.24 21.25
CA ALA A 918 35.95 22.96 21.83
C ALA A 918 37.04 23.14 22.90
N ALA A 919 38.03 24.01 22.64
CA ALA A 919 39.05 24.38 23.61
C ALA A 919 38.45 25.12 24.82
N SER A 920 37.51 26.04 24.61
CA SER A 920 36.85 26.80 25.69
C SER A 920 35.96 25.94 26.60
N ILE A 921 35.37 24.87 26.08
CA ILE A 921 34.50 23.95 26.85
C ILE A 921 35.30 22.77 27.41
N GLY A 922 36.50 22.50 26.91
CA GLY A 922 37.29 21.31 27.24
C GLY A 922 36.71 20.02 26.66
N PHE A 923 35.92 20.11 25.58
CA PHE A 923 35.21 18.99 24.98
C PHE A 923 35.19 19.10 23.45
N LYS A 924 35.63 18.04 22.76
CA LYS A 924 35.65 17.96 21.29
C LYS A 924 34.57 17.03 20.74
N SER A 925 34.56 15.78 21.17
CA SER A 925 33.50 14.82 20.84
C SER A 925 33.30 13.79 21.94
N PHE A 926 32.11 13.18 21.96
CA PHE A 926 31.79 12.06 22.84
C PHE A 926 32.86 10.94 22.77
N PHE A 927 33.33 10.64 21.55
CA PHE A 927 34.29 9.56 21.30
C PHE A 927 35.68 9.85 21.85
N ASP A 928 36.11 11.12 21.83
CA ASP A 928 37.38 11.55 22.43
C ASP A 928 37.31 11.50 23.97
N THR A 929 36.22 12.03 24.54
CA THR A 929 36.05 12.11 26.01
C THR A 929 35.77 10.76 26.67
N MET A 930 34.99 9.87 26.01
CA MET A 930 34.60 8.57 26.56
C MET A 930 35.53 7.43 26.13
N GLY A 931 36.65 7.70 25.44
CA GLY A 931 37.53 6.68 24.87
C GLY A 931 38.11 5.67 25.89
N SER A 932 38.25 6.06 27.15
CA SER A 932 38.67 5.18 28.26
C SER A 932 37.56 4.22 28.72
N ALA A 933 36.28 4.58 28.53
CA ALA A 933 35.12 3.76 28.89
C ALA A 933 34.69 2.79 27.77
N LEU A 934 35.41 2.74 26.64
CA LEU A 934 35.10 1.87 25.49
C LEU A 934 34.82 0.41 25.90
N ASN A 935 35.60 -0.14 26.83
CA ASN A 935 35.43 -1.52 27.31
C ASN A 935 34.10 -1.72 28.04
N GLU A 936 33.60 -0.72 28.76
CA GLU A 936 32.28 -0.77 29.41
C GLU A 936 31.16 -0.74 28.38
N PHE A 937 31.29 0.08 27.32
CA PHE A 937 30.35 0.10 26.20
C PHE A 937 30.39 -1.20 25.38
N TYR A 938 31.56 -1.78 25.18
CA TYR A 938 31.70 -3.07 24.51
C TYR A 938 31.00 -4.19 25.31
N ALA A 939 31.28 -4.29 26.61
CA ALA A 939 30.60 -5.24 27.49
C ALA A 939 29.07 -5.03 27.47
N LEU A 940 28.62 -3.77 27.63
CA LEU A 940 27.20 -3.42 27.56
C LEU A 940 26.51 -3.94 26.28
N ILE A 941 27.16 -3.84 25.13
CA ILE A 941 26.60 -4.25 23.83
C ILE A 941 26.65 -5.77 23.64
N MET A 942 27.77 -6.42 24.00
CA MET A 942 28.06 -7.80 23.58
C MET A 942 27.80 -8.87 24.65
N GLU A 943 27.94 -8.56 25.95
CA GLU A 943 28.00 -9.54 27.06
C GLU A 943 26.79 -10.47 27.17
N ASN A 944 25.59 -9.97 26.84
CA ASN A 944 24.33 -10.73 26.90
C ASN A 944 23.52 -10.66 25.59
N LEU A 945 24.16 -10.31 24.46
CA LEU A 945 23.47 -10.04 23.19
C LEU A 945 22.73 -11.27 22.63
N GLU A 946 23.34 -12.45 22.77
CA GLU A 946 22.79 -13.72 22.32
C GLU A 946 21.44 -14.06 22.95
N TYR A 947 21.24 -13.67 24.22
CA TYR A 947 20.03 -13.95 24.98
C TYR A 947 18.94 -12.88 24.85
N GLN A 948 19.23 -11.72 24.23
CA GLN A 948 18.22 -10.68 23.99
C GLN A 948 17.23 -11.15 22.92
N ASP A 949 15.94 -10.89 23.12
CA ASP A 949 14.90 -11.11 22.11
C ASP A 949 15.05 -10.16 20.90
N ASP A 950 14.42 -10.51 19.78
CA ASP A 950 14.60 -9.78 18.52
C ASP A 950 14.19 -8.31 18.61
N LYS A 951 13.16 -7.98 19.40
CA LYS A 951 12.67 -6.61 19.59
C LYS A 951 13.63 -5.78 20.44
N SER A 952 14.21 -6.35 21.50
CA SER A 952 15.24 -5.67 22.30
C SER A 952 16.52 -5.42 21.49
N THR A 953 16.99 -6.41 20.74
CA THR A 953 18.14 -6.26 19.82
C THR A 953 17.86 -5.21 18.74
N ARG A 954 16.64 -5.19 18.18
CA ARG A 954 16.20 -4.16 17.24
C ARG A 954 16.28 -2.76 17.87
N MET A 955 15.79 -2.59 19.10
CA MET A 955 15.81 -1.31 19.80
C MET A 955 17.23 -0.86 20.20
N LEU A 956 18.13 -1.80 20.52
CA LEU A 956 19.56 -1.52 20.73
C LEU A 956 20.21 -0.99 19.43
N ILE A 957 20.01 -1.70 18.31
CA ILE A 957 20.54 -1.29 17.00
C ILE A 957 20.01 0.09 16.60
N ARG A 958 18.69 0.26 16.60
CA ARG A 958 18.00 1.49 16.20
C ARG A 958 18.32 2.68 17.12
N GLY A 959 18.23 2.46 18.43
CA GLY A 959 18.27 3.51 19.45
C GLY A 959 19.69 3.99 19.76
N PHE A 960 20.68 3.09 19.76
CA PHE A 960 22.04 3.39 20.18
C PHE A 960 23.10 3.17 19.08
N ILE A 961 23.15 1.99 18.45
CA ILE A 961 24.23 1.63 17.51
C ILE A 961 24.18 2.50 16.24
N CYS A 962 23.00 2.63 15.60
CA CYS A 962 22.83 3.41 14.38
C CYS A 962 23.25 4.89 14.57
N PRO A 963 22.81 5.61 15.63
CA PRO A 963 23.34 6.95 15.95
C PRO A 963 24.85 6.99 16.21
N LEU A 964 25.40 6.00 16.94
CA LEU A 964 26.82 5.94 17.27
C LEU A 964 27.67 5.80 15.99
N VAL A 965 27.30 4.89 15.09
CA VAL A 965 28.03 4.65 13.82
C VAL A 965 27.96 5.88 12.91
N LYS A 966 26.79 6.53 12.79
CA LYS A 966 26.64 7.78 12.02
C LYS A 966 27.51 8.94 12.51
N SER A 967 27.82 8.96 13.80
CA SER A 967 28.40 10.13 14.48
C SER A 967 29.90 10.00 14.76
N CYS A 968 30.44 8.77 14.66
CA CYS A 968 31.83 8.48 14.96
C CYS A 968 32.77 9.19 13.96
N PRO A 969 33.67 10.09 14.43
CA PRO A 969 34.59 10.80 13.55
C PRO A 969 35.70 9.85 13.06
N GLN A 970 36.28 10.16 11.88
CA GLN A 970 37.19 9.26 11.16
C GLN A 970 38.41 8.82 11.99
N HIS A 971 38.97 9.69 12.82
CA HIS A 971 40.12 9.35 13.67
C HIS A 971 39.76 8.36 14.80
N CYS A 972 38.48 8.28 15.19
CA CYS A 972 37.97 7.32 16.18
C CYS A 972 37.51 5.99 15.59
N TRP A 973 37.46 5.81 14.25
CA TRP A 973 36.93 4.58 13.64
C TRP A 973 37.68 3.33 14.09
N ARG A 974 39.02 3.33 14.07
CA ARG A 974 39.82 2.18 14.51
C ARG A 974 39.59 1.84 16.00
N GLN A 975 39.43 2.85 16.86
CA GLN A 975 39.19 2.64 18.30
C GLN A 975 37.76 2.18 18.60
N TRP A 976 36.74 2.86 18.08
CA TRP A 976 35.34 2.59 18.45
C TRP A 976 34.65 1.61 17.51
N LEU A 977 34.69 1.88 16.20
CA LEU A 977 34.00 1.03 15.21
C LEU A 977 34.73 -0.30 15.01
N GLY A 978 36.07 -0.29 15.07
CA GLY A 978 36.91 -1.50 14.98
C GLY A 978 36.70 -2.49 16.14
N THR A 979 36.32 -1.99 17.31
CA THR A 979 36.00 -2.85 18.48
C THR A 979 34.54 -3.30 18.49
N ILE A 980 33.59 -2.46 18.09
CA ILE A 980 32.15 -2.75 18.21
C ILE A 980 31.56 -3.45 16.98
N LEU A 981 31.88 -3.00 15.76
CA LEU A 981 31.20 -3.49 14.55
C LEU A 981 31.55 -4.93 14.17
N PRO A 982 32.82 -5.40 14.17
CA PRO A 982 33.14 -6.75 13.72
C PRO A 982 32.38 -7.87 14.46
N PRO A 983 32.37 -7.95 15.80
CA PRO A 983 31.65 -9.04 16.49
C PRO A 983 30.13 -8.87 16.41
N LEU A 984 29.62 -7.63 16.36
CA LEU A 984 28.18 -7.37 16.18
C LEU A 984 27.69 -7.83 14.80
N LEU A 985 28.40 -7.49 13.73
CA LEU A 985 28.04 -7.88 12.36
C LEU A 985 28.12 -9.40 12.17
N GLN A 986 29.15 -10.04 12.74
CA GLN A 986 29.29 -11.50 12.72
C GLN A 986 28.16 -12.20 13.50
N HIS A 987 27.84 -11.74 14.71
CA HIS A 987 26.74 -12.30 15.50
C HIS A 987 25.41 -12.17 14.77
N MET A 988 25.11 -10.98 14.23
CA MET A 988 23.87 -10.72 13.49
C MET A 988 23.75 -11.55 12.21
N HIS A 989 24.86 -11.75 11.47
CA HIS A 989 24.88 -12.62 10.30
C HIS A 989 24.45 -14.06 10.67
N SER A 990 25.11 -14.65 11.67
CA SER A 990 24.82 -16.02 12.13
C SER A 990 23.39 -16.14 12.67
N ARG A 991 22.96 -15.21 13.54
CA ARG A 991 21.62 -15.20 14.15
C ARG A 991 20.51 -15.10 13.11
N LEU A 992 20.60 -14.15 12.18
CA LEU A 992 19.58 -13.96 11.15
C LEU A 992 19.56 -15.12 10.15
N THR A 993 20.72 -15.58 9.68
CA THR A 993 20.78 -16.69 8.71
C THR A 993 20.23 -17.99 9.32
N ALA A 994 20.57 -18.31 10.57
CA ALA A 994 20.03 -19.49 11.25
C ALA A 994 18.51 -19.39 11.51
N THR A 995 18.02 -18.23 11.94
CA THR A 995 16.58 -18.05 12.22
C THR A 995 15.72 -18.07 10.95
N TRP A 996 16.18 -17.45 9.86
CA TRP A 996 15.53 -17.55 8.56
C TRP A 996 15.61 -18.96 7.98
N HIS A 997 16.74 -19.67 8.10
CA HIS A 997 16.85 -21.05 7.64
C HIS A 997 15.88 -21.98 8.37
N GLN A 998 15.76 -21.87 9.70
CA GLN A 998 14.77 -22.63 10.50
C GLN A 998 13.33 -22.34 10.10
N PHE A 999 13.02 -21.09 9.75
CA PHE A 999 11.69 -20.67 9.29
C PHE A 999 11.38 -21.25 7.89
N LEU A 1000 12.30 -21.09 6.94
CA LEU A 1000 12.12 -21.55 5.55
C LEU A 1000 12.09 -23.08 5.41
N THR A 1001 12.73 -23.82 6.33
CA THR A 1001 12.76 -25.30 6.31
C THR A 1001 11.67 -25.96 7.18
N GLY A 1002 10.83 -25.18 7.87
CA GLY A 1002 9.77 -25.72 8.75
C GLY A 1002 10.28 -26.45 10.00
N GLN A 1003 11.59 -26.40 10.31
CA GLN A 1003 12.20 -27.15 11.42
C GLN A 1003 11.75 -26.70 12.83
N ARG A 1004 10.87 -25.70 12.95
CA ARG A 1004 10.40 -25.15 14.24
C ARG A 1004 9.27 -25.94 14.92
N LEU A 1005 8.72 -26.97 14.28
CA LEU A 1005 7.58 -27.77 14.76
C LEU A 1005 7.82 -28.61 16.04
N GLY A 1006 9.00 -28.55 16.68
CA GLY A 1006 9.39 -29.47 17.75
C GLY A 1006 9.44 -28.94 19.19
N THR A 1007 9.35 -27.62 19.44
CA THR A 1007 9.69 -27.04 20.76
C THR A 1007 8.71 -25.98 21.29
N ALA A 1008 7.41 -26.25 21.21
CA ALA A 1008 6.42 -25.51 21.99
C ALA A 1008 6.43 -26.00 23.46
N ARG A 1009 6.69 -25.10 24.41
CA ARG A 1009 6.34 -25.33 25.83
C ARG A 1009 4.82 -25.38 25.95
N SER A 1010 4.31 -26.24 26.82
CA SER A 1010 2.86 -26.46 27.02
C SER A 1010 2.11 -25.13 27.17
N ALA A 1011 1.17 -24.87 26.25
CA ALA A 1011 0.35 -23.66 26.26
C ALA A 1011 -0.50 -23.59 27.54
N THR A 1012 -0.68 -22.40 28.09
CA THR A 1012 -1.52 -22.22 29.29
C THR A 1012 -3.00 -22.38 28.94
N VAL A 1013 -3.81 -22.75 29.93
CA VAL A 1013 -5.27 -22.93 29.77
C VAL A 1013 -5.94 -21.65 29.24
N GLN A 1014 -5.44 -20.46 29.63
CA GLN A 1014 -5.89 -19.19 29.06
C GLN A 1014 -5.53 -19.05 27.58
N GLN A 1015 -4.31 -19.38 27.15
CA GLN A 1015 -3.92 -19.33 25.73
C GLN A 1015 -4.84 -20.19 24.86
N GLN A 1016 -5.22 -21.39 25.32
CA GLN A 1016 -6.17 -22.26 24.61
C GLN A 1016 -7.58 -21.65 24.49
N GLN A 1017 -8.00 -20.83 25.45
CA GLN A 1017 -9.26 -20.07 25.39
C GLN A 1017 -9.19 -18.90 24.39
N ILE A 1018 -8.02 -18.31 24.15
CA ILE A 1018 -7.81 -17.29 23.09
C ILE A 1018 -7.96 -17.93 21.69
N ALA A 1019 -7.40 -19.12 21.50
CA ALA A 1019 -7.46 -19.84 20.23
C ALA A 1019 -8.89 -20.27 19.86
N SER A 1020 -9.66 -20.77 20.83
CA SER A 1020 -11.06 -21.18 20.59
C SER A 1020 -12.01 -20.03 20.26
N ALA A 1021 -11.71 -18.80 20.70
CA ALA A 1021 -12.49 -17.61 20.37
C ALA A 1021 -12.12 -16.96 19.02
N SER A 1022 -10.99 -17.32 18.41
CA SER A 1022 -10.40 -16.62 17.25
C SER A 1022 -10.23 -17.46 16.00
N GLY A 1023 -10.36 -18.79 16.10
CA GLY A 1023 -10.14 -19.72 14.98
C GLY A 1023 -8.68 -19.91 14.58
N VAL A 1024 -7.74 -19.23 15.25
CA VAL A 1024 -6.29 -19.37 15.08
C VAL A 1024 -5.74 -20.23 16.22
N SER A 1025 -5.00 -21.30 15.91
CA SER A 1025 -4.39 -22.12 16.96
C SER A 1025 -3.33 -21.32 17.74
N THR A 1026 -3.14 -21.65 19.02
CA THR A 1026 -2.12 -21.01 19.88
C THR A 1026 -0.72 -21.07 19.26
N GLU A 1027 -0.43 -22.17 18.58
CA GLU A 1027 0.87 -22.45 17.95
C GLU A 1027 1.10 -21.55 16.74
N LEU A 1028 0.09 -21.40 15.86
CA LEU A 1028 0.15 -20.50 14.70
C LEU A 1028 0.30 -19.03 15.13
N GLY A 1029 -0.37 -18.62 16.21
CA GLY A 1029 -0.21 -17.29 16.79
C GLY A 1029 1.21 -17.01 17.30
N GLU A 1030 1.84 -17.96 18.01
CA GLU A 1030 3.25 -17.82 18.44
C GLU A 1030 4.23 -17.79 17.26
N GLU A 1031 3.95 -18.55 16.20
CA GLU A 1031 4.77 -18.54 14.99
C GLU A 1031 4.73 -17.18 14.27
N MET A 1032 3.53 -16.63 14.04
CA MET A 1032 3.35 -15.30 13.43
C MET A 1032 4.03 -14.17 14.24
N LEU A 1033 4.00 -14.24 15.57
CA LEU A 1033 4.68 -13.28 16.45
C LEU A 1033 6.21 -13.33 16.29
N LYS A 1034 6.78 -14.54 16.24
CA LYS A 1034 8.22 -14.77 16.05
C LYS A 1034 8.65 -14.37 14.64
N GLU A 1035 7.87 -14.71 13.62
CA GLU A 1035 8.12 -14.32 12.23
C GLU A 1035 8.14 -12.78 12.09
N THR A 1036 7.14 -12.10 12.64
CA THR A 1036 7.05 -10.64 12.58
C THR A 1036 8.27 -9.98 13.25
N SER A 1037 8.64 -10.46 14.44
CA SER A 1037 9.80 -9.94 15.19
C SER A 1037 11.13 -10.15 14.44
N MET A 1038 11.32 -11.32 13.84
CA MET A 1038 12.48 -11.66 12.98
C MET A 1038 12.55 -10.75 11.75
N ARG A 1039 11.42 -10.50 11.07
CA ARG A 1039 11.34 -9.59 9.92
C ARG A 1039 11.68 -8.15 10.32
N GLU A 1040 11.16 -7.66 11.45
CA GLU A 1040 11.50 -6.32 11.94
C GLU A 1040 12.98 -6.15 12.29
N LEU A 1041 13.58 -7.11 13.00
CA LEU A 1041 15.00 -7.10 13.32
C LEU A 1041 15.88 -7.12 12.06
N THR A 1042 15.51 -7.96 11.09
CA THR A 1042 16.17 -8.04 9.78
C THR A 1042 16.18 -6.69 9.06
N ARG A 1043 15.01 -6.05 8.96
CA ARG A 1043 14.84 -4.74 8.31
C ARG A 1043 15.62 -3.63 9.01
N GLU A 1044 15.78 -3.68 10.33
CA GLU A 1044 16.57 -2.72 11.10
C GLU A 1044 18.08 -2.97 10.94
N HIS A 1045 18.52 -4.23 10.95
CA HIS A 1045 19.92 -4.59 10.69
C HIS A 1045 20.37 -4.15 9.29
N LEU A 1046 19.54 -4.34 8.25
CA LEU A 1046 19.82 -3.81 6.91
C LEU A 1046 19.84 -2.27 6.85
N SER A 1047 19.17 -1.58 7.78
CA SER A 1047 19.25 -0.12 7.90
C SER A 1047 20.61 0.30 8.49
N LEU A 1048 21.19 -0.49 9.42
CA LEU A 1048 22.59 -0.35 9.87
C LEU A 1048 23.59 -0.61 8.73
N VAL A 1049 23.35 -1.62 7.89
CA VAL A 1049 24.18 -1.89 6.70
C VAL A 1049 24.22 -0.69 5.74
N LEU A 1050 23.06 -0.08 5.46
CA LEU A 1050 22.98 1.11 4.62
C LEU A 1050 23.73 2.32 5.22
N ILE A 1051 23.67 2.49 6.56
CA ILE A 1051 24.45 3.51 7.28
C ILE A 1051 25.95 3.30 7.06
N VAL A 1052 26.45 2.09 7.26
CA VAL A 1052 27.89 1.77 7.08
C VAL A 1052 28.33 2.02 5.64
N ALA A 1053 27.45 1.79 4.65
CA ALA A 1053 27.74 1.99 3.24
C ALA A 1053 27.60 3.46 2.75
N THR A 1054 26.78 4.31 3.39
CA THR A 1054 26.41 5.64 2.83
C THR A 1054 26.29 6.81 3.82
N GLY A 1055 26.33 6.53 5.13
CA GLY A 1055 26.04 7.50 6.19
C GLY A 1055 24.54 7.71 6.49
N ASP A 1056 23.61 7.12 5.73
CA ASP A 1056 22.17 7.23 6.00
C ASP A 1056 21.44 5.86 6.00
N GLU A 1057 20.22 5.81 6.54
CA GLU A 1057 19.43 4.57 6.71
C GLU A 1057 18.79 4.05 5.43
N VAL A 1058 18.82 4.82 4.33
CA VAL A 1058 17.93 4.59 3.16
C VAL A 1058 18.71 4.54 1.83
N GLY A 1059 20.01 4.82 1.86
CA GLY A 1059 20.89 5.02 0.71
C GLY A 1059 20.65 6.35 -0.04
N HIS A 1060 19.90 7.30 0.53
CA HIS A 1060 19.42 8.47 -0.21
C HIS A 1060 20.54 9.41 -0.63
N THR A 1061 21.53 9.66 0.24
CA THR A 1061 22.74 10.45 -0.08
C THR A 1061 23.38 9.96 -1.38
N TYR A 1062 23.71 8.67 -1.44
CA TYR A 1062 24.38 8.03 -2.59
C TYR A 1062 23.63 8.23 -3.91
N PHE A 1063 22.32 7.94 -3.94
CA PHE A 1063 21.53 8.05 -5.17
C PHE A 1063 21.20 9.51 -5.57
N GLN A 1064 21.11 10.44 -4.61
CA GLN A 1064 20.93 11.87 -4.93
C GLN A 1064 22.19 12.48 -5.56
N HIS A 1065 23.38 12.19 -5.02
CA HIS A 1065 24.64 12.64 -5.61
C HIS A 1065 24.85 12.08 -7.02
N LYS A 1066 24.47 10.81 -7.27
CA LYS A 1066 24.54 10.20 -8.61
C LYS A 1066 23.58 10.86 -9.62
N LYS A 1067 22.38 11.29 -9.20
CA LYS A 1067 21.39 11.94 -10.10
C LYS A 1067 21.74 13.36 -10.51
N LYS A 1068 22.49 14.12 -9.72
CA LYS A 1068 22.77 15.54 -10.00
C LYS A 1068 23.85 15.80 -11.06
N GLY A 1069 24.53 14.76 -11.57
CA GLY A 1069 25.50 14.86 -12.68
C GLY A 1069 26.66 15.85 -12.46
N SER A 1070 26.88 16.27 -11.22
CA SER A 1070 27.70 17.44 -10.90
C SER A 1070 29.15 17.06 -10.66
N SER A 1071 30.07 17.95 -11.07
CA SER A 1071 31.51 17.92 -10.75
C SER A 1071 31.83 17.98 -9.24
N ALA A 1072 30.82 17.97 -8.36
CA ALA A 1072 30.96 17.78 -6.91
C ALA A 1072 31.48 16.38 -6.48
N ALA A 1073 32.01 15.57 -7.40
CA ALA A 1073 32.76 14.35 -7.09
C ALA A 1073 34.00 14.61 -6.22
N ALA A 1074 34.49 15.87 -6.17
CA ALA A 1074 35.54 16.34 -5.26
C ALA A 1074 35.10 16.39 -3.78
N ASN A 1075 33.79 16.40 -3.49
CA ASN A 1075 33.22 16.46 -2.14
C ASN A 1075 32.37 15.21 -1.80
N LEU A 1076 32.74 14.02 -2.30
CA LEU A 1076 32.45 12.81 -1.51
C LEU A 1076 33.30 12.90 -0.23
N PRO A 1077 32.76 12.55 0.95
CA PRO A 1077 33.59 12.47 2.15
C PRO A 1077 34.72 11.45 1.94
N SER A 1078 35.83 11.67 2.68
CA SER A 1078 36.88 10.68 2.90
C SER A 1078 36.30 9.28 3.10
N ALA A 1079 36.93 8.27 2.50
CA ALA A 1079 36.54 6.85 2.42
C ALA A 1079 35.39 6.42 3.35
N THR A 1080 34.30 5.89 2.78
CA THR A 1080 33.13 5.42 3.57
C THR A 1080 33.51 4.42 4.65
N ILE A 1081 32.71 4.29 5.72
CA ILE A 1081 32.95 3.31 6.80
C ILE A 1081 33.08 1.89 6.21
N PHE A 1082 32.27 1.53 5.21
CA PHE A 1082 32.45 0.29 4.45
C PHE A 1082 33.83 0.16 3.78
N GLN A 1083 34.31 1.19 3.07
CA GLN A 1083 35.66 1.16 2.47
C GLN A 1083 36.77 1.05 3.52
N TRP A 1084 36.63 1.74 4.66
CA TRP A 1084 37.56 1.61 5.78
C TRP A 1084 37.54 0.19 6.38
N MET A 1085 36.36 -0.40 6.62
CA MET A 1085 36.26 -1.79 7.09
C MET A 1085 36.85 -2.79 6.09
N VAL A 1086 36.74 -2.52 4.79
CA VAL A 1086 37.35 -3.40 3.76
C VAL A 1086 38.89 -3.33 3.82
N ALA A 1087 39.48 -2.17 4.09
CA ALA A 1087 40.92 -2.03 4.23
C ALA A 1087 41.47 -2.60 5.55
N GLU A 1088 40.71 -2.47 6.66
CA GLU A 1088 41.22 -2.69 8.02
C GLU A 1088 40.57 -3.86 8.77
N CYS A 1089 39.40 -4.35 8.33
CA CYS A 1089 38.55 -5.30 9.06
C CYS A 1089 37.78 -6.25 8.10
N VAL A 1090 38.49 -6.95 7.22
CA VAL A 1090 37.91 -7.74 6.10
C VAL A 1090 36.81 -8.71 6.54
N GLN A 1091 36.92 -9.39 7.69
CA GLN A 1091 35.87 -10.30 8.18
C GLN A 1091 34.54 -9.59 8.48
N ALA A 1092 34.59 -8.34 8.96
CA ALA A 1092 33.41 -7.54 9.26
C ALA A 1092 32.71 -7.08 7.96
N ALA A 1093 33.49 -6.64 6.98
CA ALA A 1093 32.98 -6.31 5.65
C ALA A 1093 32.37 -7.53 4.94
N SER A 1094 33.00 -8.71 5.08
CA SER A 1094 32.47 -9.98 4.58
C SER A 1094 31.14 -10.37 5.24
N SER A 1095 31.05 -10.30 6.58
CA SER A 1095 29.81 -10.64 7.32
C SER A 1095 28.63 -9.72 6.97
N LEU A 1096 28.90 -8.42 6.80
CA LEU A 1096 27.93 -7.45 6.31
C LEU A 1096 27.45 -7.78 4.89
N LEU A 1097 28.38 -8.12 4.00
CA LEU A 1097 28.08 -8.45 2.62
C LEU A 1097 27.30 -9.78 2.50
N ALA A 1098 27.71 -10.80 3.25
CA ALA A 1098 27.03 -12.09 3.30
C ALA A 1098 25.59 -11.97 3.82
N THR A 1099 25.35 -11.16 4.85
CA THR A 1099 23.99 -10.85 5.32
C THR A 1099 23.18 -10.11 4.26
N THR A 1100 23.80 -9.14 3.56
CA THR A 1100 23.16 -8.41 2.47
C THR A 1100 22.74 -9.33 1.32
N VAL A 1101 23.60 -10.28 0.94
CA VAL A 1101 23.34 -11.26 -0.12
C VAL A 1101 22.28 -12.29 0.30
N ALA A 1102 22.43 -12.90 1.48
CA ALA A 1102 21.45 -13.86 2.01
C ALA A 1102 20.05 -13.24 2.12
N SER A 1103 19.96 -11.98 2.54
CA SER A 1103 18.69 -11.28 2.68
C SER A 1103 17.95 -10.96 1.36
N LEU A 1104 18.58 -11.17 0.19
CA LEU A 1104 17.88 -11.15 -1.09
C LEU A 1104 16.98 -12.38 -1.29
N THR A 1105 17.31 -13.53 -0.68
CA THR A 1105 16.54 -14.77 -0.85
C THR A 1105 15.47 -14.97 0.24
N TRP A 1106 15.38 -14.06 1.21
CA TRP A 1106 14.34 -14.08 2.24
C TRP A 1106 13.04 -13.45 1.70
N PRO A 1107 11.87 -14.09 1.88
CA PRO A 1107 10.62 -13.66 1.26
C PRO A 1107 9.98 -12.45 1.97
N ASP A 1108 10.66 -11.30 1.94
CA ASP A 1108 10.25 -10.04 2.56
C ASP A 1108 10.51 -8.82 1.67
N THR A 1109 9.45 -8.12 1.28
CA THR A 1109 9.48 -7.00 0.31
C THR A 1109 10.35 -5.83 0.77
N ASP A 1110 10.30 -5.39 2.04
CA ASP A 1110 11.11 -4.27 2.54
C ASP A 1110 12.59 -4.67 2.70
N THR A 1111 12.85 -5.88 3.20
CA THR A 1111 14.20 -6.47 3.27
C THR A 1111 14.83 -6.50 1.87
N GLY A 1112 14.19 -7.14 0.89
CA GLY A 1112 14.70 -7.22 -0.48
C GLY A 1112 14.99 -5.84 -1.09
N MET A 1113 14.11 -4.86 -0.90
CA MET A 1113 14.35 -3.48 -1.35
C MET A 1113 15.56 -2.81 -0.69
N LYS A 1114 15.80 -3.03 0.61
CA LYS A 1114 16.99 -2.49 1.32
C LYS A 1114 18.27 -3.20 0.87
N SER A 1115 18.23 -4.52 0.73
CA SER A 1115 19.36 -5.34 0.29
C SER A 1115 19.78 -5.00 -1.13
N ILE A 1116 18.83 -4.83 -2.06
CA ILE A 1116 19.10 -4.33 -3.42
C ILE A 1116 19.81 -2.98 -3.41
N LYS A 1117 19.34 -2.02 -2.59
CA LYS A 1117 20.01 -0.73 -2.46
C LYS A 1117 21.45 -0.90 -1.97
N ALA A 1118 21.66 -1.69 -0.90
CA ALA A 1118 22.98 -1.97 -0.33
C ALA A 1118 23.92 -2.63 -1.37
N CYS A 1119 23.46 -3.66 -2.10
CA CYS A 1119 24.19 -4.27 -3.21
C CYS A 1119 24.64 -3.23 -4.25
N ARG A 1120 23.74 -2.36 -4.73
CA ARG A 1120 24.07 -1.31 -5.72
C ARG A 1120 25.08 -0.30 -5.20
N ILE A 1121 25.02 0.04 -3.91
CA ILE A 1121 25.98 0.94 -3.26
C ILE A 1121 27.35 0.26 -3.18
N VAL A 1122 27.42 -0.97 -2.65
CA VAL A 1122 28.67 -1.74 -2.53
C VAL A 1122 29.33 -1.90 -3.90
N LEU A 1123 28.60 -2.33 -4.93
CA LEU A 1123 29.06 -2.42 -6.32
C LEU A 1123 29.62 -1.11 -6.89
N GLY A 1124 29.11 0.03 -6.40
CA GLY A 1124 29.58 1.36 -6.78
C GLY A 1124 30.82 1.83 -6.02
N LEU A 1125 31.02 1.35 -4.79
CA LEU A 1125 32.21 1.64 -3.97
C LEU A 1125 33.39 0.76 -4.36
N THR A 1126 33.17 -0.53 -4.64
CA THR A 1126 34.22 -1.48 -5.06
C THR A 1126 34.91 -1.06 -6.35
N GLN A 1127 34.21 -0.37 -7.26
CA GLN A 1127 34.73 0.14 -8.52
C GLN A 1127 35.88 1.15 -8.36
N LYS A 1128 35.97 1.87 -7.23
CA LYS A 1128 36.98 2.91 -7.00
C LYS A 1128 38.25 2.43 -6.27
N SER A 1129 38.27 1.18 -5.83
CA SER A 1129 39.28 0.64 -4.91
C SER A 1129 39.95 -0.62 -5.49
N ALA A 1130 40.33 -0.56 -6.77
CA ALA A 1130 40.64 -1.72 -7.62
C ALA A 1130 41.94 -2.51 -7.30
N GLY A 1131 42.56 -2.32 -6.12
CA GLY A 1131 43.77 -3.03 -5.69
C GLY A 1131 43.60 -3.98 -4.50
N GLU A 1132 42.71 -3.66 -3.54
CA GLU A 1132 42.71 -4.30 -2.21
C GLU A 1132 41.53 -5.28 -1.99
N LEU A 1133 40.56 -5.33 -2.91
CA LEU A 1133 39.28 -6.03 -2.72
C LEU A 1133 39.21 -7.50 -3.19
N GLY A 1134 40.34 -8.13 -3.54
CA GLY A 1134 40.38 -9.37 -4.30
C GLY A 1134 39.44 -10.49 -3.83
N SER A 1135 39.37 -10.74 -2.51
CA SER A 1135 38.53 -11.80 -1.92
C SER A 1135 37.03 -11.48 -1.88
N LEU A 1136 36.65 -10.19 -1.89
CA LEU A 1136 35.26 -9.77 -1.93
C LEU A 1136 34.72 -9.67 -3.36
N GLN A 1137 35.59 -9.48 -4.37
CA GLN A 1137 35.17 -9.43 -5.78
C GLN A 1137 34.64 -10.78 -6.27
N SER A 1138 35.23 -11.90 -5.86
CA SER A 1138 34.71 -13.24 -6.18
C SER A 1138 33.34 -13.48 -5.53
N PHE A 1139 33.17 -13.10 -4.26
CA PHE A 1139 31.89 -13.18 -3.55
C PHE A 1139 30.78 -12.32 -4.22
N ILE A 1140 31.13 -11.12 -4.67
CA ILE A 1140 30.20 -10.24 -5.41
C ILE A 1140 29.86 -10.81 -6.79
N ALA A 1141 30.84 -11.41 -7.49
CA ALA A 1141 30.61 -11.97 -8.82
C ALA A 1141 29.79 -13.27 -8.78
N GLY A 1142 29.99 -14.11 -7.76
CA GLY A 1142 29.28 -15.37 -7.54
C GLY A 1142 28.01 -15.21 -6.70
N GLU A 1143 28.15 -15.28 -5.39
CA GLU A 1143 27.04 -15.32 -4.41
C GLU A 1143 25.99 -14.23 -4.65
N MET A 1144 26.40 -12.97 -4.89
CA MET A 1144 25.45 -11.88 -5.14
C MET A 1144 24.73 -12.01 -6.49
N LEU A 1145 25.39 -12.53 -7.54
CA LEU A 1145 24.76 -12.81 -8.82
C LEU A 1145 23.70 -13.91 -8.65
N THR A 1146 24.09 -15.03 -8.04
CA THR A 1146 23.22 -16.18 -7.76
C THR A 1146 22.01 -15.76 -6.93
N ALA A 1147 22.22 -15.07 -5.80
CA ALA A 1147 21.12 -14.60 -4.96
C ALA A 1147 20.18 -13.63 -5.71
N CYS A 1148 20.71 -12.77 -6.59
CA CYS A 1148 19.89 -11.90 -7.45
C CYS A 1148 19.13 -12.66 -8.55
N MET A 1149 19.61 -13.82 -9.01
CA MET A 1149 18.87 -14.68 -9.93
C MET A 1149 17.77 -15.45 -9.18
N SER A 1150 18.08 -16.03 -8.03
CA SER A 1150 17.12 -16.74 -7.18
C SER A 1150 16.00 -15.84 -6.67
N CYS A 1151 16.29 -14.59 -6.27
CA CYS A 1151 15.25 -13.69 -5.77
C CYS A 1151 14.26 -13.18 -6.83
N LEU A 1152 14.54 -13.39 -8.13
CA LEU A 1152 13.57 -13.13 -9.19
C LEU A 1152 12.39 -14.13 -9.18
N THR A 1153 12.54 -15.33 -8.59
CA THR A 1153 11.45 -16.31 -8.50
C THR A 1153 10.48 -16.02 -7.35
N LEU A 1154 10.86 -15.14 -6.41
CA LEU A 1154 10.03 -14.77 -5.26
C LEU A 1154 8.85 -13.87 -5.68
N THR A 1155 7.63 -14.34 -5.47
CA THR A 1155 6.39 -13.60 -5.76
C THR A 1155 6.31 -12.27 -4.99
N SER A 1156 6.87 -12.21 -3.78
CA SER A 1156 6.93 -11.02 -2.92
C SER A 1156 7.85 -9.90 -3.44
N HIS A 1157 8.58 -10.14 -4.53
CA HIS A 1157 9.54 -9.21 -5.13
C HIS A 1157 9.10 -8.66 -6.50
N ALA A 1158 7.91 -9.06 -6.98
CA ALA A 1158 7.38 -8.68 -8.31
C ALA A 1158 7.39 -7.16 -8.56
N ASP A 1159 6.99 -6.35 -7.57
CA ASP A 1159 6.87 -4.90 -7.68
C ASP A 1159 8.20 -4.16 -7.96
N PHE A 1160 9.33 -4.74 -7.54
CA PHE A 1160 10.67 -4.14 -7.68
C PHE A 1160 11.64 -5.01 -8.48
N GLN A 1161 11.15 -6.00 -9.23
CA GLN A 1161 11.91 -6.82 -10.18
C GLN A 1161 12.77 -5.99 -11.15
N ALA A 1162 12.29 -4.79 -11.51
CA ALA A 1162 13.00 -3.84 -12.35
C ALA A 1162 14.31 -3.28 -11.75
N GLU A 1163 14.46 -3.31 -10.41
CA GLU A 1163 15.68 -2.94 -9.69
C GLU A 1163 16.63 -4.14 -9.52
N ILE A 1164 16.11 -5.36 -9.29
CA ILE A 1164 16.91 -6.60 -9.26
C ILE A 1164 17.67 -6.77 -10.58
N LEU A 1165 16.96 -6.60 -11.71
CA LEU A 1165 17.58 -6.66 -13.04
C LEU A 1165 18.60 -5.52 -13.30
N LEU A 1166 18.57 -4.41 -12.56
CA LEU A 1166 19.64 -3.39 -12.58
C LEU A 1166 20.87 -3.83 -11.78
N VAL A 1167 20.69 -4.53 -10.65
CA VAL A 1167 21.81 -5.14 -9.91
C VAL A 1167 22.53 -6.16 -10.77
N LEU A 1168 21.80 -7.10 -11.37
CA LEU A 1168 22.35 -8.10 -12.28
C LEU A 1168 23.10 -7.45 -13.45
N ARG A 1169 22.53 -6.40 -14.07
CA ARG A 1169 23.21 -5.59 -15.08
C ARG A 1169 24.51 -5.00 -14.55
N ASP A 1170 24.48 -4.36 -13.38
CA ASP A 1170 25.64 -3.76 -12.73
C ASP A 1170 26.73 -4.81 -12.40
N ILE A 1171 26.39 -6.03 -11.99
CA ILE A 1171 27.35 -7.13 -11.73
C ILE A 1171 27.98 -7.61 -13.05
N ILE A 1172 27.16 -8.01 -14.03
CA ILE A 1172 27.61 -8.60 -15.31
C ILE A 1172 28.52 -7.62 -16.08
N THR A 1173 28.25 -6.32 -16.02
CA THR A 1173 29.06 -5.30 -16.71
C THR A 1173 30.37 -4.95 -15.99
N ARG A 1174 30.49 -5.21 -14.68
CA ARG A 1174 31.68 -4.89 -13.87
C ARG A 1174 32.61 -6.09 -13.68
N HIS A 1175 32.07 -7.29 -13.67
CA HIS A 1175 32.78 -8.53 -13.34
C HIS A 1175 32.68 -9.58 -14.47
N GLU A 1176 32.63 -9.14 -15.73
CA GLU A 1176 32.44 -9.98 -16.93
C GLU A 1176 33.26 -11.29 -16.90
N VAL A 1177 34.56 -11.20 -16.59
CA VAL A 1177 35.47 -12.37 -16.54
C VAL A 1177 35.08 -13.38 -15.46
N LEU A 1178 34.68 -12.92 -14.28
CA LEU A 1178 34.31 -13.79 -13.15
C LEU A 1178 32.90 -14.38 -13.33
N VAL A 1179 32.03 -13.67 -14.04
CA VAL A 1179 30.61 -14.02 -14.24
C VAL A 1179 30.39 -14.92 -15.46
N ARG A 1180 31.26 -14.85 -16.48
CA ARG A 1180 31.16 -15.66 -17.72
C ARG A 1180 30.96 -17.17 -17.46
N PRO A 1181 31.68 -17.85 -16.55
CA PRO A 1181 31.47 -19.28 -16.29
C PRO A 1181 30.06 -19.60 -15.75
N MET A 1182 29.53 -18.77 -14.85
CA MET A 1182 28.20 -18.99 -14.25
C MET A 1182 27.07 -18.72 -15.24
N LEU A 1183 27.23 -17.75 -16.15
CA LEU A 1183 26.26 -17.51 -17.22
C LEU A 1183 26.26 -18.63 -18.28
N LEU A 1184 27.42 -19.27 -18.52
CA LEU A 1184 27.52 -20.46 -19.38
C LEU A 1184 26.99 -21.74 -18.73
N GLY A 1185 26.91 -21.78 -17.40
CA GLY A 1185 26.25 -22.86 -16.64
C GLY A 1185 24.72 -22.82 -16.69
N LEU A 1186 24.12 -21.75 -17.22
CA LEU A 1186 22.67 -21.65 -17.38
C LEU A 1186 22.20 -22.45 -18.61
N PRO A 1187 21.06 -23.16 -18.53
CA PRO A 1187 20.50 -23.88 -19.67
C PRO A 1187 20.25 -22.94 -20.87
N ASN A 1188 20.34 -23.47 -22.10
CA ASN A 1188 20.08 -22.74 -23.35
C ASN A 1188 20.95 -21.49 -23.62
N ILE A 1189 22.06 -21.31 -22.90
CA ILE A 1189 23.07 -20.27 -23.15
C ILE A 1189 24.37 -20.93 -23.61
N ASN A 1190 24.93 -20.44 -24.72
CA ASN A 1190 26.22 -20.88 -25.26
C ASN A 1190 27.13 -19.67 -25.50
N GLU A 1191 28.41 -19.89 -25.83
CA GLU A 1191 29.38 -18.80 -26.00
C GLU A 1191 28.95 -17.76 -27.03
N GLN A 1192 28.44 -18.19 -28.21
CA GLN A 1192 27.98 -17.28 -29.27
C GLN A 1192 26.83 -16.37 -28.80
N VAL A 1193 25.90 -16.92 -28.02
CA VAL A 1193 24.77 -16.16 -27.44
C VAL A 1193 25.25 -15.17 -26.39
N LEU A 1194 26.22 -15.57 -25.57
CA LEU A 1194 26.77 -14.73 -24.50
C LEU A 1194 27.64 -13.60 -25.07
N ASP A 1195 28.53 -13.88 -26.04
CA ASP A 1195 29.35 -12.86 -26.70
C ASP A 1195 28.49 -11.87 -27.49
N GLY A 1196 27.45 -12.34 -28.19
CA GLY A 1196 26.45 -11.46 -28.84
C GLY A 1196 25.67 -10.60 -27.84
N PHE A 1197 25.37 -11.12 -26.65
CA PHE A 1197 24.77 -10.36 -25.55
C PHE A 1197 25.74 -9.28 -25.02
N HIS A 1198 27.02 -9.60 -24.78
CA HIS A 1198 28.01 -8.60 -24.34
C HIS A 1198 28.22 -7.51 -25.39
N GLN A 1199 28.21 -7.84 -26.69
CA GLN A 1199 28.26 -6.86 -27.77
C GLN A 1199 27.00 -5.95 -27.79
N ALA A 1200 25.80 -6.51 -27.60
CA ALA A 1200 24.56 -5.75 -27.48
C ALA A 1200 24.52 -4.85 -26.23
N MET A 1201 25.14 -5.29 -25.14
CA MET A 1201 25.28 -4.52 -23.89
C MET A 1201 26.23 -3.31 -24.05
N ARG A 1202 27.36 -3.49 -24.75
CA ARG A 1202 28.34 -2.42 -25.02
C ARG A 1202 27.84 -1.37 -26.01
N THR A 1203 26.93 -1.73 -26.92
CA THR A 1203 26.41 -0.82 -27.96
C THR A 1203 25.18 0.00 -27.53
N LYS A 1204 24.49 -0.39 -26.45
CA LYS A 1204 23.31 0.33 -25.94
C LYS A 1204 23.63 1.22 -24.75
N ASN A 1205 23.46 2.53 -24.91
CA ASN A 1205 23.71 3.53 -23.85
C ASN A 1205 22.57 3.70 -22.83
N SER A 1206 21.41 3.06 -23.05
CA SER A 1206 20.21 3.20 -22.21
C SER A 1206 20.17 2.11 -21.14
N GLU A 1207 20.19 2.48 -19.84
CA GLU A 1207 20.07 1.53 -18.73
C GLU A 1207 18.77 0.70 -18.81
N LYS A 1208 17.69 1.31 -19.31
CA LYS A 1208 16.40 0.63 -19.53
C LYS A 1208 16.52 -0.47 -20.58
N ASP A 1209 17.31 -0.26 -21.63
CA ASP A 1209 17.50 -1.24 -22.69
C ASP A 1209 18.51 -2.33 -22.31
N GLN A 1210 19.59 -1.96 -21.63
CA GLN A 1210 20.53 -2.92 -21.04
C GLN A 1210 19.83 -3.88 -20.06
N ARG A 1211 18.97 -3.36 -19.18
CA ARG A 1211 18.10 -4.17 -18.32
C ARG A 1211 17.19 -5.11 -19.11
N ASN A 1212 16.61 -4.64 -20.21
CA ASN A 1212 15.78 -5.47 -21.08
C ASN A 1212 16.59 -6.56 -21.80
N LEU A 1213 17.87 -6.34 -22.09
CA LEU A 1213 18.77 -7.39 -22.59
C LEU A 1213 19.02 -8.45 -21.52
N VAL A 1214 19.30 -8.06 -20.27
CA VAL A 1214 19.46 -9.02 -19.14
C VAL A 1214 18.19 -9.86 -18.96
N ARG A 1215 17.01 -9.23 -18.95
CA ARG A 1215 15.73 -9.97 -18.91
C ARG A 1215 15.59 -10.96 -20.07
N LYS A 1216 15.96 -10.58 -21.31
CA LYS A 1216 15.91 -11.47 -22.47
C LYS A 1216 16.88 -12.65 -22.36
N LEU A 1217 18.07 -12.44 -21.80
CA LEU A 1217 19.05 -13.51 -21.55
C LEU A 1217 18.48 -14.54 -20.57
N LEU A 1218 17.91 -14.08 -19.45
CA LEU A 1218 17.29 -14.95 -18.43
C LEU A 1218 16.00 -15.64 -18.92
N LEU A 1219 15.19 -14.99 -19.75
CA LEU A 1219 14.02 -15.63 -20.36
C LEU A 1219 14.42 -16.72 -21.38
N ARG A 1220 15.58 -16.56 -22.03
CA ARG A 1220 16.11 -17.55 -22.98
C ARG A 1220 16.58 -18.83 -22.29
N SER A 1221 16.98 -18.80 -21.02
CA SER A 1221 17.48 -20.00 -20.35
C SER A 1221 16.40 -21.07 -20.08
N GLY A 1222 15.13 -20.66 -19.98
CA GLY A 1222 13.99 -21.53 -20.28
C GLY A 1222 13.28 -22.22 -19.11
N GLY A 1223 13.63 -21.92 -17.86
CA GLY A 1223 12.92 -22.43 -16.68
C GLY A 1223 11.44 -22.02 -16.62
N SER A 1224 10.57 -22.92 -16.13
CA SER A 1224 9.12 -22.68 -15.96
C SER A 1224 8.82 -21.48 -15.05
N GLU A 1225 9.57 -21.32 -13.97
CA GLU A 1225 9.51 -20.18 -13.05
C GLU A 1225 10.01 -18.88 -13.71
N LEU A 1226 11.11 -18.95 -14.47
CA LEU A 1226 11.63 -17.79 -15.22
C LEU A 1226 10.65 -17.35 -16.33
N LYS A 1227 9.85 -18.26 -16.90
CA LYS A 1227 8.75 -17.91 -17.81
C LYS A 1227 7.60 -17.18 -17.09
N ALA A 1228 7.44 -17.31 -15.78
CA ALA A 1228 6.48 -16.50 -15.01
C ALA A 1228 6.88 -15.01 -14.94
N LEU A 1229 8.17 -14.68 -15.10
CA LEU A 1229 8.67 -13.30 -15.21
C LEU A 1229 8.12 -12.55 -16.44
N ALA A 1230 7.58 -13.26 -17.44
CA ALA A 1230 6.88 -12.66 -18.58
C ALA A 1230 5.40 -12.34 -18.28
N LYS A 1231 4.77 -13.08 -17.34
CA LYS A 1231 3.35 -12.91 -16.97
C LYS A 1231 3.12 -11.70 -16.05
N GLN A 1232 4.13 -11.32 -15.25
CA GLN A 1232 4.03 -10.22 -14.30
C GLN A 1232 4.39 -8.87 -14.96
N HIS A 1233 3.36 -8.15 -15.42
CA HIS A 1233 3.52 -6.78 -15.93
C HIS A 1233 3.04 -5.70 -14.94
N SER A 1234 3.61 -4.51 -15.10
CA SER A 1234 3.61 -3.36 -14.18
C SER A 1234 2.24 -2.88 -13.63
N PRO A 1235 2.19 -2.34 -12.39
CA PRO A 1235 0.97 -2.01 -11.66
C PRO A 1235 0.28 -0.72 -12.15
N GLY A 1236 -0.27 -0.75 -13.37
CA GLY A 1236 -0.81 0.46 -14.02
C GLY A 1236 -1.94 0.25 -15.04
N SER A 1237 -2.63 -0.90 -15.01
CA SER A 1237 -3.81 -1.16 -15.85
C SER A 1237 -4.62 -2.34 -15.29
N LYS A 1238 -5.38 -2.12 -14.21
CA LYS A 1238 -6.32 -3.13 -13.70
C LYS A 1238 -7.63 -3.05 -14.49
N ILE A 1239 -7.82 -3.98 -15.43
CA ILE A 1239 -9.15 -4.40 -15.88
C ILE A 1239 -9.54 -5.58 -14.97
N PRO A 1240 -10.72 -5.58 -14.34
CA PRO A 1240 -11.22 -6.78 -13.68
C PRO A 1240 -11.44 -7.88 -14.73
N GLN A 1241 -10.75 -9.01 -14.58
CA GLN A 1241 -11.13 -10.21 -15.34
C GLN A 1241 -12.45 -10.70 -14.79
N LEU A 1242 -13.52 -10.63 -15.59
CA LEU A 1242 -14.74 -11.43 -15.36
C LEU A 1242 -14.34 -12.91 -15.42
N GLN A 1243 -14.12 -13.51 -14.26
CA GLN A 1243 -13.85 -14.93 -14.14
C GLN A 1243 -15.16 -15.69 -14.40
N SER A 1244 -15.15 -16.56 -15.39
CA SER A 1244 -16.31 -17.34 -15.84
C SER A 1244 -16.58 -18.57 -14.95
N GLN A 1245 -16.51 -18.40 -13.62
CA GLN A 1245 -16.74 -19.49 -12.65
C GLN A 1245 -18.01 -19.32 -11.79
N ASP A 1246 -18.61 -18.14 -11.71
CA ASP A 1246 -19.80 -17.91 -10.89
C ASP A 1246 -21.13 -18.19 -11.61
N PHE A 1247 -21.31 -19.45 -12.03
CA PHE A 1247 -22.65 -20.03 -12.22
C PHE A 1247 -22.65 -21.51 -11.78
N GLY A 1248 -23.00 -21.75 -10.50
CA GLY A 1248 -23.55 -23.05 -10.10
C GLY A 1248 -22.77 -23.92 -9.09
N ALA A 1249 -22.21 -23.36 -8.02
CA ALA A 1249 -21.97 -24.14 -6.79
C ALA A 1249 -21.92 -23.25 -5.53
N ARG A 1250 -22.43 -23.76 -4.40
CA ARG A 1250 -22.37 -23.05 -3.11
C ARG A 1250 -20.94 -22.94 -2.58
N ASN A 1251 -20.44 -21.71 -2.52
CA ASN A 1251 -19.54 -21.15 -1.50
C ASN A 1251 -18.78 -22.16 -0.59
N PRO A 1252 -17.54 -22.55 -0.93
CA PRO A 1252 -16.60 -23.15 0.01
C PRO A 1252 -15.84 -22.06 0.78
N LYS A 1253 -16.08 -22.03 2.10
CA LYS A 1253 -15.40 -21.14 3.06
C LYS A 1253 -13.88 -21.20 2.95
N ALA A 1254 -13.24 -20.12 3.41
CA ALA A 1254 -11.81 -19.96 3.68
C ALA A 1254 -11.04 -21.29 3.86
N ARG A 1255 -10.23 -21.64 2.86
CA ARG A 1255 -9.08 -22.54 3.06
C ARG A 1255 -7.89 -21.70 3.51
N PRO A 1256 -7.17 -22.08 4.58
CA PRO A 1256 -5.92 -21.45 4.94
C PRO A 1256 -4.85 -21.70 3.85
N LEU A 1257 -3.87 -20.81 3.77
CA LEU A 1257 -2.65 -20.97 2.97
C LEU A 1257 -1.85 -22.20 3.46
N LEU A 1258 -2.14 -23.38 2.93
CA LEU A 1258 -1.45 -24.63 3.30
C LEU A 1258 -1.12 -25.58 2.13
N ASP A 1259 -1.66 -25.34 0.92
CA ASP A 1259 -1.32 -26.10 -0.29
C ASP A 1259 0.00 -25.64 -0.97
N THR A 1260 1.01 -25.26 -0.17
CA THR A 1260 2.41 -25.10 -0.61
C THR A 1260 3.41 -25.96 0.18
N VAL A 1261 2.92 -26.86 1.03
CA VAL A 1261 3.75 -27.83 1.78
C VAL A 1261 3.33 -29.25 1.38
N GLY A 1262 3.82 -29.74 0.24
CA GLY A 1262 3.42 -31.06 -0.24
C GLY A 1262 3.85 -31.52 -1.64
N SER A 1263 4.72 -30.79 -2.35
CA SER A 1263 5.46 -31.28 -3.54
C SER A 1263 6.37 -30.18 -4.13
N GLN A 1264 7.29 -29.65 -3.33
CA GLN A 1264 8.50 -29.08 -3.91
C GLN A 1264 9.38 -30.24 -4.37
N GLU A 1265 9.21 -30.68 -5.62
CA GLU A 1265 10.37 -31.18 -6.35
C GLU A 1265 11.40 -30.05 -6.34
N GLN A 1266 12.60 -30.35 -5.87
CA GLN A 1266 13.67 -29.36 -5.74
C GLN A 1266 13.92 -28.72 -7.11
N SER A 1267 13.85 -27.39 -7.17
CA SER A 1267 14.06 -26.65 -8.41
C SER A 1267 15.42 -27.03 -9.01
N PRO A 1268 15.49 -27.38 -10.31
CA PRO A 1268 16.77 -27.66 -10.96
C PRO A 1268 17.77 -26.49 -10.85
N LEU A 1269 17.29 -25.26 -10.63
CA LEU A 1269 18.11 -24.07 -10.38
C LEU A 1269 18.56 -23.91 -8.91
N GLN A 1270 17.90 -24.57 -7.94
CA GLN A 1270 18.35 -24.66 -6.54
C GLN A 1270 19.25 -25.87 -6.27
N ASN A 1271 19.34 -26.81 -7.23
CA ASN A 1271 20.29 -27.92 -7.20
C ASN A 1271 21.54 -27.66 -8.07
N LEU A 1272 21.60 -26.51 -8.76
CA LEU A 1272 22.72 -26.05 -9.59
C LEU A 1272 23.61 -25.00 -8.91
N PHE A 1273 23.16 -24.47 -7.76
CA PHE A 1273 23.78 -23.41 -6.96
C PHE A 1273 23.56 -23.69 -5.47
#